data_AF-A0A087GFT4-F1
#
_entry.id   AF-A0A087GFT4-F1
#
_cell.length_a   1.000
_cell.length_b   1.000
_cell.length_c   1.000
_cell.angle_alpha   90.00
_cell.angle_beta   90.00
_cell.angle_gamma   90.00
#
_symmetry.space_group_name_H-M   'P 1'
#
loop_
_entity.id
_entity.type
_entity.pdbx_description
1 polymer ?
#
loop_
_entity_poly.entity_id
_entity_poly.type
_entity_poly.pdbx_seq_one_letter_code
_entity_poly.pdbx_strand_id
1 'polypeptide(L)'
;MESEEGESVIPFQLQFDKPVPFQIKIAEWNPEKDLLAMVTEDSKILLHRFNWQRLWTISPGRPVTSLCWRPDGKAIAVGLEDGTIELHDVENGKLLRSLKPHAVAVVCLNWEEDGQSNTDKIGIYEDRTSRFFPPAPRAPKIPGLVAGDSSFMDDGEDSLAELSNTSFRKFNILCSGDRDGNICFNIFGIFQIGKINIHELSVPVPDLDEHASYKLFNASIYKVALSKDLCRLVVMCTGELRDCGIKPKEEKFSVQDLHGLHCLAMDTSIFWKRKYELHQVAQQASNIEDLTEVIRASLSVMSKQWTDAMKTFHDKFHSLSTLIIDHGLKSSPQEEFLSLLGGARISPALHQFLLNTLGEVGVKRVLKSVCGTGKELQSVVLDNLQPAAEIIAFRMGELRGFSRWRARYQGIGLDEKLLNEATENAGLLLVQVQRFMMVLSSVVQQFSNFFNWLLKSIKYLMQEPNDLLSPYNSELLVVFLKFLYDQDPVKDLLELSEPGDDIEIDLKTIGRVKELIQLGGFSDCDFLRRRLAKEFQHMESSFKMALQMPFTTISRKISCMKLLPLFPLQLSTTQTRTTIPMSLSFYKNEPSTDTPCESGYTDYISFQIPDEAFPDIQNCIGIAKGFKQKSNNEKNGYTSVEAILLSLPNDYHCVDLSLYKDKELVLLLNKTTTTPEGSGEACMMVLPTVDLPFVSISSSSCLNQWELEDMKGSIVDLEMENEKVRKVPHSTIAPLAVSASRGVACVFAERRRALVYILEENEDEEEDSDDKSISLCFSSPAKLPKYLSLFSHGKVCVMDQQLSPEPEVIIIDMVLVDDEFAVVSLTADGVLQLSEYGRRRYWSMKKDVIGFVVEGKKIRIKTVVEREEGICCGKHGGDYYRKDFVFEPLYDDARNRFCYRLRQYLDSLGRPKRLLVFVNPFGGKKSAKTIFVKEVKPLFEDADIQLDVQETKYQLHAKEMVKSMDLSKYDGIVCVSGDGVLVEVVNGLLEREDWKTTFQLPIGMIPAGTGNGMIKSLLDPVGLRCCASSATISIIRGHKRSLDVATISQGTTKFFSVLMLAWGLVADIDIESEKFRWLGSARIDIYALRRIIGLRQYNGRILFVPAPGFESYGQPASCSLYKEPIVSDKVLGYQGPDTKFEDREWREMKGPFVSIWLHNVPWGAENTLAAPSAKFSDGFLDLIVFKTCPKLALLSIMTQISDGKHVESPYVAYLKVKAFVLEPGARVDEPDKEGIIDSDGEVLARGRRTYQCDQKALMSYDKLQITVDQGFATLFSPEY
;
A
#
# COMPACT_ATOMS: atom_id res chain seq x y z
N MET A 1 -62.63 -4.04 39.60
CA MET A 1 -62.68 -4.52 38.20
C MET A 1 -62.33 -3.32 37.35
N GLU A 2 -61.03 -3.06 37.21
CA GLU A 2 -60.45 -2.31 36.10
C GLU A 2 -59.24 -3.17 35.72
N SER A 3 -59.29 -3.73 34.53
CA SER A 3 -58.30 -4.62 33.94
C SER A 3 -57.09 -3.80 33.54
N GLU A 4 -55.91 -4.23 33.99
CA GLU A 4 -54.63 -3.77 33.46
C GLU A 4 -54.52 -4.22 31.99
N GLU A 5 -54.86 -3.32 31.06
CA GLU A 5 -54.43 -3.43 29.66
C GLU A 5 -52.96 -3.01 29.62
N GLY A 6 -52.06 -3.99 29.60
CA GLY A 6 -50.65 -3.75 29.31
C GLY A 6 -50.49 -3.32 27.86
N GLU A 7 -49.80 -2.21 27.61
CA GLU A 7 -49.37 -1.79 26.28
C GLU A 7 -48.70 -2.96 25.56
N SER A 8 -49.31 -3.42 24.47
CA SER A 8 -48.82 -4.55 23.68
C SER A 8 -47.72 -4.02 22.74
N VAL A 9 -46.47 -4.23 23.12
CA VAL A 9 -45.30 -3.76 22.35
C VAL A 9 -45.00 -4.77 21.22
N ILE A 10 -44.98 -4.33 19.96
CA ILE A 10 -44.75 -5.24 18.83
C ILE A 10 -43.24 -5.51 18.67
N PRO A 11 -42.76 -6.78 18.70
CA PRO A 11 -41.34 -7.08 18.53
C PRO A 11 -40.80 -6.72 17.15
N PHE A 12 -39.54 -6.24 17.09
CA PHE A 12 -38.81 -5.86 15.87
C PHE A 12 -39.39 -4.65 15.12
N GLN A 13 -38.59 -3.58 15.02
CA GLN A 13 -38.97 -2.39 14.28
C GLN A 13 -38.83 -2.59 12.76
N LEU A 14 -39.90 -2.33 12.00
CA LEU A 14 -39.86 -2.32 10.54
C LEU A 14 -39.27 -0.99 10.04
N GLN A 15 -38.08 -1.04 9.45
CA GLN A 15 -37.41 0.17 8.95
C GLN A 15 -37.78 0.49 7.49
N PHE A 16 -37.86 -0.53 6.64
CA PHE A 16 -38.12 -0.35 5.21
C PHE A 16 -39.03 -1.43 4.67
N ASP A 17 -39.98 -1.00 3.83
CA ASP A 17 -40.75 -1.87 2.95
C ASP A 17 -40.67 -1.34 1.52
N LYS A 18 -39.92 -2.04 0.66
CA LYS A 18 -39.55 -1.56 -0.67
C LYS A 18 -39.83 -2.61 -1.75
N PRO A 19 -40.44 -2.22 -2.89
CA PRO A 19 -40.60 -3.12 -4.02
C PRO A 19 -39.24 -3.40 -4.68
N VAL A 20 -39.00 -4.66 -5.04
CA VAL A 20 -37.86 -5.12 -5.84
C VAL A 20 -38.31 -5.53 -7.25
N PRO A 21 -37.54 -5.23 -8.31
CA PRO A 21 -37.97 -5.47 -9.69
C PRO A 21 -38.05 -6.96 -10.06
N PHE A 22 -37.15 -7.76 -9.49
CA PHE A 22 -37.03 -9.20 -9.70
C PHE A 22 -37.02 -9.92 -8.35
N GLN A 23 -37.38 -11.21 -8.36
CA GLN A 23 -37.25 -12.03 -7.17
C GLN A 23 -35.76 -12.20 -6.81
N ILE A 24 -35.46 -12.23 -5.52
CA ILE A 24 -34.10 -12.38 -5.01
C ILE A 24 -33.84 -13.86 -4.73
N LYS A 25 -32.75 -14.38 -5.29
CA LYS A 25 -32.31 -15.78 -5.15
C LYS A 25 -31.35 -15.96 -3.98
N ILE A 26 -30.45 -15.00 -3.75
CA ILE A 26 -29.43 -15.02 -2.69
C ILE A 26 -29.33 -13.62 -2.09
N ALA A 27 -29.23 -13.51 -0.78
CA ALA A 27 -29.00 -12.24 -0.10
C ALA A 27 -28.10 -12.44 1.12
N GLU A 28 -27.11 -11.58 1.30
CA GLU A 28 -26.16 -11.67 2.41
C GLU A 28 -25.68 -10.27 2.83
N TRP A 29 -25.68 -10.03 4.14
CA TRP A 29 -25.16 -8.78 4.71
C TRP A 29 -23.64 -8.79 4.79
N ASN A 30 -23.04 -7.62 4.59
CA ASN A 30 -21.63 -7.42 4.83
C ASN A 30 -21.33 -7.58 6.34
N PRO A 31 -20.25 -8.28 6.70
CA PRO A 31 -19.93 -8.57 8.11
C PRO A 31 -19.58 -7.30 8.91
N GLU A 32 -19.02 -6.27 8.27
CA GLU A 32 -18.47 -5.07 8.92
C GLU A 32 -19.30 -3.80 8.66
N LYS A 33 -19.83 -3.66 7.45
CA LYS A 33 -20.50 -2.44 6.94
C LYS A 33 -22.01 -2.63 6.78
N ASP A 34 -22.73 -1.52 6.68
CA ASP A 34 -24.18 -1.48 6.48
C ASP A 34 -24.57 -1.70 4.99
N LEU A 35 -24.09 -2.81 4.42
CA LEU A 35 -24.23 -3.14 3.00
C LEU A 35 -24.90 -4.51 2.82
N LEU A 36 -25.85 -4.59 1.89
CA LEU A 36 -26.56 -5.82 1.53
C LEU A 36 -26.26 -6.17 0.07
N ALA A 37 -25.68 -7.35 -0.15
CA ALA A 37 -25.54 -7.92 -1.48
C ALA A 37 -26.75 -8.81 -1.78
N MET A 38 -27.35 -8.63 -2.96
CA MET A 38 -28.48 -9.44 -3.43
C MET A 38 -28.21 -9.93 -4.84
N VAL A 39 -28.62 -11.17 -5.12
CA VAL A 39 -28.59 -11.77 -6.44
C VAL A 39 -30.02 -11.98 -6.91
N THR A 40 -30.38 -11.38 -8.03
CA THR A 40 -31.71 -11.53 -8.64
C THR A 40 -31.82 -12.83 -9.43
N GLU A 41 -33.04 -13.27 -9.76
CA GLU A 41 -33.27 -14.42 -10.66
C GLU A 41 -32.58 -14.30 -12.02
N ASP A 42 -32.44 -13.08 -12.56
CA ASP A 42 -31.70 -12.83 -13.80
C ASP A 42 -30.17 -12.81 -13.61
N SER A 43 -29.68 -13.30 -12.46
CA SER A 43 -28.26 -13.45 -12.11
C SER A 43 -27.47 -12.14 -12.11
N LYS A 44 -28.14 -11.02 -11.81
CA LYS A 44 -27.46 -9.74 -11.54
C LYS A 44 -27.16 -9.61 -10.06
N ILE A 45 -26.00 -9.05 -9.77
CA ILE A 45 -25.58 -8.75 -8.41
C ILE A 45 -25.90 -7.29 -8.14
N LEU A 46 -26.67 -7.05 -7.09
CA LEU A 46 -27.09 -5.73 -6.63
C LEU A 46 -26.45 -5.47 -5.27
N LEU A 47 -25.76 -4.34 -5.14
CA LEU A 47 -25.26 -3.89 -3.84
C LEU A 47 -26.09 -2.69 -3.35
N HIS A 48 -26.66 -2.82 -2.16
CA HIS A 48 -27.47 -1.77 -1.51
C HIS A 48 -26.85 -1.36 -0.18
N ARG A 49 -27.03 -0.09 0.18
CA ARG A 49 -26.83 0.40 1.54
C ARG A 49 -28.06 0.11 2.40
N PHE A 50 -27.89 0.17 3.72
CA PHE A 50 -28.99 0.03 4.68
C PHE A 50 -30.16 0.98 4.42
N ASN A 51 -29.92 2.21 3.96
CA ASN A 51 -30.96 3.16 3.56
C ASN A 51 -31.69 2.81 2.23
N TRP A 52 -31.56 1.58 1.75
CA TRP A 52 -32.08 1.07 0.48
C TRP A 52 -31.55 1.79 -0.78
N GLN A 53 -30.45 2.53 -0.66
CA GLN A 53 -29.79 3.14 -1.81
C GLN A 53 -28.94 2.11 -2.55
N ARG A 54 -29.21 1.91 -3.83
CA ARG A 54 -28.39 1.05 -4.71
C ARG A 54 -27.07 1.73 -5.04
N LEU A 55 -25.96 1.04 -4.82
CA LEU A 55 -24.60 1.51 -5.14
C LEU A 55 -24.22 1.17 -6.58
N TRP A 56 -24.30 -0.11 -6.96
CA TRP A 56 -23.98 -0.56 -8.31
C TRP A 56 -24.73 -1.85 -8.65
N THR A 57 -24.61 -2.27 -9.91
CA THR A 57 -25.18 -3.51 -10.44
C THR A 57 -24.21 -4.14 -11.42
N ILE A 58 -23.90 -5.42 -11.23
CA ILE A 58 -22.99 -6.19 -12.09
C ILE A 58 -23.76 -7.35 -12.71
N SER A 59 -23.43 -7.67 -13.97
CA SER A 59 -23.88 -8.88 -14.64
C SER A 59 -22.65 -9.70 -15.05
N PRO A 60 -22.31 -10.77 -14.32
CA PRO A 60 -21.14 -11.62 -14.62
C PRO A 60 -21.31 -12.46 -15.90
N GLY A 61 -22.47 -12.39 -16.58
CA GLY A 61 -22.71 -13.05 -17.86
C GLY A 61 -23.00 -14.55 -17.77
N ARG A 62 -22.85 -15.15 -16.58
CA ARG A 62 -23.22 -16.53 -16.26
C ARG A 62 -24.14 -16.59 -15.04
N PRO A 63 -24.96 -17.65 -14.89
CA PRO A 63 -25.82 -17.80 -13.72
C PRO A 63 -25.02 -17.90 -12.43
N VAL A 64 -25.40 -17.07 -11.46
CA VAL A 64 -24.79 -17.05 -10.13
C VAL A 64 -25.44 -18.12 -9.25
N THR A 65 -24.63 -18.98 -8.65
CA THR A 65 -25.07 -20.11 -7.84
C THR A 65 -24.81 -19.91 -6.36
N SER A 66 -23.76 -19.17 -5.99
CA SER A 66 -23.39 -18.89 -4.59
C SER A 66 -22.74 -17.52 -4.44
N LEU A 67 -22.88 -16.90 -3.28
CA LEU A 67 -22.26 -15.61 -2.92
C LEU A 67 -21.70 -15.72 -1.50
N CYS A 68 -20.56 -15.05 -1.24
CA CYS A 68 -19.97 -14.96 0.09
C CYS A 68 -19.16 -13.66 0.22
N TRP A 69 -19.23 -13.01 1.38
CA TRP A 69 -18.39 -11.85 1.69
C TRP A 69 -16.99 -12.25 2.13
N ARG A 70 -15.99 -11.48 1.72
CA ARG A 70 -14.68 -11.53 2.38
C ARG A 70 -14.85 -11.00 3.81
N PRO A 71 -14.20 -11.60 4.84
CA PRO A 71 -14.37 -11.19 6.24
C PRO A 71 -14.10 -9.71 6.53
N ASP A 72 -13.23 -9.06 5.75
CA ASP A 72 -12.94 -7.63 5.88
C ASP A 72 -14.01 -6.70 5.28
N GLY A 73 -15.03 -7.27 4.62
CA GLY A 73 -16.13 -6.54 3.98
C GLY A 73 -15.73 -5.71 2.76
N LYS A 74 -14.55 -5.97 2.15
CA LYS A 74 -14.05 -5.19 0.99
C LYS A 74 -14.14 -5.91 -0.35
N ALA A 75 -14.36 -7.22 -0.37
CA ALA A 75 -14.55 -7.98 -1.60
C ALA A 75 -15.72 -8.97 -1.45
N ILE A 76 -16.33 -9.34 -2.59
CA ILE A 76 -17.39 -10.34 -2.69
C ILE A 76 -16.89 -11.48 -3.57
N ALA A 77 -17.00 -12.72 -3.09
CA ALA A 77 -16.79 -13.92 -3.89
C ALA A 77 -18.11 -14.41 -4.48
N VAL A 78 -18.10 -14.70 -5.77
CA VAL A 78 -19.27 -15.14 -6.55
C VAL A 78 -18.93 -16.46 -7.22
N GLY A 79 -19.73 -17.48 -6.96
CA GLY A 79 -19.62 -18.78 -7.63
C GLY A 79 -20.57 -18.85 -8.82
N LEU A 80 -20.05 -19.33 -9.94
CA LEU A 80 -20.78 -19.46 -11.20
C LEU A 80 -21.09 -20.93 -11.52
N GLU A 81 -22.09 -21.12 -12.38
CA GLU A 81 -22.52 -22.44 -12.84
C GLU A 81 -21.46 -23.20 -13.67
N ASP A 82 -20.49 -22.50 -14.26
CA ASP A 82 -19.43 -23.09 -15.07
C ASP A 82 -18.19 -23.54 -14.27
N GLY A 83 -18.26 -23.42 -12.93
CA GLY A 83 -17.17 -23.75 -12.00
C GLY A 83 -16.18 -22.62 -11.74
N THR A 84 -16.44 -21.44 -12.31
CA THR A 84 -15.62 -20.23 -12.10
C THR A 84 -16.04 -19.53 -10.80
N ILE A 85 -15.05 -19.00 -10.08
CA ILE A 85 -15.21 -18.12 -8.93
C ILE A 85 -14.68 -16.74 -9.31
N GLU A 86 -15.52 -15.73 -9.19
CA GLU A 86 -15.18 -14.34 -9.43
C GLU A 86 -15.10 -13.55 -8.13
N LEU A 87 -14.04 -12.77 -7.97
CA LEU A 87 -13.86 -11.82 -6.87
C LEU A 87 -14.19 -10.42 -7.38
N HIS A 88 -15.11 -9.73 -6.73
CA HIS A 88 -15.55 -8.37 -7.10
C HIS A 88 -15.25 -7.37 -5.98
N ASP A 89 -14.83 -6.17 -6.36
CA ASP A 89 -14.62 -5.06 -5.42
C ASP A 89 -15.95 -4.45 -4.98
N VAL A 90 -16.06 -4.18 -3.68
CA VAL A 90 -17.26 -3.62 -3.05
C VAL A 90 -17.47 -2.16 -3.41
N GLU A 91 -16.41 -1.39 -3.68
CA GLU A 91 -16.55 0.05 -3.91
C GLU A 91 -17.10 0.39 -5.30
N ASN A 92 -16.56 -0.27 -6.33
CA ASN A 92 -16.85 0.04 -7.73
C ASN A 92 -17.52 -1.11 -8.50
N GLY A 93 -17.65 -2.30 -7.90
CA GLY A 93 -18.21 -3.47 -8.56
C GLY A 93 -17.33 -4.04 -9.68
N LYS A 94 -16.02 -3.80 -9.64
CA LYS A 94 -15.11 -4.29 -10.67
C LYS A 94 -14.66 -5.71 -10.37
N LEU A 95 -14.52 -6.51 -11.42
CA LEU A 95 -13.89 -7.83 -11.32
C LEU A 95 -12.41 -7.67 -10.96
N LEU A 96 -12.02 -8.22 -9.82
CA LEU A 96 -10.66 -8.26 -9.30
C LEU A 96 -9.92 -9.48 -9.82
N ARG A 97 -10.54 -10.66 -9.71
CA ARG A 97 -9.91 -11.94 -10.12
C ARG A 97 -10.97 -12.93 -10.54
N SER A 98 -10.64 -13.76 -11.53
CA SER A 98 -11.44 -14.91 -11.95
C SER A 98 -10.60 -16.17 -11.82
N LEU A 99 -11.12 -17.15 -11.10
CA LEU A 99 -10.45 -18.42 -10.80
C LEU A 99 -11.34 -19.55 -11.28
N LYS A 100 -10.77 -20.61 -11.85
CA LYS A 100 -11.53 -21.80 -12.24
C LYS A 100 -11.08 -23.06 -11.48
N PRO A 101 -11.37 -23.15 -10.17
CA PRO A 101 -10.96 -24.30 -9.35
C PRO A 101 -11.84 -25.54 -9.59
N HIS A 102 -13.07 -25.36 -10.09
CA HIS A 102 -14.03 -26.44 -10.32
C HIS A 102 -14.33 -26.63 -11.82
N ALA A 103 -14.69 -27.86 -12.19
CA ALA A 103 -15.12 -28.19 -13.55
C ALA A 103 -16.63 -28.02 -13.75
N VAL A 104 -17.39 -27.95 -12.64
CA VAL A 104 -18.85 -27.92 -12.58
C VAL A 104 -19.29 -26.83 -11.59
N ALA A 105 -20.58 -26.47 -11.61
CA ALA A 105 -21.21 -25.44 -10.79
C ALA A 105 -20.76 -25.45 -9.32
N VAL A 106 -20.35 -24.27 -8.85
CA VAL A 106 -20.01 -24.01 -7.43
C VAL A 106 -21.30 -23.86 -6.64
N VAL A 107 -21.62 -24.80 -5.75
CA VAL A 107 -22.90 -24.82 -5.03
C VAL A 107 -22.86 -23.93 -3.79
N CYS A 108 -21.72 -23.88 -3.10
CA CYS A 108 -21.57 -23.09 -1.89
C CYS A 108 -20.16 -22.52 -1.74
N LEU A 109 -20.08 -21.37 -1.06
CA LEU A 109 -18.85 -20.66 -0.72
C LEU A 109 -18.88 -20.34 0.78
N ASN A 110 -17.73 -20.42 1.44
CA ASN A 110 -17.57 -19.97 2.81
C ASN A 110 -16.18 -19.35 3.01
N TRP A 111 -16.11 -18.11 3.47
CA TRP A 111 -14.86 -17.38 3.65
C TRP A 111 -14.67 -17.01 5.12
N GLU A 112 -13.63 -17.56 5.74
CA GLU A 112 -13.39 -17.39 7.18
C GLU A 112 -12.00 -16.82 7.46
N GLU A 113 -11.91 -16.04 8.55
CA GLU A 113 -10.70 -15.41 9.05
C GLU A 113 -10.33 -15.94 10.45
N ASP A 114 -9.03 -16.07 10.72
CA ASP A 114 -8.51 -16.47 12.03
C ASP A 114 -9.02 -15.56 13.16
N GLY A 115 -9.67 -16.15 14.17
CA GLY A 115 -10.29 -15.48 15.32
C GLY A 115 -9.36 -15.01 16.46
N GLN A 116 -8.03 -15.04 16.32
CA GLN A 116 -7.12 -14.57 17.37
C GLN A 116 -7.03 -13.03 17.50
N SER A 117 -7.01 -12.53 18.75
CA SER A 117 -6.80 -11.12 19.09
C SER A 117 -5.39 -10.64 18.72
N ASN A 118 -5.25 -9.37 18.34
CA ASN A 118 -4.05 -8.66 17.86
C ASN A 118 -2.82 -8.64 18.81
N THR A 119 -2.72 -9.53 19.80
CA THR A 119 -1.67 -9.53 20.84
C THR A 119 -0.36 -10.18 20.41
N ASP A 120 -0.34 -11.00 19.35
CA ASP A 120 0.88 -11.72 18.93
C ASP A 120 1.68 -10.95 17.87
N LYS A 121 2.40 -9.91 18.30
CA LYS A 121 3.40 -9.20 17.48
C LYS A 121 4.62 -10.07 17.09
N ILE A 122 4.68 -11.34 17.49
CA ILE A 122 5.88 -12.20 17.40
C ILE A 122 5.98 -12.97 16.06
N GLY A 123 4.96 -12.94 15.18
CA GLY A 123 4.93 -13.84 14.01
C GLY A 123 4.60 -13.22 12.64
N ILE A 124 4.35 -11.91 12.54
CA ILE A 124 3.94 -11.31 11.26
C ILE A 124 5.15 -11.26 10.33
N TYR A 125 5.08 -12.04 9.24
CA TYR A 125 6.05 -11.96 8.16
C TYR A 125 5.97 -10.57 7.53
N GLU A 126 7.07 -9.83 7.59
CA GLU A 126 7.19 -8.56 6.90
C GLU A 126 7.70 -8.83 5.48
N ASP A 127 6.92 -8.50 4.46
CA ASP A 127 7.39 -8.55 3.08
C ASP A 127 8.55 -7.55 2.91
N ARG A 128 9.75 -8.08 2.70
CA ARG A 128 10.98 -7.27 2.57
C ARG A 128 11.19 -6.75 1.17
N THR A 129 10.34 -7.13 0.21
CA THR A 129 10.49 -6.75 -1.21
C THR A 129 10.56 -5.23 -1.36
N SER A 130 9.73 -4.48 -0.62
CA SER A 130 9.73 -3.00 -0.63
C SER A 130 11.00 -2.35 -0.08
N ARG A 131 11.85 -3.11 0.62
CA ARG A 131 13.17 -2.64 1.10
C ARG A 131 14.23 -2.67 0.01
N PHE A 132 14.06 -3.53 -0.99
CA PHE A 132 15.04 -3.78 -2.03
C PHE A 132 14.59 -3.28 -3.41
N PHE A 133 13.28 -3.24 -3.65
CA PHE A 133 12.70 -2.92 -4.94
C PHE A 133 11.71 -1.75 -4.83
N PRO A 134 11.56 -0.94 -5.90
CA PRO A 134 10.43 -0.04 -6.05
C PRO A 134 9.10 -0.83 -6.08
N PRO A 135 7.93 -0.16 -6.06
CA PRO A 135 6.65 -0.83 -6.21
C PRO A 135 6.64 -1.78 -7.42
N ALA A 136 5.98 -2.93 -7.26
CA ALA A 136 5.95 -3.96 -8.28
C ALA A 136 5.47 -3.39 -9.64
N PRO A 137 6.11 -3.78 -10.76
CA PRO A 137 5.71 -3.32 -12.08
C PRO A 137 4.30 -3.81 -12.42
N ARG A 138 3.61 -3.06 -13.27
CA ARG A 138 2.26 -3.39 -13.74
C ARG A 138 2.30 -3.97 -15.14
N ALA A 139 1.23 -4.62 -15.57
CA ALA A 139 1.12 -5.09 -16.94
C ALA A 139 1.12 -3.88 -17.90
N PRO A 140 1.94 -3.87 -18.97
CA PRO A 140 1.97 -2.76 -19.91
C PRO A 140 0.66 -2.69 -20.71
N LYS A 141 0.06 -1.49 -20.81
CA LYS A 141 -1.14 -1.25 -21.62
C LYS A 141 -0.80 -1.23 -23.11
N ILE A 142 -1.64 -1.85 -23.96
CA ILE A 142 -1.50 -1.77 -25.42
C ILE A 142 -1.87 -0.35 -25.88
N PRO A 143 -0.97 0.41 -26.52
CA PRO A 143 -1.30 1.74 -27.02
C PRO A 143 -2.33 1.68 -28.16
N GLY A 144 -3.45 2.39 -28.02
CA GLY A 144 -4.42 2.61 -29.11
C GLY A 144 -5.72 1.82 -29.03
N LEU A 145 -5.93 0.96 -28.04
CA LEU A 145 -7.28 0.51 -27.68
C LEU A 145 -7.92 1.56 -26.76
N VAL A 146 -9.08 2.08 -27.17
CA VAL A 146 -9.99 2.77 -26.24
C VAL A 146 -10.40 1.75 -25.16
N ALA A 147 -10.55 2.22 -23.92
CA ALA A 147 -10.80 1.44 -22.70
C ALA A 147 -12.10 0.60 -22.66
N GLY A 148 -12.61 0.16 -23.80
CA GLY A 148 -13.85 -0.62 -23.94
C GLY A 148 -13.71 -1.97 -24.66
N ASP A 149 -12.64 -2.23 -25.42
CA ASP A 149 -12.61 -3.38 -26.36
C ASP A 149 -11.64 -4.51 -26.01
N SER A 150 -10.82 -4.38 -24.95
CA SER A 150 -10.20 -5.53 -24.29
C SER A 150 -10.99 -5.83 -23.02
N SER A 151 -11.87 -6.81 -23.12
CA SER A 151 -12.46 -7.45 -21.96
C SER A 151 -11.36 -7.78 -20.92
N PHE A 152 -11.58 -7.29 -19.70
CA PHE A 152 -11.08 -7.79 -18.40
C PHE A 152 -10.02 -7.04 -17.56
N MET A 153 -9.27 -6.00 -17.97
CA MET A 153 -8.18 -5.50 -17.08
C MET A 153 -7.93 -3.98 -16.93
N ASP A 154 -8.78 -3.07 -17.42
CA ASP A 154 -8.21 -1.74 -17.77
C ASP A 154 -8.09 -0.65 -16.67
N ASP A 155 -8.54 -0.81 -15.43
CA ASP A 155 -8.49 0.32 -14.43
C ASP A 155 -8.57 -0.13 -12.95
N GLY A 156 -8.39 -1.43 -12.68
CA GLY A 156 -8.68 -2.04 -11.36
C GLY A 156 -7.46 -2.44 -10.55
N GLU A 157 -6.26 -2.29 -11.12
CA GLU A 157 -5.03 -2.81 -10.52
C GLU A 157 -4.55 -2.00 -9.31
N ASP A 158 -4.86 -0.69 -9.25
CA ASP A 158 -4.60 0.14 -8.07
C ASP A 158 -5.40 -0.38 -6.86
N SER A 159 -6.67 -0.71 -7.07
CA SER A 159 -7.55 -1.32 -6.08
C SER A 159 -7.09 -2.74 -5.72
N LEU A 160 -6.68 -3.55 -6.71
CA LEU A 160 -6.28 -4.96 -6.50
C LEU A 160 -5.03 -5.11 -5.64
N ALA A 161 -3.98 -4.31 -5.87
CA ALA A 161 -2.75 -4.38 -5.08
C ALA A 161 -2.99 -3.93 -3.63
N GLU A 162 -3.82 -2.90 -3.43
CA GLU A 162 -4.22 -2.42 -2.10
C GLU A 162 -5.17 -3.41 -1.39
N LEU A 163 -6.08 -4.05 -2.13
CA LEU A 163 -7.00 -5.09 -1.64
C LEU A 163 -6.28 -6.41 -1.33
N SER A 164 -5.24 -6.75 -2.09
CA SER A 164 -4.41 -7.94 -1.85
C SER A 164 -3.49 -7.72 -0.64
N ASN A 165 -2.82 -6.56 -0.56
CA ASN A 165 -2.02 -6.19 0.61
C ASN A 165 -2.83 -6.06 1.89
N THR A 166 -4.10 -5.65 1.82
CA THR A 166 -5.00 -5.68 2.98
C THR A 166 -5.48 -7.08 3.32
N SER A 167 -5.71 -7.96 2.34
CA SER A 167 -6.03 -9.38 2.56
C SER A 167 -4.91 -10.16 3.23
N PHE A 168 -3.65 -9.80 3.00
CA PHE A 168 -2.48 -10.43 3.62
C PHE A 168 -2.25 -10.01 5.08
N ARG A 169 -3.09 -9.14 5.67
CA ARG A 169 -2.89 -8.74 7.08
C ARG A 169 -3.24 -9.84 8.06
N LYS A 170 -4.20 -10.69 7.71
CA LYS A 170 -4.71 -11.77 8.55
C LYS A 170 -4.93 -13.02 7.72
N PHE A 171 -4.65 -14.17 8.30
CA PHE A 171 -4.81 -15.44 7.61
C PHE A 171 -6.29 -15.78 7.46
N ASN A 172 -6.74 -15.93 6.20
CA ASN A 172 -8.12 -16.26 5.86
C ASN A 172 -8.15 -17.27 4.70
N ILE A 173 -9.21 -18.08 4.67
CA ILE A 173 -9.39 -19.17 3.70
C ILE A 173 -10.79 -19.09 3.12
N LEU A 174 -10.87 -19.15 1.78
CA LEU A 174 -12.09 -19.36 1.02
C LEU A 174 -12.24 -20.86 0.72
N CYS A 175 -13.30 -21.45 1.24
CA CYS A 175 -13.74 -22.80 0.92
C CYS A 175 -14.82 -22.73 -0.17
N SER A 176 -14.69 -23.60 -1.17
CA SER A 176 -15.64 -23.71 -2.27
C SER A 176 -16.03 -25.17 -2.47
N GLY A 177 -17.32 -25.45 -2.60
CA GLY A 177 -17.87 -26.79 -2.83
C GLY A 177 -18.61 -26.85 -4.16
N ASP A 178 -18.31 -27.86 -4.98
CA ASP A 178 -19.03 -28.10 -6.23
C ASP A 178 -20.10 -29.19 -6.11
N ARG A 179 -20.92 -29.29 -7.17
CA ARG A 179 -21.99 -30.26 -7.28
C ARG A 179 -21.50 -31.72 -7.35
N ASP A 180 -20.27 -31.94 -7.80
CA ASP A 180 -19.64 -33.26 -7.98
C ASP A 180 -18.86 -33.70 -6.73
N GLY A 181 -19.06 -33.03 -5.60
CA GLY A 181 -18.46 -33.44 -4.34
C GLY A 181 -16.99 -33.05 -4.16
N ASN A 182 -16.45 -32.14 -4.97
CA ASN A 182 -15.14 -31.57 -4.70
C ASN A 182 -15.21 -30.31 -3.84
N ILE A 183 -14.28 -30.21 -2.89
CA ILE A 183 -14.06 -29.04 -2.05
C ILE A 183 -12.67 -28.49 -2.35
N CYS A 184 -12.59 -27.21 -2.70
CA CYS A 184 -11.33 -26.51 -2.93
C CYS A 184 -11.09 -25.45 -1.84
N PHE A 185 -9.84 -25.34 -1.40
CA PHE A 185 -9.39 -24.36 -0.40
C PHE A 185 -8.46 -23.35 -1.06
N ASN A 186 -8.81 -22.06 -0.96
CA ASN A 186 -8.01 -20.95 -1.49
C ASN A 186 -7.63 -20.00 -0.34
N ILE A 187 -6.33 -19.86 -0.06
CA ILE A 187 -5.84 -18.88 0.92
C ILE A 187 -5.95 -17.49 0.28
N PHE A 188 -6.45 -16.51 1.05
CA PHE A 188 -6.74 -15.14 0.57
C PHE A 188 -7.76 -15.09 -0.58
N GLY A 189 -8.47 -16.18 -0.84
CA GLY A 189 -9.35 -16.33 -2.00
C GLY A 189 -8.61 -16.43 -3.34
N ILE A 190 -7.27 -16.48 -3.34
CA ILE A 190 -6.43 -16.43 -4.54
C ILE A 190 -5.62 -17.71 -4.70
N PHE A 191 -4.86 -18.08 -3.66
CA PHE A 191 -3.88 -19.16 -3.76
C PHE A 191 -4.49 -20.52 -3.40
N GLN A 192 -4.63 -21.40 -4.39
CA GLN A 192 -5.19 -22.73 -4.18
C GLN A 192 -4.22 -23.63 -3.39
N ILE A 193 -4.64 -24.05 -2.20
CA ILE A 193 -3.80 -24.82 -1.27
C ILE A 193 -4.23 -26.28 -1.11
N GLY A 194 -5.44 -26.64 -1.51
CA GLY A 194 -5.89 -28.02 -1.42
C GLY A 194 -7.20 -28.30 -2.14
N LYS A 195 -7.42 -29.58 -2.45
CA LYS A 195 -8.67 -30.10 -3.00
C LYS A 195 -9.00 -31.44 -2.36
N ILE A 196 -10.25 -31.64 -1.99
CA ILE A 196 -10.77 -32.89 -1.44
C ILE A 196 -11.91 -33.34 -2.35
N ASN A 197 -11.97 -34.63 -2.63
CA ASN A 197 -13.15 -35.24 -3.25
C ASN A 197 -13.84 -36.13 -2.22
N ILE A 198 -15.11 -35.85 -1.92
CA ILE A 198 -15.86 -36.59 -0.89
C ILE A 198 -16.13 -38.05 -1.25
N HIS A 199 -16.10 -38.42 -2.54
CA HIS A 199 -16.23 -39.81 -2.96
C HIS A 199 -14.98 -40.65 -2.67
N GLU A 200 -13.81 -40.02 -2.57
CA GLU A 200 -12.55 -40.68 -2.27
C GLU A 200 -12.31 -40.86 -0.76
N LEU A 201 -13.09 -40.15 0.07
CA LEU A 201 -12.97 -40.21 1.52
C LEU A 201 -13.46 -41.55 2.06
N SER A 202 -12.63 -42.15 2.93
CA SER A 202 -13.00 -43.34 3.69
C SER A 202 -13.45 -42.88 5.08
N VAL A 203 -14.67 -43.26 5.47
CA VAL A 203 -15.23 -42.90 6.76
C VAL A 203 -14.81 -43.94 7.81
N PRO A 204 -14.14 -43.54 8.90
CA PRO A 204 -13.81 -44.47 9.99
C PRO A 204 -15.07 -44.80 10.81
N VAL A 205 -15.33 -46.08 11.05
CA VAL A 205 -16.44 -46.55 11.90
C VAL A 205 -15.90 -47.06 13.22
N PRO A 206 -16.42 -46.61 14.38
CA PRO A 206 -16.10 -47.22 15.66
C PRO A 206 -16.80 -48.58 15.80
N ASP A 207 -16.05 -49.60 16.26
CA ASP A 207 -16.52 -50.91 16.73
C ASP A 207 -16.82 -52.07 15.74
N LEU A 208 -16.31 -52.04 14.50
CA LEU A 208 -16.14 -53.27 13.69
C LEU A 208 -14.73 -53.34 13.06
N ASP A 209 -14.25 -54.56 12.83
CA ASP A 209 -12.92 -54.96 12.32
C ASP A 209 -12.17 -53.89 11.51
N GLU A 210 -10.84 -53.82 11.66
CA GLU A 210 -9.88 -52.88 11.01
C GLU A 210 -9.99 -52.73 9.46
N HIS A 211 -10.97 -53.37 8.81
CA HIS A 211 -11.13 -53.45 7.35
C HIS A 211 -12.51 -53.01 6.81
N ALA A 212 -13.48 -52.61 7.64
CA ALA A 212 -14.76 -52.08 7.16
C ALA A 212 -14.69 -50.55 7.00
N SER A 213 -14.66 -50.05 5.76
CA SER A 213 -14.68 -48.61 5.45
C SER A 213 -15.89 -48.28 4.59
N TYR A 214 -16.70 -47.30 5.02
CA TYR A 214 -17.80 -46.80 4.21
C TYR A 214 -17.33 -45.67 3.30
N LYS A 215 -17.93 -45.60 2.11
CA LYS A 215 -17.72 -44.51 1.14
C LYS A 215 -19.05 -43.90 0.71
N LEU A 216 -19.04 -42.61 0.46
CA LEU A 216 -20.20 -41.87 -0.06
C LEU A 216 -20.16 -41.86 -1.60
N PHE A 217 -21.08 -42.58 -2.23
CA PHE A 217 -21.25 -42.60 -3.68
C PHE A 217 -22.32 -41.61 -4.12
N ASN A 218 -22.21 -41.09 -5.35
CA ASN A 218 -23.15 -40.10 -5.93
C ASN A 218 -23.42 -38.89 -5.02
N ALA A 219 -22.42 -38.56 -4.21
CA ALA A 219 -22.45 -37.46 -3.26
C ALA A 219 -22.55 -36.08 -3.93
N SER A 220 -23.45 -35.22 -3.44
CA SER A 220 -23.51 -33.82 -3.85
C SER A 220 -23.49 -32.89 -2.64
N ILE A 221 -22.70 -31.83 -2.69
CA ILE A 221 -22.54 -30.88 -1.58
C ILE A 221 -23.71 -29.90 -1.57
N TYR A 222 -24.27 -29.66 -0.38
CA TYR A 222 -25.28 -28.62 -0.14
C TYR A 222 -24.65 -27.37 0.48
N LYS A 223 -23.89 -27.53 1.57
CA LYS A 223 -23.31 -26.42 2.32
C LYS A 223 -22.00 -26.83 2.98
N VAL A 224 -21.08 -25.89 3.08
CA VAL A 224 -19.76 -26.06 3.69
C VAL A 224 -19.54 -24.94 4.68
N ALA A 225 -19.06 -25.25 5.89
CA ALA A 225 -18.76 -24.26 6.91
C ALA A 225 -17.42 -24.59 7.59
N LEU A 226 -16.49 -23.64 7.56
CA LEU A 226 -15.17 -23.73 8.18
C LEU A 226 -15.23 -23.05 9.56
N SER A 227 -14.60 -23.64 10.57
CA SER A 227 -14.56 -23.06 11.90
C SER A 227 -13.63 -21.84 11.96
N LYS A 228 -13.91 -20.90 12.88
CA LYS A 228 -13.08 -19.69 13.10
C LYS A 228 -11.66 -19.98 13.61
N ASP A 229 -11.43 -21.16 14.20
CA ASP A 229 -10.10 -21.67 14.55
C ASP A 229 -9.42 -22.42 13.38
N LEU A 230 -10.07 -22.49 12.21
CA LEU A 230 -9.64 -23.19 10.99
C LEU A 230 -9.33 -24.68 11.18
N CYS A 231 -9.73 -25.27 12.31
CA CYS A 231 -9.38 -26.65 12.66
C CYS A 231 -10.40 -27.68 12.19
N ARG A 232 -11.64 -27.26 11.88
CA ARG A 232 -12.72 -28.16 11.49
C ARG A 232 -13.50 -27.61 10.32
N LEU A 233 -13.87 -28.50 9.41
CA LEU A 233 -14.79 -28.21 8.32
C LEU A 233 -16.01 -29.11 8.45
N VAL A 234 -17.19 -28.51 8.50
CA VAL A 234 -18.47 -29.23 8.47
C VAL A 234 -19.01 -29.16 7.05
N VAL A 235 -19.35 -30.33 6.49
CA VAL A 235 -19.84 -30.47 5.12
C VAL A 235 -21.16 -31.21 5.15
N MET A 236 -22.19 -30.57 4.61
CA MET A 236 -23.51 -31.16 4.45
C MET A 236 -23.65 -31.64 3.01
N CYS A 237 -23.95 -32.92 2.85
CA CYS A 237 -24.01 -33.55 1.54
C CYS A 237 -25.11 -34.60 1.46
N THR A 238 -25.64 -34.84 0.28
CA THR A 238 -26.51 -35.99 0.01
C THR A 238 -25.72 -37.07 -0.69
N GLY A 239 -26.05 -38.34 -0.47
CA GLY A 239 -25.40 -39.43 -1.19
C GLY A 239 -25.79 -40.82 -0.68
N GLU A 240 -25.31 -41.84 -1.39
CA GLU A 240 -25.49 -43.26 -1.03
C GLU A 240 -24.31 -43.74 -0.19
N LEU A 241 -24.57 -44.18 1.04
CA LEU A 241 -23.55 -44.80 1.88
C LEU A 241 -23.42 -46.29 1.53
N ARG A 242 -22.23 -46.74 1.11
CA ARG A 242 -21.94 -48.16 0.85
C ARG A 242 -20.71 -48.66 1.60
N ASP A 243 -20.79 -49.92 2.04
CA ASP A 243 -19.68 -50.66 2.66
C ASP A 243 -18.70 -51.17 1.59
N CYS A 244 -17.39 -51.03 1.84
CA CYS A 244 -16.32 -51.51 0.95
C CYS A 244 -15.69 -52.85 1.38
N GLY A 245 -16.17 -53.50 2.44
CA GLY A 245 -15.66 -54.80 2.95
C GLY A 245 -16.17 -56.06 2.22
N ILE A 246 -15.31 -56.66 1.38
CA ILE A 246 -15.23 -58.03 0.81
C ILE A 246 -16.48 -58.96 0.73
N LYS A 247 -16.84 -59.27 -0.54
CA LYS A 247 -17.53 -60.44 -1.18
C LYS A 247 -18.78 -61.05 -0.52
N PRO A 248 -19.91 -61.18 -1.26
CA PRO A 248 -21.13 -61.80 -0.78
C PRO A 248 -20.91 -63.31 -0.65
N LYS A 249 -20.79 -63.81 0.58
CA LYS A 249 -21.13 -65.21 0.87
C LYS A 249 -22.55 -65.24 1.38
N GLU A 250 -23.33 -66.11 0.76
CA GLU A 250 -24.74 -66.39 1.02
C GLU A 250 -25.05 -66.37 2.51
N GLU A 251 -25.82 -65.37 2.96
CA GLU A 251 -27.03 -65.51 3.77
C GLU A 251 -27.60 -64.12 4.14
N LYS A 252 -28.89 -63.96 3.85
CA LYS A 252 -29.80 -62.82 4.01
C LYS A 252 -29.46 -61.80 5.13
N PHE A 253 -28.90 -60.65 4.75
CA PHE A 253 -29.22 -59.33 5.33
C PHE A 253 -29.01 -58.27 4.22
N SER A 254 -30.10 -57.76 3.65
CA SER A 254 -30.03 -56.67 2.67
C SER A 254 -29.79 -55.35 3.40
N VAL A 255 -28.54 -54.88 3.45
CA VAL A 255 -28.26 -53.48 3.78
C VAL A 255 -28.91 -52.64 2.67
N GLN A 256 -30.02 -51.99 2.97
CA GLN A 256 -30.65 -51.05 2.04
C GLN A 256 -29.65 -49.90 1.79
N ASP A 257 -29.41 -49.56 0.53
CA ASP A 257 -28.62 -48.38 0.15
C ASP A 257 -29.24 -47.15 0.84
N LEU A 258 -28.58 -46.60 1.85
CA LEU A 258 -29.03 -45.43 2.61
C LEU A 258 -28.72 -44.15 1.80
N HIS A 259 -29.57 -43.86 0.81
CA HIS A 259 -29.58 -42.56 0.15
C HIS A 259 -30.26 -41.53 1.05
N GLY A 260 -29.53 -40.50 1.47
CA GLY A 260 -30.07 -39.45 2.32
C GLY A 260 -29.12 -38.29 2.53
N LEU A 261 -29.48 -37.42 3.48
CA LEU A 261 -28.66 -36.28 3.89
C LEU A 261 -27.70 -36.70 4.99
N HIS A 262 -26.42 -36.36 4.82
CA HIS A 262 -25.32 -36.72 5.70
C HIS A 262 -24.52 -35.47 6.10
N CYS A 263 -24.06 -35.46 7.36
CA CYS A 263 -23.14 -34.45 7.88
C CYS A 263 -21.74 -35.05 8.06
N LEU A 264 -20.74 -34.45 7.42
CA LEU A 264 -19.33 -34.84 7.50
C LEU A 264 -18.56 -33.78 8.29
N ALA A 265 -17.81 -34.20 9.31
CA ALA A 265 -16.83 -33.37 9.99
C ALA A 265 -15.42 -33.75 9.52
N MET A 266 -14.63 -32.79 9.03
CA MET A 266 -13.26 -33.00 8.54
C MET A 266 -12.22 -32.29 9.43
N ASP A 267 -11.05 -32.92 9.57
CA ASP A 267 -9.90 -32.34 10.27
C ASP A 267 -9.12 -31.39 9.37
N THR A 268 -9.26 -30.08 9.62
CA THR A 268 -8.48 -29.05 8.94
C THR A 268 -7.43 -28.41 9.86
N SER A 269 -7.09 -29.04 11.00
CA SER A 269 -6.13 -28.52 11.99
C SER A 269 -4.74 -28.21 11.43
N ILE A 270 -4.40 -28.73 10.25
CA ILE A 270 -3.20 -28.34 9.51
C ILE A 270 -3.13 -26.84 9.23
N PHE A 271 -4.26 -26.19 8.93
CA PHE A 271 -4.33 -24.75 8.67
C PHE A 271 -3.93 -23.95 9.90
N TRP A 272 -4.46 -24.32 11.07
CA TRP A 272 -4.10 -23.68 12.34
C TRP A 272 -2.65 -23.96 12.75
N LYS A 273 -2.25 -25.24 12.78
CA LYS A 273 -0.91 -25.67 13.24
C LYS A 273 0.24 -25.09 12.40
N ARG A 274 -0.02 -24.76 11.14
CA ARG A 274 0.95 -24.24 10.18
C ARG A 274 0.56 -22.88 9.58
N LYS A 275 -0.28 -22.10 10.27
CA LYS A 275 -0.85 -20.86 9.73
C LYS A 275 0.20 -19.86 9.24
N TYR A 276 1.27 -19.67 10.02
CA TYR A 276 2.32 -18.70 9.67
C TYR A 276 3.13 -19.13 8.44
N GLU A 277 3.45 -20.41 8.34
CA GLU A 277 4.15 -20.96 7.18
C GLU A 277 3.28 -20.92 5.93
N LEU A 278 2.00 -21.31 6.05
CA LEU A 278 1.04 -21.28 4.94
C LEU A 278 0.79 -19.85 4.46
N HIS A 279 0.65 -18.91 5.40
CA HIS A 279 0.53 -17.48 5.11
C HIS A 279 1.70 -16.99 4.26
N GLN A 280 2.93 -17.28 4.66
CA GLN A 280 4.14 -16.87 3.94
C GLN A 280 4.22 -17.47 2.54
N VAL A 281 3.96 -18.78 2.41
CA VAL A 281 4.00 -19.46 1.11
C VAL A 281 2.93 -18.92 0.18
N ALA A 282 1.69 -18.76 0.67
CA ALA A 282 0.58 -18.25 -0.13
C ALA A 282 0.77 -16.80 -0.57
N GLN A 283 1.33 -15.95 0.30
CA GLN A 283 1.63 -14.56 -0.04
C GLN A 283 2.71 -14.48 -1.12
N GLN A 284 3.82 -15.22 -0.97
CA GLN A 284 4.89 -15.22 -1.95
C GLN A 284 4.46 -15.82 -3.28
N ALA A 285 3.73 -16.93 -3.26
CA ALA A 285 3.23 -17.57 -4.47
C ALA A 285 2.24 -16.69 -5.23
N SER A 286 1.27 -16.05 -4.54
CA SER A 286 0.33 -15.11 -5.16
C SER A 286 1.05 -13.96 -5.86
N ASN A 287 2.03 -13.36 -5.18
CA ASN A 287 2.81 -12.25 -5.73
C ASN A 287 3.64 -12.67 -6.95
N ILE A 288 4.21 -13.89 -6.94
CA ILE A 288 4.94 -14.45 -8.08
C ILE A 288 3.99 -14.69 -9.26
N GLU A 289 2.78 -15.19 -9.01
CA GLU A 289 1.78 -15.40 -10.06
C GLU A 289 1.37 -14.08 -10.72
N ASP A 290 1.14 -13.03 -9.94
CA ASP A 290 0.82 -11.68 -10.45
C ASP A 290 1.96 -11.13 -11.33
N LEU A 291 3.21 -11.24 -10.88
CA LEU A 291 4.38 -10.80 -11.65
C LEU A 291 4.61 -11.66 -12.91
N THR A 292 4.25 -12.93 -12.86
CA THR A 292 4.31 -13.83 -14.02
C THR A 292 3.34 -13.36 -15.11
N GLU A 293 2.15 -12.86 -14.72
CA GLU A 293 1.21 -12.25 -15.66
C GLU A 293 1.77 -10.95 -16.27
N VAL A 294 2.45 -10.12 -15.48
CA VAL A 294 3.14 -8.92 -15.99
C VAL A 294 4.15 -9.29 -17.08
N ILE A 295 4.98 -10.31 -16.86
CA ILE A 295 5.95 -10.79 -17.85
C ILE A 295 5.24 -11.30 -19.11
N ARG A 296 4.18 -12.09 -18.95
CA ARG A 296 3.39 -12.61 -20.08
C ARG A 296 2.79 -11.48 -20.92
N ALA A 297 2.19 -10.50 -20.27
CA ALA A 297 1.65 -9.31 -20.93
C ALA A 297 2.75 -8.52 -21.65
N SER A 298 3.89 -8.26 -21.00
CA SER A 298 5.04 -7.59 -21.61
C SER A 298 5.52 -8.30 -22.87
N LEU A 299 5.74 -9.62 -22.83
CA LEU A 299 6.18 -10.39 -24.00
C LEU A 299 5.17 -10.31 -25.15
N SER A 300 3.87 -10.40 -24.84
CA SER A 300 2.79 -10.29 -25.82
C SER A 300 2.76 -8.90 -26.49
N VAL A 301 2.82 -7.82 -25.70
CA VAL A 301 2.83 -6.45 -26.21
C VAL A 301 4.05 -6.19 -27.08
N MET A 302 5.23 -6.58 -26.61
CA MET A 302 6.50 -6.38 -27.34
C MET A 302 6.50 -7.15 -28.67
N SER A 303 6.06 -8.41 -28.67
CA SER A 303 5.96 -9.24 -29.88
C SER A 303 5.02 -8.63 -30.91
N LYS A 304 3.83 -8.20 -30.48
CA LYS A 304 2.83 -7.60 -31.36
C LYS A 304 3.33 -6.28 -31.97
N GLN A 305 3.79 -5.36 -31.12
CA GLN A 305 4.24 -4.05 -31.58
C GLN A 305 5.44 -4.13 -32.53
N TRP A 306 6.42 -4.98 -32.23
CA TRP A 306 7.58 -5.15 -33.09
C TRP A 306 7.20 -5.75 -34.45
N THR A 307 6.31 -6.75 -34.46
CA THR A 307 5.80 -7.36 -35.70
C THR A 307 5.10 -6.34 -36.58
N ASP A 308 4.25 -5.49 -36.00
CA ASP A 308 3.55 -4.41 -36.72
C ASP A 308 4.53 -3.37 -37.29
N ALA A 309 5.57 -3.01 -36.53
CA ALA A 309 6.60 -2.08 -36.97
C ALA A 309 7.46 -2.65 -38.12
N MET A 310 7.88 -3.92 -38.03
CA MET A 310 8.66 -4.55 -39.10
C MET A 310 7.85 -4.87 -40.33
N LYS A 311 6.54 -5.16 -40.20
CA LYS A 311 5.65 -5.22 -41.36
C LYS A 311 5.67 -3.92 -42.16
N THR A 312 5.63 -2.78 -41.47
CA THR A 312 5.72 -1.45 -42.12
C THR A 312 7.04 -1.25 -42.88
N PHE A 313 8.15 -1.75 -42.34
CA PHE A 313 9.44 -1.73 -43.05
C PHE A 313 9.43 -2.65 -44.27
N HIS A 314 9.06 -3.93 -44.10
CA HIS A 314 9.06 -4.90 -45.20
C HIS A 314 8.12 -4.48 -46.33
N ASP A 315 6.89 -4.03 -46.02
CA ASP A 315 5.91 -3.57 -47.03
C ASP A 315 6.47 -2.42 -47.89
N LYS A 316 7.27 -1.53 -47.29
CA LYS A 316 7.90 -0.41 -48.01
C LYS A 316 9.13 -0.83 -48.78
N PHE A 317 10.03 -1.60 -48.18
CA PHE A 317 11.32 -1.94 -48.79
C PHE A 317 11.23 -3.09 -49.80
N HIS A 318 10.24 -3.98 -49.70
CA HIS A 318 9.99 -5.02 -50.70
C HIS A 318 9.56 -4.45 -52.07
N SER A 319 9.03 -3.22 -52.10
CA SER A 319 8.73 -2.54 -53.37
C SER A 319 9.99 -2.21 -54.20
N LEU A 320 11.17 -2.17 -53.57
CA LEU A 320 12.44 -2.04 -54.30
C LEU A 320 12.74 -3.33 -55.07
N SER A 321 12.54 -4.50 -54.46
CA SER A 321 12.73 -5.80 -55.12
C SER A 321 11.87 -5.92 -56.37
N THR A 322 10.61 -5.48 -56.32
CA THR A 322 9.72 -5.47 -57.50
C THR A 322 10.21 -4.50 -58.58
N LEU A 323 10.66 -3.30 -58.20
CA LEU A 323 11.18 -2.32 -59.16
C LEU A 323 12.48 -2.76 -59.85
N ILE A 324 13.35 -3.49 -59.15
CA ILE A 324 14.58 -4.07 -59.72
C ILE A 324 14.23 -5.08 -60.82
N ILE A 325 13.25 -5.94 -60.55
CA ILE A 325 12.77 -6.95 -61.53
C ILE A 325 12.13 -6.26 -62.73
N ASP A 326 11.29 -5.24 -62.52
CA ASP A 326 10.61 -4.49 -63.59
C ASP A 326 11.59 -3.77 -64.54
N HIS A 327 12.77 -3.37 -64.03
CA HIS A 327 13.85 -2.76 -64.83
C HIS A 327 14.81 -3.79 -65.44
N GLY A 328 14.56 -5.09 -65.28
CA GLY A 328 15.36 -6.18 -65.86
C GLY A 328 16.73 -6.37 -65.20
N LEU A 329 16.93 -5.88 -63.97
CA LEU A 329 18.16 -6.04 -63.21
C LEU A 329 18.16 -7.38 -62.44
N LYS A 330 19.36 -7.93 -62.18
CA LYS A 330 19.54 -9.19 -61.42
C LYS A 330 20.11 -8.98 -60.01
N SER A 331 20.36 -7.74 -59.62
CA SER A 331 20.93 -7.37 -58.32
C SER A 331 19.92 -7.52 -57.19
N SER A 332 20.40 -7.77 -55.98
CA SER A 332 19.56 -7.71 -54.77
C SER A 332 19.43 -6.26 -54.25
N PRO A 333 18.38 -5.93 -53.48
CA PRO A 333 18.27 -4.64 -52.80
C PRO A 333 19.52 -4.27 -51.98
N GLN A 334 20.15 -5.24 -51.32
CA GLN A 334 21.38 -5.05 -50.54
C GLN A 334 22.56 -4.65 -51.42
N GLU A 335 22.74 -5.31 -52.58
CA GLU A 335 23.80 -4.99 -53.53
C GLU A 335 23.63 -3.59 -54.13
N GLU A 336 22.38 -3.17 -54.39
CA GLU A 336 22.05 -1.83 -54.84
C GLU A 336 22.38 -0.76 -53.77
N PHE A 337 22.01 -1.01 -52.51
CA PHE A 337 22.38 -0.09 -51.41
C PHE A 337 23.89 -0.06 -51.12
N LEU A 338 24.60 -1.19 -51.22
CA LEU A 338 26.05 -1.24 -51.08
C LEU A 338 26.75 -0.50 -52.22
N SER A 339 26.22 -0.59 -53.44
CA SER A 339 26.73 0.16 -54.61
C SER A 339 26.56 1.66 -54.40
N LEU A 340 25.41 2.10 -53.87
CA LEU A 340 25.17 3.50 -53.48
C LEU A 340 26.17 3.98 -52.41
N LEU A 341 26.41 3.17 -51.38
CA LEU A 341 27.37 3.49 -50.31
C LEU A 341 28.82 3.60 -50.84
N GLY A 342 29.19 2.74 -51.81
CA GLY A 342 30.49 2.74 -52.47
C GLY A 342 30.70 3.88 -53.48
N GLY A 343 29.70 4.75 -53.69
CA GLY A 343 29.79 5.87 -54.63
C GLY A 343 29.63 5.50 -56.11
N ALA A 344 29.04 4.33 -56.41
CA ALA A 344 28.75 3.92 -57.77
C ALA A 344 27.57 4.70 -58.39
N ARG A 345 27.40 4.60 -59.71
CA ARG A 345 26.22 5.17 -60.39
C ARG A 345 24.94 4.48 -59.90
N ILE A 346 23.96 5.28 -59.50
CA ILE A 346 22.66 4.82 -58.99
C ILE A 346 21.88 4.19 -60.14
N SER A 347 21.33 2.98 -59.92
CA SER A 347 20.46 2.32 -60.91
C SER A 347 19.13 3.05 -61.09
N PRO A 348 18.47 2.94 -62.26
CA PRO A 348 17.16 3.56 -62.48
C PRO A 348 16.09 3.10 -61.46
N ALA A 349 16.13 1.81 -61.08
CA ALA A 349 15.22 1.23 -60.09
C ALA A 349 15.42 1.85 -58.70
N LEU A 350 16.67 1.97 -58.23
CA LEU A 350 16.98 2.57 -56.93
C LEU A 350 16.67 4.08 -56.91
N HIS A 351 16.93 4.79 -58.02
CA HIS A 351 16.60 6.20 -58.15
C HIS A 351 15.08 6.44 -58.08
N GLN A 352 14.28 5.64 -58.80
CA GLN A 352 12.82 5.70 -58.72
C GLN A 352 12.30 5.37 -57.32
N PHE A 353 12.87 4.35 -56.67
CA PHE A 353 12.47 3.96 -55.33
C PHE A 353 12.73 5.08 -54.30
N LEU A 354 13.93 5.65 -54.28
CA LEU A 354 14.32 6.66 -53.29
C LEU A 354 13.54 7.97 -53.42
N LEU A 355 13.27 8.44 -54.64
CA LEU A 355 12.62 9.73 -54.88
C LEU A 355 11.10 9.64 -55.00
N ASN A 356 10.56 8.60 -55.66
CA ASN A 356 9.13 8.56 -56.01
C ASN A 356 8.32 7.63 -55.10
N THR A 357 8.86 6.46 -54.74
CA THR A 357 8.12 5.44 -53.97
C THR A 357 8.26 5.63 -52.46
N LEU A 358 9.48 5.90 -51.98
CA LEU A 358 9.79 6.07 -50.57
C LEU A 358 9.79 7.55 -50.17
N GLY A 359 10.65 8.37 -50.78
CA GLY A 359 10.77 9.80 -50.50
C GLY A 359 11.21 10.14 -49.07
N GLU A 360 11.44 11.43 -48.78
CA GLU A 360 11.86 11.89 -47.44
C GLU A 360 10.81 11.57 -46.36
N VAL A 361 9.53 11.77 -46.68
CA VAL A 361 8.40 11.55 -45.77
C VAL A 361 8.22 10.06 -45.47
N GLY A 362 8.43 9.18 -46.44
CA GLY A 362 8.35 7.73 -46.23
C GLY A 362 9.48 7.22 -45.35
N VAL A 363 10.73 7.66 -45.57
CA VAL A 363 11.86 7.33 -44.70
C VAL A 363 11.61 7.77 -43.26
N LYS A 364 11.18 9.02 -43.05
CA LYS A 364 10.87 9.54 -41.70
C LYS A 364 9.76 8.75 -41.02
N ARG A 365 8.74 8.30 -41.78
CA ARG A 365 7.63 7.48 -41.25
C ARG A 365 8.11 6.10 -40.82
N VAL A 366 8.87 5.40 -41.64
CA VAL A 366 9.39 4.06 -41.32
C VAL A 366 10.42 4.14 -40.19
N LEU A 367 11.30 5.14 -40.19
CA LEU A 367 12.21 5.43 -39.08
C LEU A 367 11.45 5.61 -37.76
N LYS A 368 10.41 6.45 -37.76
CA LYS A 368 9.59 6.69 -36.56
C LYS A 368 8.88 5.41 -36.10
N SER A 369 8.40 4.57 -37.04
CA SER A 369 7.77 3.30 -36.71
C SER A 369 8.76 2.31 -36.09
N VAL A 370 9.85 1.95 -36.79
CA VAL A 370 10.78 0.91 -36.32
C VAL A 370 11.62 1.38 -35.12
N CYS A 371 12.28 2.55 -35.21
CA CYS A 371 13.12 3.04 -34.12
C CYS A 371 12.31 3.64 -32.96
N GLY A 372 11.09 4.12 -33.22
CA GLY A 372 10.17 4.56 -32.16
C GLY A 372 9.68 3.38 -31.35
N THR A 373 9.12 2.36 -32.01
CA THR A 373 8.70 1.12 -31.35
C THR A 373 9.86 0.42 -30.66
N GLY A 374 11.07 0.39 -31.25
CA GLY A 374 12.26 -0.14 -30.58
C GLY A 374 12.60 0.55 -29.26
N LYS A 375 12.42 1.88 -29.16
CA LYS A 375 12.58 2.63 -27.90
C LYS A 375 11.44 2.38 -26.91
N GLU A 376 10.21 2.22 -27.40
CA GLU A 376 9.06 1.84 -26.57
C GLU A 376 9.29 0.45 -25.95
N LEU A 377 9.75 -0.53 -26.74
CA LEU A 377 10.14 -1.86 -26.25
C LEU A 377 11.25 -1.77 -25.20
N GLN A 378 12.26 -0.92 -25.38
CA GLN A 378 13.29 -0.68 -24.37
C GLN A 378 12.69 -0.17 -23.05
N SER A 379 11.69 0.71 -23.11
CA SER A 379 10.94 1.17 -21.92
C SER A 379 10.18 0.02 -21.27
N VAL A 380 9.44 -0.79 -22.06
CA VAL A 380 8.69 -1.95 -21.53
C VAL A 380 9.63 -2.96 -20.84
N VAL A 381 10.84 -3.14 -21.37
CA VAL A 381 11.83 -4.01 -20.73
C VAL A 381 12.29 -3.43 -19.39
N LEU A 382 12.67 -2.15 -19.36
CA LEU A 382 13.23 -1.50 -18.17
C LEU A 382 12.19 -1.23 -17.08
N ASP A 383 10.95 -0.90 -17.46
CA ASP A 383 9.90 -0.47 -16.55
C ASP A 383 9.02 -1.65 -16.08
N ASN A 384 8.90 -2.72 -16.89
CA ASN A 384 7.99 -3.83 -16.60
C ASN A 384 8.71 -5.19 -16.50
N LEU A 385 9.34 -5.64 -17.60
CA LEU A 385 9.83 -7.02 -17.73
C LEU A 385 11.00 -7.33 -16.78
N GLN A 386 12.02 -6.47 -16.77
CA GLN A 386 13.22 -6.65 -15.96
C GLN A 386 12.91 -6.55 -14.46
N PRO A 387 12.22 -5.50 -13.97
CA PRO A 387 11.85 -5.43 -12.55
C PRO A 387 10.99 -6.62 -12.10
N ALA A 388 10.08 -7.11 -12.96
CA ALA A 388 9.25 -8.27 -12.63
C ALA A 388 10.10 -9.54 -12.45
N ALA A 389 11.02 -9.80 -13.38
CA ALA A 389 11.93 -10.94 -13.30
C ALA A 389 12.86 -10.86 -12.07
N GLU A 390 13.34 -9.67 -11.72
CA GLU A 390 14.22 -9.46 -10.55
C GLU A 390 13.48 -9.73 -9.23
N ILE A 391 12.25 -9.22 -9.11
CA ILE A 391 11.42 -9.46 -7.92
C ILE A 391 11.03 -10.94 -7.82
N ILE A 392 10.67 -11.59 -8.93
CA ILE A 392 10.40 -13.04 -8.94
C ILE A 392 11.62 -13.82 -8.45
N ALA A 393 12.82 -13.52 -8.97
CA ALA A 393 14.05 -14.20 -8.57
C ALA A 393 14.35 -14.01 -7.07
N PHE A 394 14.11 -12.81 -6.53
CA PHE A 394 14.24 -12.53 -5.11
C PHE A 394 13.27 -13.38 -4.26
N ARG A 395 11.98 -13.37 -4.60
CA ARG A 395 10.94 -14.11 -3.86
C ARG A 395 11.13 -15.62 -3.95
N MET A 396 11.55 -16.13 -5.12
CA MET A 396 11.94 -17.54 -5.28
C MET A 396 13.15 -17.89 -4.42
N GLY A 397 14.12 -16.99 -4.29
CA GLY A 397 15.24 -17.12 -3.35
C GLY A 397 14.79 -17.25 -1.89
N GLU A 398 13.75 -16.50 -1.48
CA GLU A 398 13.16 -16.63 -0.14
C GLU A 398 12.44 -17.97 0.05
N LEU A 399 11.60 -18.39 -0.91
CA LEU A 399 10.92 -19.69 -0.88
C LEU A 399 11.92 -20.86 -0.82
N ARG A 400 13.01 -20.76 -1.59
CA ARG A 400 14.15 -21.68 -1.51
C ARG A 400 14.75 -21.69 -0.11
N GLY A 401 14.93 -20.52 0.51
CA GLY A 401 15.36 -20.39 1.90
C GLY A 401 14.43 -21.12 2.88
N PHE A 402 13.11 -20.97 2.72
CA PHE A 402 12.11 -21.66 3.54
C PHE A 402 12.16 -23.18 3.38
N SER A 403 12.33 -23.68 2.16
CA SER A 403 12.42 -25.14 1.91
C SER A 403 13.58 -25.81 2.65
N ARG A 404 14.66 -25.07 2.93
CA ARG A 404 15.81 -25.57 3.70
C ARG A 404 15.50 -25.73 5.19
N TRP A 405 14.49 -25.03 5.72
CA TRP A 405 13.98 -25.20 7.08
C TRP A 405 13.00 -26.37 7.16
N ARG A 406 13.53 -27.58 6.97
CA ARG A 406 12.75 -28.82 6.87
C ARG A 406 11.79 -29.03 8.05
N ALA A 407 12.20 -28.72 9.28
CA ALA A 407 11.36 -28.88 10.48
C ALA A 407 10.02 -28.11 10.41
N ARG A 408 9.98 -26.97 9.70
CA ARG A 408 8.78 -26.15 9.56
C ARG A 408 8.03 -26.40 8.26
N TYR A 409 8.73 -26.40 7.13
CA TYR A 409 8.09 -26.37 5.80
C TYR A 409 8.02 -27.71 5.08
N GLN A 410 8.80 -28.73 5.48
CA GLN A 410 8.69 -30.07 4.88
C GLN A 410 7.31 -30.66 5.12
N GLY A 411 6.72 -30.39 6.30
CA GLY A 411 5.37 -30.82 6.64
C GLY A 411 4.26 -30.16 5.82
N ILE A 412 4.55 -29.10 5.06
CA ILE A 412 3.60 -28.39 4.20
C ILE A 412 3.75 -28.83 2.75
N GLY A 413 4.88 -29.46 2.38
CA GLY A 413 5.13 -29.96 1.03
C GLY A 413 6.10 -29.11 0.20
N LEU A 414 6.84 -28.17 0.80
CA LEU A 414 7.89 -27.44 0.07
C LEU A 414 9.09 -28.34 -0.20
N ASP A 415 9.31 -28.67 -1.48
CA ASP A 415 10.44 -29.47 -1.93
C ASP A 415 11.64 -28.60 -2.31
N GLU A 416 12.80 -28.88 -1.71
CA GLU A 416 14.02 -28.12 -1.94
C GLU A 416 14.57 -28.28 -3.36
N LYS A 417 14.44 -29.46 -3.98
CA LYS A 417 14.99 -29.70 -5.33
C LYS A 417 14.20 -28.94 -6.38
N LEU A 418 12.86 -29.02 -6.33
CA LEU A 418 11.99 -28.29 -7.25
C LEU A 418 12.17 -26.77 -7.09
N LEU A 419 12.32 -26.27 -5.86
CA LEU A 419 12.58 -24.84 -5.65
C LEU A 419 13.98 -24.40 -6.08
N ASN A 420 15.00 -25.26 -5.99
CA ASN A 420 16.32 -24.97 -6.54
C ASN A 420 16.24 -24.82 -8.06
N GLU A 421 15.59 -25.76 -8.75
CA GLU A 421 15.38 -25.72 -10.22
C GLU A 421 14.60 -24.47 -10.64
N ALA A 422 13.51 -24.17 -9.94
CA ALA A 422 12.72 -22.97 -10.18
C ALA A 422 13.52 -21.67 -9.95
N THR A 423 14.34 -21.61 -8.90
CA THR A 423 15.21 -20.44 -8.65
C THR A 423 16.27 -20.28 -9.74
N GLU A 424 16.81 -21.40 -10.23
CA GLU A 424 17.75 -21.40 -11.35
C GLU A 424 17.08 -20.84 -12.61
N ASN A 425 15.91 -21.35 -12.99
CA ASN A 425 15.16 -20.88 -14.16
C ASN A 425 14.80 -19.38 -14.08
N ALA A 426 14.47 -18.86 -12.89
CA ALA A 426 14.26 -17.42 -12.69
C ALA A 426 15.53 -16.60 -12.96
N GLY A 427 16.70 -17.10 -12.55
CA GLY A 427 18.00 -16.49 -12.84
C GLY A 427 18.36 -16.57 -14.32
N LEU A 428 18.07 -17.68 -14.99
CA LEU A 428 18.30 -17.84 -16.42
C LEU A 428 17.41 -16.90 -17.26
N LEU A 429 16.16 -16.69 -16.84
CA LEU A 429 15.28 -15.70 -17.45
C LEU A 429 15.89 -14.28 -17.36
N LEU A 430 16.45 -13.89 -16.22
CA LEU A 430 17.12 -12.58 -16.08
C LEU A 430 18.28 -12.40 -17.06
N VAL A 431 19.08 -13.46 -17.26
CA VAL A 431 20.16 -13.43 -18.25
C VAL A 431 19.61 -13.26 -19.67
N GLN A 432 18.50 -13.93 -19.99
CA GLN A 432 17.84 -13.78 -21.29
C GLN A 432 17.23 -12.39 -21.49
N VAL A 433 16.64 -11.78 -20.46
CA VAL A 433 16.13 -10.40 -20.50
C VAL A 433 17.27 -9.43 -20.81
N GLN A 434 18.42 -9.57 -20.13
CA GLN A 434 19.59 -8.73 -20.37
C GLN A 434 20.15 -8.92 -21.79
N ARG A 435 20.23 -10.18 -22.27
CA ARG A 435 20.64 -10.48 -23.64
C ARG A 435 19.70 -9.84 -24.66
N PHE A 436 18.39 -9.97 -24.46
CA PHE A 436 17.39 -9.36 -25.31
C PHE A 436 17.56 -7.84 -25.37
N MET A 437 17.76 -7.18 -24.23
CA MET A 437 17.97 -5.72 -24.17
C MET A 437 19.22 -5.27 -24.94
N MET A 438 20.31 -6.05 -24.86
CA MET A 438 21.54 -5.79 -25.63
C MET A 438 21.31 -5.94 -27.14
N VAL A 439 20.63 -7.01 -27.56
CA VAL A 439 20.29 -7.25 -28.98
C VAL A 439 19.38 -6.15 -29.51
N LEU A 440 18.29 -5.84 -28.80
CA LEU A 440 17.36 -4.77 -29.16
C LEU A 440 18.07 -3.42 -29.32
N SER A 441 18.93 -3.06 -28.37
CA SER A 441 19.68 -1.80 -28.43
C SER A 441 20.62 -1.73 -29.64
N SER A 442 21.31 -2.84 -29.96
CA SER A 442 22.16 -2.93 -31.14
C SER A 442 21.36 -2.79 -32.44
N VAL A 443 20.23 -3.50 -32.54
CA VAL A 443 19.35 -3.49 -33.72
C VAL A 443 18.79 -2.09 -33.95
N VAL A 444 18.23 -1.44 -32.92
CA VAL A 444 17.69 -0.07 -33.01
C VAL A 444 18.77 0.93 -33.42
N GLN A 445 19.98 0.80 -32.90
CA GLN A 445 21.11 1.65 -33.28
C GLN A 445 21.47 1.49 -34.76
N GLN A 446 21.53 0.25 -35.25
CA GLN A 446 21.88 -0.05 -36.64
C GLN A 446 20.79 0.43 -37.62
N PHE A 447 19.50 0.22 -37.31
CA PHE A 447 18.39 0.77 -38.08
C PHE A 447 18.42 2.30 -38.10
N SER A 448 18.68 2.96 -36.96
CA SER A 448 18.78 4.42 -36.90
C SER A 448 19.92 4.94 -37.77
N ASN A 449 21.09 4.28 -37.73
CA ASN A 449 22.24 4.61 -38.58
C ASN A 449 21.91 4.44 -40.08
N PHE A 450 21.22 3.35 -40.44
CA PHE A 450 20.74 3.10 -41.80
C PHE A 450 19.80 4.20 -42.31
N PHE A 451 18.77 4.55 -41.56
CA PHE A 451 17.81 5.57 -41.99
C PHE A 451 18.41 6.97 -42.03
N ASN A 452 19.33 7.32 -41.12
CA ASN A 452 20.04 8.61 -41.16
C ASN A 452 20.90 8.74 -42.42
N TRP A 453 21.60 7.66 -42.81
CA TRP A 453 22.34 7.60 -44.07
C TRP A 453 21.42 7.70 -45.29
N LEU A 454 20.31 6.95 -45.28
CA LEU A 454 19.33 6.94 -46.38
C LEU A 454 18.71 8.33 -46.59
N LEU A 455 18.36 9.01 -45.49
CA LEU A 455 17.82 10.37 -45.52
C LEU A 455 18.83 11.37 -46.11
N LYS A 456 20.11 11.25 -45.73
CA LYS A 456 21.19 12.07 -46.30
C LYS A 456 21.40 11.79 -47.79
N SER A 457 21.26 10.53 -48.21
CA SER A 457 21.35 10.15 -49.62
C SER A 457 20.22 10.74 -50.45
N ILE A 458 18.98 10.73 -49.93
CA ILE A 458 17.82 11.37 -50.59
C ILE A 458 18.03 12.88 -50.73
N LYS A 459 18.46 13.58 -49.67
CA LYS A 459 18.71 15.03 -49.73
C LYS A 459 19.83 15.41 -50.70
N TYR A 460 20.87 14.59 -50.77
CA TYR A 460 21.93 14.76 -51.77
C TYR A 460 21.38 14.65 -53.20
N LEU A 461 20.49 13.68 -53.47
CA LEU A 461 19.84 13.54 -54.77
C LEU A 461 18.88 14.69 -55.10
N MET A 462 18.25 15.28 -54.09
CA MET A 462 17.37 16.44 -54.22
C MET A 462 18.11 17.79 -54.27
N GLN A 463 19.44 17.81 -54.14
CA GLN A 463 20.28 19.02 -54.08
C GLN A 463 19.91 19.98 -52.93
N GLU A 464 19.41 19.45 -51.81
CA GLU A 464 19.05 20.22 -50.62
C GLU A 464 20.24 20.35 -49.63
N PRO A 465 20.30 21.44 -48.81
CA PRO A 465 21.38 21.64 -47.85
C PRO A 465 21.41 20.58 -46.74
N ASN A 466 22.62 20.10 -46.43
CA ASN A 466 22.87 18.94 -45.53
C ASN A 466 23.15 19.33 -44.05
N ASP A 467 23.18 20.61 -43.71
CA ASP A 467 23.79 21.15 -42.48
C ASP A 467 23.09 20.75 -41.16
N LEU A 468 21.94 20.07 -41.22
CA LEU A 468 21.11 19.70 -40.06
C LEU A 468 21.08 18.19 -39.76
N LEU A 469 21.77 17.34 -40.52
CA LEU A 469 21.70 15.88 -40.35
C LEU A 469 22.84 15.30 -39.50
N SER A 470 22.51 14.33 -38.64
CA SER A 470 23.48 13.61 -37.81
C SER A 470 24.49 12.83 -38.67
N PRO A 471 25.76 12.69 -38.22
CA PRO A 471 26.73 11.85 -38.90
C PRO A 471 26.31 10.36 -38.83
N TYR A 472 26.72 9.57 -39.85
CA TYR A 472 26.48 8.13 -39.92
C TYR A 472 27.83 7.37 -39.95
N ASN A 473 27.82 6.13 -39.47
CA ASN A 473 28.98 5.24 -39.49
C ASN A 473 28.86 4.24 -40.66
N SER A 474 29.81 4.27 -41.60
CA SER A 474 29.81 3.42 -42.79
C SER A 474 30.07 1.95 -42.51
N GLU A 475 30.88 1.60 -41.51
CA GLU A 475 31.16 0.20 -41.15
C GLU A 475 29.90 -0.48 -40.60
N LEU A 476 29.17 0.21 -39.71
CA LEU A 476 27.90 -0.28 -39.19
C LEU A 476 26.82 -0.44 -40.28
N LEU A 477 26.84 0.39 -41.33
CA LEU A 477 25.94 0.23 -42.48
C LEU A 477 26.24 -1.04 -43.26
N VAL A 478 27.52 -1.36 -43.48
CA VAL A 478 27.92 -2.59 -44.19
C VAL A 478 27.49 -3.82 -43.38
N VAL A 479 27.64 -3.78 -42.06
CA VAL A 479 27.15 -4.84 -41.16
C VAL A 479 25.63 -4.96 -41.25
N PHE A 480 24.90 -3.84 -41.17
CA PHE A 480 23.44 -3.83 -41.28
C PHE A 480 22.96 -4.44 -42.61
N LEU A 481 23.52 -4.00 -43.75
CA LEU A 481 23.12 -4.47 -45.08
C LEU A 481 23.43 -5.95 -45.30
N LYS A 482 24.49 -6.48 -44.69
CA LYS A 482 24.86 -7.90 -44.82
C LYS A 482 24.07 -8.82 -43.90
N PHE A 483 23.71 -8.37 -42.70
CA PHE A 483 23.20 -9.26 -41.65
C PHE A 483 21.81 -8.91 -41.14
N LEU A 484 21.40 -7.64 -41.08
CA LEU A 484 20.12 -7.21 -40.49
C LEU A 484 19.06 -6.77 -41.49
N TYR A 485 19.40 -6.62 -42.78
CA TYR A 485 18.42 -6.15 -43.78
C TYR A 485 17.28 -7.16 -44.01
N ASP A 486 17.60 -8.45 -44.04
CA ASP A 486 16.63 -9.56 -44.23
C ASP A 486 16.43 -10.42 -42.97
N GLN A 487 17.14 -10.15 -41.87
CA GLN A 487 17.01 -10.91 -40.61
C GLN A 487 16.40 -10.06 -39.50
N ASP A 488 15.57 -10.67 -38.67
CA ASP A 488 14.92 -10.01 -37.53
C ASP A 488 15.26 -10.72 -36.21
N PRO A 489 16.45 -10.47 -35.65
CA PRO A 489 16.89 -11.12 -34.41
C PRO A 489 16.06 -10.72 -33.18
N VAL A 490 15.28 -9.64 -33.25
CA VAL A 490 14.39 -9.23 -32.15
C VAL A 490 13.13 -10.10 -32.16
N LYS A 491 12.54 -10.32 -33.34
CA LYS A 491 11.41 -11.24 -33.52
C LYS A 491 11.79 -12.68 -33.14
N ASP A 492 12.97 -13.13 -33.57
CA ASP A 492 13.47 -14.47 -33.25
C ASP A 492 13.56 -14.73 -31.74
N LEU A 493 13.86 -13.71 -30.93
CA LEU A 493 13.93 -13.85 -29.47
C LEU A 493 12.55 -13.80 -28.79
N LEU A 494 11.55 -13.14 -29.40
CA LEU A 494 10.21 -12.95 -28.83
C LEU A 494 9.22 -14.06 -29.20
N GLU A 495 9.38 -14.69 -30.36
CA GLU A 495 8.44 -15.73 -30.81
C GLU A 495 8.67 -17.10 -30.14
N LEU A 496 7.59 -17.84 -29.97
CA LEU A 496 7.61 -19.25 -29.56
C LEU A 496 8.06 -20.10 -30.76
N SER A 497 9.22 -20.75 -30.64
CA SER A 497 9.74 -21.65 -31.67
C SER A 497 8.90 -22.92 -31.81
N GLU A 498 8.76 -23.44 -33.04
CA GLU A 498 8.42 -24.85 -33.24
C GLU A 498 9.53 -25.77 -32.65
N PRO A 499 9.20 -26.99 -32.21
CA PRO A 499 10.18 -27.89 -31.62
C PRO A 499 11.30 -28.24 -32.63
N GLY A 500 12.52 -27.75 -32.37
CA GLY A 500 13.73 -28.02 -33.17
C GLY A 500 14.48 -26.78 -33.66
N ASP A 501 13.94 -25.57 -33.46
CA ASP A 501 14.50 -24.31 -33.98
C ASP A 501 15.33 -23.56 -32.92
N ASP A 502 16.47 -24.15 -32.54
CA ASP A 502 17.39 -23.62 -31.53
C ASP A 502 18.35 -22.57 -32.12
N ILE A 503 18.65 -21.52 -31.35
CA ILE A 503 19.59 -20.47 -31.78
C ILE A 503 21.01 -21.05 -31.83
N GLU A 504 21.64 -20.95 -33.01
CA GLU A 504 23.02 -21.37 -33.19
C GLU A 504 23.99 -20.44 -32.43
N ILE A 505 24.85 -21.02 -31.59
CA ILE A 505 25.80 -20.28 -30.75
C ILE A 505 27.20 -20.77 -31.04
N ASP A 506 28.15 -19.82 -31.07
CA ASP A 506 29.57 -20.09 -31.18
C ASP A 506 30.02 -21.17 -30.17
N LEU A 507 30.70 -22.19 -30.69
CA LEU A 507 31.23 -23.33 -29.93
C LEU A 507 32.15 -22.88 -28.77
N LYS A 508 32.85 -21.74 -28.92
CA LYS A 508 33.69 -21.18 -27.84
C LYS A 508 32.86 -20.65 -26.67
N THR A 509 31.72 -20.01 -26.96
CA THR A 509 30.81 -19.50 -25.93
C THR A 509 30.19 -20.66 -25.15
N ILE A 510 29.77 -21.72 -25.84
CA ILE A 510 29.27 -22.95 -25.20
C ILE A 510 30.37 -23.59 -24.33
N GLY A 511 31.62 -23.61 -24.81
CA GLY A 511 32.78 -24.08 -24.03
C GLY A 511 32.94 -23.32 -22.71
N ARG A 512 32.85 -21.98 -22.74
CA ARG A 512 32.92 -21.14 -21.53
C ARG A 512 31.76 -21.36 -20.57
N VAL A 513 30.54 -21.56 -21.07
CA VAL A 513 29.38 -21.88 -20.21
C VAL A 513 29.60 -23.20 -19.46
N LYS A 514 30.13 -24.22 -20.14
CA LYS A 514 30.48 -25.50 -19.51
C LYS A 514 31.57 -25.37 -18.44
N GLU A 515 32.54 -24.48 -18.62
CA GLU A 515 33.54 -24.16 -17.60
C GLU A 515 32.91 -23.48 -16.38
N LEU A 516 31.99 -22.54 -16.57
CA LEU A 516 31.29 -21.85 -15.48
C LEU A 516 30.46 -22.82 -14.63
N ILE A 517 29.87 -23.86 -15.22
CA ILE A 517 29.12 -24.89 -14.47
C ILE A 517 30.03 -25.67 -13.53
N GLN A 518 31.32 -25.87 -13.87
CA GLN A 518 32.28 -26.51 -12.96
C GLN A 518 32.53 -25.67 -11.70
N LEU A 519 32.30 -24.35 -11.75
CA LEU A 519 32.38 -23.45 -10.60
C LEU A 519 31.12 -23.51 -9.72
N GLY A 520 30.04 -24.15 -10.19
CA GLY A 520 28.78 -24.33 -9.48
C GLY A 520 27.84 -23.11 -9.58
N GLY A 521 26.55 -23.34 -9.31
CA GLY A 521 25.51 -22.29 -9.22
C GLY A 521 24.33 -22.47 -10.19
N PHE A 522 24.52 -23.15 -11.31
CA PHE A 522 23.49 -23.52 -12.28
C PHE A 522 23.89 -24.82 -13.01
N SER A 523 22.91 -25.53 -13.54
CA SER A 523 23.00 -26.86 -14.16
C SER A 523 22.69 -26.85 -15.66
N ASP A 524 21.90 -25.89 -16.14
CA ASP A 524 21.52 -25.81 -17.55
C ASP A 524 22.61 -25.18 -18.45
N CYS A 525 23.05 -25.92 -19.48
CA CYS A 525 24.01 -25.44 -20.49
C CYS A 525 23.34 -24.85 -21.74
N ASP A 526 22.11 -25.25 -22.02
CA ASP A 526 21.41 -25.00 -23.27
C ASP A 526 20.52 -23.76 -23.19
N PHE A 527 20.44 -23.08 -22.04
CA PHE A 527 19.61 -21.88 -21.85
C PHE A 527 19.85 -20.82 -22.94
N LEU A 528 21.10 -20.58 -23.37
CA LEU A 528 21.40 -19.61 -24.42
C LEU A 528 20.82 -20.01 -25.79
N ARG A 529 20.64 -21.30 -26.07
CA ARG A 529 20.04 -21.79 -27.33
C ARG A 529 18.54 -21.50 -27.39
N ARG A 530 17.92 -21.29 -26.23
CA ARG A 530 16.49 -21.00 -26.10
C ARG A 530 16.23 -19.50 -26.25
N ARG A 531 15.04 -19.22 -26.79
CA ARG A 531 14.46 -17.88 -26.96
C ARG A 531 13.89 -17.40 -25.62
N LEU A 532 13.68 -16.09 -25.48
CA LEU A 532 13.17 -15.48 -24.24
C LEU A 532 11.80 -16.04 -23.85
N ALA A 533 10.88 -16.17 -24.81
CA ALA A 533 9.54 -16.72 -24.55
C ALA A 533 9.56 -18.19 -24.10
N LYS A 534 10.49 -19.00 -24.65
CA LYS A 534 10.66 -20.41 -24.27
C LYS A 534 11.25 -20.54 -22.85
N GLU A 535 12.19 -19.68 -22.50
CA GLU A 535 12.75 -19.65 -21.14
C GLU A 535 11.71 -19.23 -20.10
N PHE A 536 10.87 -18.25 -20.43
CA PHE A 536 9.73 -17.87 -19.59
C PHE A 536 8.76 -19.03 -19.34
N GLN A 537 8.40 -19.80 -20.39
CA GLN A 537 7.55 -20.99 -20.24
C GLN A 537 8.19 -22.06 -19.34
N HIS A 538 9.51 -22.25 -19.45
CA HIS A 538 10.22 -23.22 -18.62
C HIS A 538 10.18 -22.80 -17.14
N MET A 539 10.48 -21.53 -16.85
CA MET A 539 10.33 -20.95 -15.52
C MET A 539 8.90 -21.13 -14.99
N GLU A 540 7.88 -20.75 -15.76
CA GLU A 540 6.47 -20.88 -15.35
C GLU A 540 6.10 -22.34 -15.02
N SER A 541 6.54 -23.29 -15.84
CA SER A 541 6.28 -24.71 -15.61
C SER A 541 6.93 -25.22 -14.31
N SER A 542 8.17 -24.81 -14.05
CA SER A 542 8.89 -25.17 -12.82
C SER A 542 8.23 -24.59 -11.56
N PHE A 543 7.68 -23.37 -11.65
CA PHE A 543 6.94 -22.74 -10.54
C PHE A 543 5.66 -23.50 -10.24
N LYS A 544 4.89 -23.85 -11.28
CA LYS A 544 3.68 -24.67 -11.15
C LYS A 544 3.98 -26.01 -10.48
N MET A 545 5.05 -26.70 -10.89
CA MET A 545 5.45 -27.96 -10.27
C MET A 545 5.85 -27.81 -8.79
N ALA A 546 6.64 -26.77 -8.46
CA ALA A 546 7.07 -26.52 -7.09
C ALA A 546 5.89 -26.19 -6.15
N LEU A 547 4.91 -25.40 -6.63
CA LEU A 547 3.73 -24.99 -5.85
C LEU A 547 2.63 -26.05 -5.81
N GLN A 548 2.63 -27.03 -6.73
CA GLN A 548 1.73 -28.18 -6.69
C GLN A 548 2.04 -29.14 -5.52
N MET A 549 3.28 -29.17 -5.03
CA MET A 549 3.67 -30.05 -3.93
C MET A 549 3.01 -29.69 -2.59
N PRO A 550 2.96 -28.40 -2.18
CA PRO A 550 2.11 -27.97 -1.08
C PRO A 550 0.64 -28.35 -1.24
N PHE A 551 0.09 -28.12 -2.43
CA PHE A 551 -1.29 -28.46 -2.76
C PHE A 551 -1.61 -29.94 -2.51
N THR A 552 -0.77 -30.84 -3.02
CA THR A 552 -0.98 -32.29 -2.87
C THR A 552 -0.75 -32.78 -1.44
N THR A 553 0.22 -32.19 -0.73
CA THR A 553 0.56 -32.58 0.66
C THR A 553 -0.55 -32.21 1.64
N ILE A 554 -1.14 -31.03 1.49
CA ILE A 554 -2.22 -30.56 2.37
C ILE A 554 -3.52 -31.29 2.08
N SER A 555 -3.83 -31.51 0.80
CA SER A 555 -4.99 -32.32 0.38
C SER A 555 -4.99 -33.70 1.03
N ARG A 556 -3.83 -34.35 1.15
CA ARG A 556 -3.67 -35.66 1.81
C ARG A 556 -3.78 -35.64 3.34
N LYS A 557 -3.59 -34.48 3.97
CA LYS A 557 -3.61 -34.33 5.43
C LYS A 557 -5.01 -34.06 5.99
N ILE A 558 -5.94 -33.63 5.15
CA ILE A 558 -7.32 -33.40 5.56
C ILE A 558 -8.06 -34.73 5.46
N SER A 559 -8.60 -35.20 6.57
CA SER A 559 -9.32 -36.48 6.67
C SER A 559 -10.70 -36.29 7.29
N CYS A 560 -11.64 -37.17 6.95
CA CYS A 560 -12.94 -37.23 7.62
C CYS A 560 -12.76 -37.75 9.06
N MET A 561 -13.22 -36.98 10.05
CA MET A 561 -13.22 -37.35 11.46
C MET A 561 -14.46 -38.17 11.83
N LYS A 562 -15.63 -37.67 11.45
CA LYS A 562 -16.94 -38.24 11.83
C LYS A 562 -17.94 -38.03 10.68
N LEU A 563 -18.80 -39.03 10.48
CA LEU A 563 -19.99 -38.98 9.62
C LEU A 563 -21.22 -39.14 10.51
N LEU A 564 -22.25 -38.35 10.26
CA LEU A 564 -23.56 -38.45 10.92
C LEU A 564 -24.65 -38.57 9.85
N PRO A 565 -25.33 -39.73 9.73
CA PRO A 565 -26.47 -39.87 8.84
C PRO A 565 -27.70 -39.19 9.47
N LEU A 566 -28.27 -38.18 8.79
CA LEU A 566 -29.38 -37.39 9.33
C LEU A 566 -30.74 -38.02 9.01
N PHE A 567 -31.15 -38.01 7.74
CA PHE A 567 -32.43 -38.57 7.31
C PHE A 567 -32.43 -39.03 5.85
N PRO A 568 -33.30 -39.98 5.47
CA PRO A 568 -33.37 -40.49 4.10
C PRO A 568 -34.05 -39.51 3.15
N LEU A 569 -33.67 -39.53 1.87
CA LEU A 569 -34.28 -38.73 0.80
C LEU A 569 -34.85 -39.65 -0.28
N GLN A 570 -36.16 -39.58 -0.54
CA GLN A 570 -36.80 -40.33 -1.63
C GLN A 570 -36.57 -39.65 -2.99
N LEU A 571 -36.18 -40.42 -4.01
CA LEU A 571 -36.03 -39.96 -5.39
C LEU A 571 -37.43 -39.79 -6.04
N SER A 572 -38.13 -38.68 -5.77
CA SER A 572 -39.35 -38.35 -6.52
C SER A 572 -39.00 -37.77 -7.90
N THR A 573 -39.65 -38.30 -8.94
CA THR A 573 -39.36 -38.08 -10.37
C THR A 573 -39.76 -36.72 -10.95
N THR A 574 -40.07 -35.72 -10.12
CA THR A 574 -40.51 -34.39 -10.58
C THR A 574 -39.50 -33.31 -10.17
N GLN A 575 -38.82 -32.77 -11.18
CA GLN A 575 -37.73 -31.79 -11.08
C GLN A 575 -38.21 -30.41 -10.60
N THR A 576 -38.29 -30.21 -9.29
CA THR A 576 -38.02 -28.91 -8.65
C THR A 576 -37.34 -29.23 -7.32
N ARG A 577 -36.00 -29.15 -7.28
CA ARG A 577 -35.23 -29.40 -6.04
C ARG A 577 -35.65 -28.36 -5.01
N THR A 578 -36.45 -28.76 -4.03
CA THR A 578 -36.74 -27.98 -2.83
C THR A 578 -35.42 -27.77 -2.08
N THR A 579 -35.00 -26.52 -1.94
CA THR A 579 -33.85 -26.15 -1.11
C THR A 579 -34.23 -26.39 0.34
N ILE A 580 -33.55 -27.30 1.03
CA ILE A 580 -33.78 -27.56 2.45
C ILE A 580 -33.19 -26.38 3.23
N PRO A 581 -34.00 -25.63 4.02
CA PRO A 581 -33.50 -24.58 4.90
C PRO A 581 -32.47 -25.12 5.87
N MET A 582 -31.30 -24.47 5.92
CA MET A 582 -30.20 -24.92 6.75
C MET A 582 -29.22 -23.79 7.11
N SER A 583 -28.80 -23.77 8.38
CA SER A 583 -27.80 -22.84 8.89
C SER A 583 -26.71 -23.58 9.67
N LEU A 584 -25.48 -23.08 9.55
CA LEU A 584 -24.27 -23.65 10.11
C LEU A 584 -23.45 -22.51 10.69
N SER A 585 -23.19 -22.53 11.99
CA SER A 585 -22.37 -21.52 12.68
C SER A 585 -21.50 -22.13 13.76
N PHE A 586 -20.40 -21.43 14.10
CA PHE A 586 -19.49 -21.82 15.17
C PHE A 586 -19.45 -20.76 16.27
N TYR A 587 -19.71 -21.17 17.51
CA TYR A 587 -19.69 -20.30 18.68
C TYR A 587 -18.51 -20.60 19.59
N LYS A 588 -17.95 -19.56 20.21
CA LYS A 588 -16.80 -19.72 21.12
C LYS A 588 -17.29 -20.30 22.45
N ASN A 589 -16.58 -21.30 22.96
CA ASN A 589 -16.89 -21.86 24.28
C ASN A 589 -16.44 -20.90 25.39
N GLU A 590 -17.20 -20.85 26.47
CA GLU A 590 -16.77 -20.15 27.69
C GLU A 590 -15.50 -20.81 28.24
N PRO A 591 -14.51 -20.03 28.71
CA PRO A 591 -13.28 -20.58 29.26
C PRO A 591 -13.59 -21.35 30.55
N SER A 592 -13.45 -22.68 30.52
CA SER A 592 -13.52 -23.53 31.71
C SER A 592 -12.33 -23.26 32.63
N THR A 593 -12.58 -23.21 33.94
CA THR A 593 -11.61 -22.86 35.00
C THR A 593 -10.37 -23.77 35.09
N ASP A 594 -10.39 -24.96 34.47
CA ASP A 594 -9.37 -25.99 34.73
C ASP A 594 -8.23 -26.07 33.70
N THR A 595 -8.33 -25.39 32.55
CA THR A 595 -7.23 -25.33 31.56
C THR A 595 -7.23 -24.00 30.79
N PRO A 596 -6.28 -23.08 31.04
CA PRO A 596 -6.28 -21.74 30.42
C PRO A 596 -5.93 -21.72 28.92
N CYS A 597 -5.72 -22.88 28.26
CA CYS A 597 -5.00 -22.95 26.99
C CYS A 597 -5.79 -23.48 25.78
N GLU A 598 -7.08 -23.82 25.90
CA GLU A 598 -7.90 -24.25 24.75
C GLU A 598 -9.25 -23.53 24.71
N SER A 599 -9.31 -22.36 24.05
CA SER A 599 -10.59 -21.77 23.66
C SER A 599 -11.18 -22.57 22.49
N GLY A 600 -11.96 -23.61 22.78
CA GLY A 600 -12.65 -24.40 21.76
C GLY A 600 -13.87 -23.67 21.18
N TYR A 601 -14.24 -23.99 19.94
CA TYR A 601 -15.54 -23.60 19.36
C TYR A 601 -16.53 -24.77 19.41
N THR A 602 -17.82 -24.50 19.54
CA THR A 602 -18.90 -25.47 19.36
C THR A 602 -19.64 -25.15 18.07
N ASP A 603 -19.84 -26.17 17.26
CA ASP A 603 -20.59 -26.12 16.02
C ASP A 603 -22.08 -26.30 16.29
N TYR A 604 -22.90 -25.52 15.61
CA TYR A 604 -24.35 -25.58 15.65
C TYR A 604 -24.86 -25.75 14.22
N ILE A 605 -25.66 -26.79 14.03
CA ILE A 605 -26.24 -27.19 12.75
C ILE A 605 -27.74 -27.17 12.92
N SER A 606 -28.44 -26.27 12.21
CA SER A 606 -29.89 -26.24 12.17
C SER A 606 -30.38 -26.55 10.76
N PHE A 607 -31.40 -27.40 10.65
CA PHE A 607 -31.95 -27.84 9.37
C PHE A 607 -33.44 -28.20 9.50
N GLN A 608 -34.20 -28.00 8.42
CA GLN A 608 -35.57 -28.50 8.34
C GLN A 608 -35.58 -29.98 7.90
N ILE A 609 -36.42 -30.79 8.53
CA ILE A 609 -36.64 -32.17 8.15
C ILE A 609 -37.83 -32.23 7.19
N PRO A 610 -37.67 -32.76 5.97
CA PRO A 610 -38.79 -32.93 5.04
C PRO A 610 -39.82 -33.92 5.60
N ASP A 611 -41.12 -33.60 5.47
CA ASP A 611 -42.22 -34.46 5.92
C ASP A 611 -42.22 -35.85 5.26
N GLU A 612 -41.65 -35.95 4.06
CA GLU A 612 -41.51 -37.21 3.31
C GLU A 612 -40.42 -38.14 3.89
N ALA A 613 -39.52 -37.62 4.74
CA ALA A 613 -38.36 -38.37 5.23
C ALA A 613 -38.74 -39.37 6.33
N PHE A 614 -39.65 -38.99 7.24
CA PHE A 614 -40.15 -39.85 8.32
C PHE A 614 -41.67 -39.73 8.44
N PRO A 615 -42.45 -40.83 8.30
CA PRO A 615 -43.91 -40.78 8.41
C PRO A 615 -44.42 -40.28 9.78
N ASP A 616 -43.63 -40.47 10.83
CA ASP A 616 -44.00 -40.18 12.22
C ASP A 616 -43.51 -38.79 12.71
N ILE A 617 -42.66 -38.09 11.96
CA ILE A 617 -42.07 -36.80 12.32
C ILE A 617 -42.43 -35.80 11.21
N GLN A 618 -43.48 -35.02 11.43
CA GLN A 618 -43.95 -34.01 10.48
C GLN A 618 -43.60 -32.60 10.97
N ASN A 619 -43.23 -31.73 10.04
CA ASN A 619 -43.02 -30.30 10.24
C ASN A 619 -42.03 -29.95 11.36
N CYS A 620 -40.87 -30.62 11.38
CA CYS A 620 -39.87 -30.48 12.43
C CYS A 620 -38.57 -29.79 11.97
N ILE A 621 -37.97 -29.02 12.88
CA ILE A 621 -36.64 -28.42 12.76
C ILE A 621 -35.67 -29.18 13.68
N GLY A 622 -34.59 -29.70 13.10
CA GLY A 622 -33.50 -30.32 13.85
C GLY A 622 -32.40 -29.32 14.18
N ILE A 623 -31.94 -29.30 15.44
CA ILE A 623 -30.75 -28.55 15.86
C ILE A 623 -29.76 -29.52 16.49
N ALA A 624 -28.56 -29.64 15.92
CA ALA A 624 -27.47 -30.47 16.44
C ALA A 624 -26.26 -29.61 16.82
N LYS A 625 -25.58 -29.97 17.91
CA LYS A 625 -24.36 -29.29 18.37
C LYS A 625 -23.31 -30.27 18.91
N GLY A 626 -22.04 -29.86 18.84
CA GLY A 626 -20.95 -30.52 19.56
C GLY A 626 -20.29 -31.69 18.84
N PHE A 627 -19.97 -31.57 17.55
CA PHE A 627 -19.17 -32.56 16.82
C PHE A 627 -17.66 -32.42 17.13
N LYS A 628 -17.30 -32.36 18.42
CA LYS A 628 -15.89 -32.28 18.88
C LYS A 628 -15.41 -33.66 19.32
N GLN A 629 -14.21 -34.07 18.93
CA GLN A 629 -13.48 -35.19 19.54
C GLN A 629 -12.46 -34.62 20.54
N LYS A 630 -12.43 -35.09 21.80
CA LYS A 630 -11.38 -34.70 22.76
C LYS A 630 -10.04 -35.28 22.30
N SER A 631 -9.04 -34.41 22.08
CA SER A 631 -7.71 -34.79 21.59
C SER A 631 -6.73 -35.22 22.70
N ASN A 632 -7.19 -35.74 23.84
CA ASN A 632 -6.31 -36.20 24.92
C ASN A 632 -6.71 -37.60 25.41
N ASN A 633 -5.82 -38.58 25.16
CA ASN A 633 -5.43 -39.79 25.91
C ASN A 633 -6.36 -40.49 26.95
N GLU A 634 -7.64 -40.16 27.08
CA GLU A 634 -8.59 -40.97 27.83
C GLU A 634 -9.21 -42.00 26.91
N LYS A 635 -8.67 -43.22 26.99
CA LYS A 635 -9.36 -44.41 26.51
C LYS A 635 -10.75 -44.44 27.17
N ASN A 636 -11.81 -44.26 26.37
CA ASN A 636 -13.24 -44.51 26.68
C ASN A 636 -14.16 -43.31 26.94
N GLY A 637 -13.91 -42.12 26.39
CA GLY A 637 -14.89 -41.01 26.44
C GLY A 637 -15.23 -40.43 25.08
N TYR A 638 -16.11 -41.07 24.30
CA TYR A 638 -16.73 -40.40 23.16
C TYR A 638 -17.66 -39.29 23.68
N THR A 639 -17.48 -38.07 23.19
CA THR A 639 -18.43 -36.97 23.36
C THR A 639 -19.67 -37.27 22.52
N SER A 640 -20.82 -37.38 23.18
CA SER A 640 -22.12 -37.49 22.52
C SER A 640 -22.43 -36.20 21.76
N VAL A 641 -22.86 -36.32 20.49
CA VAL A 641 -23.45 -35.18 19.79
C VAL A 641 -24.77 -34.86 20.48
N GLU A 642 -25.00 -33.59 20.79
CA GLU A 642 -26.23 -33.15 21.41
C GLU A 642 -27.18 -32.66 20.32
N ALA A 643 -28.42 -33.16 20.27
CA ALA A 643 -29.41 -32.72 19.29
C ALA A 643 -30.77 -32.46 19.94
N ILE A 644 -31.64 -31.77 19.22
CA ILE A 644 -33.05 -31.53 19.57
C ILE A 644 -33.91 -31.47 18.31
N LEU A 645 -35.16 -31.92 18.43
CA LEU A 645 -36.20 -31.80 17.42
C LEU A 645 -37.28 -30.83 17.91
N LEU A 646 -37.51 -29.76 17.14
CA LEU A 646 -38.55 -28.77 17.39
C LEU A 646 -39.72 -29.00 16.43
N SER A 647 -40.91 -29.27 16.97
CA SER A 647 -42.15 -29.45 16.20
C SER A 647 -42.83 -28.09 16.00
N LEU A 648 -43.09 -27.73 14.74
CA LEU A 648 -43.82 -26.51 14.39
C LEU A 648 -45.33 -26.76 14.43
N PRO A 649 -46.14 -25.77 14.86
CA PRO A 649 -47.60 -25.90 14.80
C PRO A 649 -48.07 -26.20 13.37
N ASN A 650 -49.07 -27.08 13.23
CA ASN A 650 -49.58 -27.55 11.92
C ASN A 650 -50.02 -26.43 10.97
N ASP A 651 -50.32 -25.24 11.50
CA ASP A 651 -50.73 -24.07 10.73
C ASP A 651 -49.56 -23.28 10.12
N TYR A 652 -48.30 -23.65 10.42
CA TYR A 652 -47.11 -22.94 9.95
C TYR A 652 -46.11 -23.89 9.30
N HIS A 653 -45.41 -23.43 8.26
CA HIS A 653 -44.26 -24.14 7.69
C HIS A 653 -43.03 -23.23 7.67
N CYS A 654 -41.84 -23.82 7.86
CA CYS A 654 -40.57 -23.08 7.81
C CYS A 654 -40.21 -22.75 6.36
N VAL A 655 -39.90 -21.47 6.11
CA VAL A 655 -39.46 -20.94 4.82
C VAL A 655 -37.94 -20.88 4.75
N ASP A 656 -37.32 -20.30 5.78
CA ASP A 656 -35.88 -20.23 5.93
C ASP A 656 -35.49 -20.06 7.42
N LEU A 657 -34.24 -20.35 7.74
CA LEU A 657 -33.71 -20.24 9.09
C LEU A 657 -32.24 -19.78 9.08
N SER A 658 -31.86 -18.97 10.06
CA SER A 658 -30.49 -18.49 10.18
C SER A 658 -30.08 -18.25 11.62
N LEU A 659 -28.91 -18.75 12.02
CA LEU A 659 -28.34 -18.51 13.34
C LEU A 659 -27.89 -17.05 13.48
N TYR A 660 -28.24 -16.42 14.61
CA TYR A 660 -28.03 -15.00 14.91
C TYR A 660 -27.37 -14.84 16.28
N LYS A 661 -26.40 -13.92 16.39
CA LYS A 661 -25.60 -13.66 17.61
C LYS A 661 -25.15 -14.95 18.32
N ASP A 662 -24.63 -14.86 19.54
CA ASP A 662 -24.22 -16.05 20.28
C ASP A 662 -25.45 -16.80 20.79
N LYS A 663 -25.73 -17.96 20.17
CA LYS A 663 -26.77 -18.92 20.58
C LYS A 663 -28.23 -18.48 20.36
N GLU A 664 -28.55 -17.62 19.40
CA GLU A 664 -29.94 -17.33 18.98
C GLU A 664 -30.21 -17.84 17.55
N LEU A 665 -31.45 -18.21 17.25
CA LEU A 665 -31.88 -18.71 15.93
C LEU A 665 -33.05 -17.87 15.42
N VAL A 666 -32.92 -17.31 14.23
CA VAL A 666 -34.01 -16.60 13.54
C VAL A 666 -34.75 -17.58 12.63
N LEU A 667 -36.05 -17.69 12.83
CA LEU A 667 -36.96 -18.52 12.04
C LEU A 667 -37.89 -17.63 11.22
N LEU A 668 -38.06 -17.98 9.94
CA LEU A 668 -39.04 -17.39 9.05
C LEU A 668 -40.10 -18.44 8.72
N LEU A 669 -41.35 -18.18 9.10
CA LEU A 669 -42.45 -19.14 8.99
C LEU A 669 -43.61 -18.54 8.19
N ASN A 670 -44.26 -19.34 7.34
CA ASN A 670 -45.46 -18.97 6.60
C ASN A 670 -46.66 -19.76 7.12
N LYS A 671 -47.82 -19.12 7.23
CA LYS A 671 -49.06 -19.77 7.64
C LYS A 671 -49.69 -20.54 6.48
N THR A 672 -50.07 -21.80 6.68
CA THR A 672 -50.73 -22.65 5.68
C THR A 672 -52.23 -22.29 5.59
N THR A 673 -52.61 -21.38 4.69
CA THR A 673 -54.02 -21.05 4.45
C THR A 673 -54.63 -21.95 3.37
N THR A 674 -55.80 -22.53 3.63
CA THR A 674 -56.56 -23.35 2.67
C THR A 674 -57.38 -22.53 1.65
N THR A 675 -57.19 -21.21 1.59
CA THR A 675 -57.95 -20.29 0.71
C THR A 675 -57.05 -19.65 -0.37
N PRO A 676 -57.41 -19.69 -1.67
CA PRO A 676 -56.57 -19.24 -2.77
C PRO A 676 -56.52 -17.70 -2.97
N GLU A 677 -57.04 -16.91 -2.02
CA GLU A 677 -57.09 -15.45 -2.10
C GLU A 677 -55.99 -14.80 -1.24
N GLY A 678 -54.76 -14.79 -1.76
CA GLY A 678 -53.81 -13.68 -1.69
C GLY A 678 -53.35 -13.03 -0.36
N SER A 679 -53.89 -13.34 0.81
CA SER A 679 -53.44 -12.82 2.12
C SER A 679 -52.74 -13.93 2.92
N GLY A 680 -51.59 -14.40 2.44
CA GLY A 680 -50.71 -15.23 3.25
C GLY A 680 -50.13 -14.40 4.39
N GLU A 681 -50.39 -14.82 5.63
CA GLU A 681 -49.72 -14.29 6.83
C GLU A 681 -48.42 -15.05 7.04
N ALA A 682 -47.34 -14.34 7.35
CA ALA A 682 -46.05 -14.94 7.73
C ALA A 682 -45.62 -14.41 9.10
N CYS A 683 -44.64 -15.04 9.73
CA CYS A 683 -44.05 -14.54 10.97
C CYS A 683 -42.54 -14.77 11.01
N MET A 684 -41.85 -13.86 11.69
CA MET A 684 -40.43 -13.94 12.00
C MET A 684 -40.26 -14.07 13.51
N MET A 685 -39.44 -15.02 13.95
CA MET A 685 -39.26 -15.38 15.35
C MET A 685 -37.78 -15.50 15.68
N VAL A 686 -37.37 -15.07 16.87
CA VAL A 686 -36.00 -15.23 17.38
C VAL A 686 -36.03 -16.12 18.63
N LEU A 687 -35.42 -17.30 18.51
CA LEU A 687 -35.40 -18.37 19.50
C LEU A 687 -34.03 -18.47 20.19
N PRO A 688 -33.92 -18.31 21.53
CA PRO A 688 -32.69 -18.56 22.27
C PRO A 688 -32.41 -20.07 22.36
N THR A 689 -31.30 -20.52 21.78
CA THR A 689 -30.91 -21.95 21.78
C THR A 689 -30.34 -22.43 23.11
N VAL A 690 -30.08 -21.52 24.07
CA VAL A 690 -29.54 -21.88 25.41
C VAL A 690 -30.57 -22.61 26.26
N ASP A 691 -31.84 -22.25 26.09
CA ASP A 691 -32.93 -22.71 26.95
C ASP A 691 -33.55 -24.04 26.45
N LEU A 692 -33.03 -24.58 25.34
CA LEU A 692 -33.52 -25.80 24.72
C LEU A 692 -32.96 -27.08 25.38
N PRO A 693 -33.80 -28.10 25.65
CA PRO A 693 -33.38 -29.35 26.27
C PRO A 693 -32.69 -30.29 25.27
N PHE A 694 -31.38 -30.12 25.07
CA PHE A 694 -30.60 -30.99 24.20
C PHE A 694 -30.46 -32.42 24.76
N VAL A 695 -30.55 -33.41 23.87
CA VAL A 695 -30.38 -34.83 24.18
C VAL A 695 -29.09 -35.36 23.54
N SER A 696 -28.33 -36.13 24.32
CA SER A 696 -27.10 -36.78 23.86
C SER A 696 -27.41 -37.98 22.95
N ILE A 697 -26.98 -37.92 21.69
CA ILE A 697 -26.98 -39.04 20.76
C ILE A 697 -25.71 -39.87 21.03
N SER A 698 -25.88 -41.12 21.46
CA SER A 698 -24.80 -42.08 21.61
C SER A 698 -24.40 -42.65 20.25
N SER A 699 -23.12 -42.55 19.88
CA SER A 699 -22.56 -43.13 18.65
C SER A 699 -22.40 -44.66 18.75
N SER A 700 -23.45 -45.39 19.14
CA SER A 700 -23.38 -46.83 19.38
C SER A 700 -23.71 -47.66 18.12
N SER A 701 -22.64 -48.17 17.50
CA SER A 701 -22.52 -49.52 16.91
C SER A 701 -23.31 -49.98 15.67
N CYS A 702 -24.13 -49.18 14.97
CA CYS A 702 -24.64 -49.58 13.64
C CYS A 702 -25.00 -48.37 12.75
N LEU A 703 -24.26 -48.15 11.66
CA LEU A 703 -24.60 -47.18 10.58
C LEU A 703 -25.88 -47.55 9.78
N ASN A 704 -26.64 -48.55 10.24
CA ASN A 704 -27.85 -49.05 9.58
C ASN A 704 -29.14 -48.36 10.05
N GLN A 705 -29.07 -47.42 11.01
CA GLN A 705 -30.21 -46.64 11.51
C GLN A 705 -29.92 -45.13 11.39
N TRP A 706 -30.94 -44.34 11.05
CA TRP A 706 -30.85 -42.88 11.01
C TRP A 706 -30.84 -42.35 12.45
N GLU A 707 -29.81 -41.58 12.83
CA GLU A 707 -29.64 -41.14 14.23
C GLU A 707 -30.80 -40.25 14.75
N LEU A 708 -31.55 -39.62 13.83
CA LEU A 708 -32.77 -38.87 14.17
C LEU A 708 -34.00 -39.73 14.47
N GLU A 709 -34.04 -41.01 14.06
CA GLU A 709 -35.14 -41.89 14.43
C GLU A 709 -35.10 -42.25 15.93
N ASP A 710 -33.90 -42.30 16.52
CA ASP A 710 -33.72 -42.55 17.96
C ASP A 710 -34.23 -41.39 18.83
N MET A 711 -34.42 -40.21 18.23
CA MET A 711 -34.85 -38.97 18.88
C MET A 711 -36.37 -38.77 18.94
N LYS A 712 -37.17 -39.75 18.45
CA LYS A 712 -38.65 -39.67 18.41
C LYS A 712 -39.30 -39.35 19.77
N GLY A 713 -38.65 -39.70 20.88
CA GLY A 713 -39.15 -39.47 22.25
C GLY A 713 -38.84 -38.08 22.84
N SER A 714 -38.15 -37.19 22.12
CA SER A 714 -37.64 -35.92 22.66
C SER A 714 -38.01 -34.70 21.80
N ILE A 715 -39.15 -34.78 21.12
CA ILE A 715 -39.72 -33.66 20.35
C ILE A 715 -40.26 -32.60 21.31
N VAL A 716 -39.90 -31.34 21.08
CA VAL A 716 -40.41 -30.18 21.81
C VAL A 716 -41.29 -29.36 20.89
N ASP A 717 -42.54 -29.11 21.29
CA ASP A 717 -43.46 -28.26 20.54
C ASP A 717 -43.08 -26.78 20.71
N LEU A 718 -43.03 -26.04 19.59
CA LEU A 718 -42.68 -24.63 19.59
C LEU A 718 -43.87 -23.77 20.05
N GLU A 719 -43.74 -23.09 21.20
CA GLU A 719 -44.75 -22.18 21.71
C GLU A 719 -44.64 -20.79 21.06
N MET A 720 -45.68 -20.35 20.34
CA MET A 720 -45.69 -19.05 19.65
C MET A 720 -46.03 -17.86 20.56
N GLU A 721 -46.51 -18.10 21.79
CA GLU A 721 -47.08 -17.06 22.68
C GLU A 721 -46.06 -16.41 23.65
N ASN A 722 -44.89 -17.04 23.86
CA ASN A 722 -43.91 -16.62 24.88
C ASN A 722 -42.64 -15.95 24.33
N GLU A 723 -42.47 -15.88 23.00
CA GLU A 723 -41.23 -15.43 22.37
C GLU A 723 -41.39 -14.14 21.54
N LYS A 724 -40.26 -13.51 21.18
CA LYS A 724 -40.24 -12.33 20.30
C LYS A 724 -40.66 -12.73 18.88
N VAL A 725 -41.96 -12.68 18.61
CA VAL A 725 -42.56 -13.01 17.31
C VAL A 725 -43.13 -11.75 16.65
N ARG A 726 -42.77 -11.52 15.38
CA ARG A 726 -43.34 -10.45 14.55
C ARG A 726 -44.15 -11.03 13.41
N LYS A 727 -45.41 -10.60 13.29
CA LYS A 727 -46.24 -10.90 12.11
C LYS A 727 -45.77 -10.07 10.92
N VAL A 728 -45.69 -10.72 9.76
CA VAL A 728 -45.33 -10.15 8.47
C VAL A 728 -46.60 -10.18 7.60
N PRO A 729 -47.05 -9.04 7.05
CA PRO A 729 -48.35 -8.91 6.37
C PRO A 729 -48.44 -9.59 4.99
N HIS A 730 -47.37 -10.28 4.57
CA HIS A 730 -47.24 -10.91 3.26
C HIS A 730 -46.64 -12.29 3.40
N SER A 731 -47.02 -13.22 2.51
CA SER A 731 -46.31 -14.50 2.35
C SER A 731 -44.84 -14.23 2.00
N THR A 732 -43.95 -14.91 2.70
CA THR A 732 -42.50 -14.74 2.59
C THR A 732 -41.86 -15.86 1.79
N ILE A 733 -40.71 -15.57 1.18
CA ILE A 733 -39.90 -16.57 0.49
C ILE A 733 -38.44 -16.48 0.92
N ALA A 734 -37.71 -17.58 0.77
CA ALA A 734 -36.26 -17.59 0.93
C ALA A 734 -35.60 -16.68 -0.14
N PRO A 735 -34.45 -16.04 0.14
CA PRO A 735 -33.58 -16.24 1.31
C PRO A 735 -33.83 -15.27 2.49
N LEU A 736 -33.60 -15.70 3.73
CA LEU A 736 -33.52 -14.84 4.91
C LEU A 736 -32.08 -14.33 5.09
N ALA A 737 -31.88 -13.01 5.07
CA ALA A 737 -30.55 -12.41 5.28
C ALA A 737 -30.47 -11.73 6.65
N VAL A 738 -29.58 -12.22 7.53
CA VAL A 738 -29.41 -11.71 8.90
C VAL A 738 -27.99 -11.19 9.12
N SER A 739 -27.84 -10.08 9.83
CA SER A 739 -26.55 -9.55 10.27
C SER A 739 -26.46 -9.54 11.80
N ALA A 740 -25.58 -10.39 12.34
CA ALA A 740 -25.32 -10.45 13.78
C ALA A 740 -24.58 -9.21 14.32
N SER A 741 -23.72 -8.59 13.51
CA SER A 741 -22.92 -7.42 13.91
C SER A 741 -23.73 -6.13 13.99
N ARG A 742 -24.82 -6.04 13.20
CA ARG A 742 -25.68 -4.85 13.13
C ARG A 742 -27.08 -5.06 13.70
N GLY A 743 -27.45 -6.29 14.02
CA GLY A 743 -28.77 -6.59 14.59
C GLY A 743 -29.92 -6.37 13.60
N VAL A 744 -29.71 -6.64 12.32
CA VAL A 744 -30.72 -6.41 11.27
C VAL A 744 -31.05 -7.69 10.52
N ALA A 745 -32.30 -7.81 10.05
CA ALA A 745 -32.78 -8.88 9.20
C ALA A 745 -33.48 -8.31 7.95
N CYS A 746 -33.26 -8.94 6.81
CA CYS A 746 -33.97 -8.64 5.56
C CYS A 746 -34.77 -9.86 5.13
N VAL A 747 -36.07 -9.66 4.95
CA VAL A 747 -37.06 -10.67 4.57
C VAL A 747 -37.63 -10.31 3.20
N PHE A 748 -37.84 -11.30 2.33
CA PHE A 748 -38.43 -11.09 1.01
C PHE A 748 -39.83 -11.68 0.93
N ALA A 749 -40.76 -10.91 0.36
CA ALA A 749 -42.13 -11.32 0.14
C ALA A 749 -42.35 -11.86 -1.29
N GLU A 750 -43.32 -12.76 -1.46
CA GLU A 750 -43.76 -13.27 -2.78
C GLU A 750 -44.18 -12.15 -3.73
N ARG A 751 -44.72 -11.05 -3.19
CA ARG A 751 -45.12 -9.87 -3.95
C ARG A 751 -43.95 -9.00 -4.43
N ARG A 752 -42.72 -9.55 -4.46
CA ARG A 752 -41.48 -8.85 -4.81
C ARG A 752 -41.26 -7.60 -3.96
N ARG A 753 -41.35 -7.76 -2.65
CA ARG A 753 -41.02 -6.71 -1.68
C ARG A 753 -39.90 -7.19 -0.78
N ALA A 754 -39.06 -6.27 -0.34
CA ALA A 754 -38.03 -6.51 0.63
C ALA A 754 -38.34 -5.69 1.87
N LEU A 755 -38.38 -6.38 3.01
CA LEU A 755 -38.72 -5.87 4.32
C LEU A 755 -37.47 -5.93 5.20
N VAL A 756 -37.05 -4.79 5.74
CA VAL A 756 -35.87 -4.72 6.62
C VAL A 756 -36.31 -4.44 8.04
N TYR A 757 -35.95 -5.33 8.95
CA TYR A 757 -36.25 -5.26 10.38
C TYR A 757 -34.98 -5.00 11.19
N ILE A 758 -35.12 -4.20 12.24
CA ILE A 758 -34.12 -4.04 13.30
C ILE A 758 -34.52 -4.99 14.42
N LEU A 759 -33.70 -5.99 14.71
CA LEU A 759 -34.01 -7.07 15.65
C LEU A 759 -33.83 -6.66 17.13
N GLU A 760 -33.16 -5.54 17.38
CA GLU A 760 -32.87 -5.03 18.74
C GLU A 760 -33.91 -4.04 19.27
N GLU A 761 -34.72 -3.45 18.39
CA GLU A 761 -35.71 -2.42 18.70
C GLU A 761 -37.13 -2.97 18.50
N ASN A 762 -38.10 -2.52 19.31
CA ASN A 762 -39.51 -2.88 19.18
C ASN A 762 -40.31 -1.69 18.62
N GLU A 763 -41.45 -1.96 18.00
CA GLU A 763 -42.35 -0.94 17.44
C GLU A 763 -43.51 -0.66 18.41
N ASP A 764 -43.85 0.62 18.58
CA ASP A 764 -44.98 1.07 19.40
C ASP A 764 -46.30 0.90 18.62
N GLU A 765 -47.36 0.37 19.24
CA GLU A 765 -48.68 0.25 18.60
C GLU A 765 -49.33 1.63 18.39
N GLU A 766 -49.49 2.07 17.14
CA GLU A 766 -50.39 3.19 16.81
C GLU A 766 -51.84 2.67 16.64
N GLU A 767 -52.80 3.29 17.32
CA GLU A 767 -54.24 3.02 17.19
C GLU A 767 -54.73 3.36 15.76
N ASP A 768 -54.79 2.37 14.87
CA ASP A 768 -55.34 2.55 13.51
C ASP A 768 -56.87 2.63 13.54
N SER A 769 -57.41 3.83 13.28
CA SER A 769 -58.81 4.02 12.87
C SER A 769 -58.93 3.97 11.34
N ASP A 770 -59.68 2.98 10.84
CA ASP A 770 -60.14 2.85 9.45
C ASP A 770 -60.66 4.19 8.86
N ASP A 771 -60.00 4.76 7.84
CA ASP A 771 -60.64 5.21 6.57
C ASP A 771 -59.66 5.87 5.56
N LYS A 772 -59.98 5.69 4.26
CA LYS A 772 -59.59 6.50 3.05
C LYS A 772 -58.41 6.11 2.14
N SER A 773 -58.80 5.45 1.04
CA SER A 773 -58.68 5.89 -0.37
C SER A 773 -57.42 6.63 -0.89
N ILE A 774 -56.72 5.91 -1.78
CA ILE A 774 -55.91 6.32 -2.96
C ILE A 774 -55.96 7.82 -3.37
N SER A 775 -54.81 8.51 -3.35
CA SER A 775 -54.45 9.51 -4.39
C SER A 775 -52.92 9.75 -4.48
N LEU A 776 -52.44 9.94 -5.72
CA LEU A 776 -51.04 10.07 -6.13
C LEU A 776 -50.42 11.45 -5.86
N CYS A 777 -49.15 11.42 -5.45
CA CYS A 777 -48.02 12.35 -5.69
C CYS A 777 -48.27 13.88 -5.78
N PHE A 778 -47.63 14.65 -4.89
CA PHE A 778 -46.66 15.71 -5.25
C PHE A 778 -45.82 16.18 -4.02
N SER A 779 -44.51 16.24 -4.24
CA SER A 779 -43.43 17.01 -3.57
C SER A 779 -43.72 17.91 -2.35
N SER A 780 -42.99 17.70 -1.24
CA SER A 780 -42.14 18.67 -0.49
C SER A 780 -41.78 18.12 0.92
N PRO A 781 -40.77 18.66 1.64
CA PRO A 781 -39.84 17.89 2.44
C PRO A 781 -40.36 17.47 3.81
N ALA A 782 -39.90 16.29 4.23
CA ALA A 782 -40.22 15.60 5.46
C ALA A 782 -39.90 16.46 6.70
N LYS A 783 -40.93 16.62 7.55
CA LYS A 783 -40.78 16.90 8.98
C LYS A 783 -40.25 15.63 9.65
N LEU A 784 -39.14 15.74 10.40
CA LEU A 784 -38.71 14.70 11.33
C LEU A 784 -39.73 14.59 12.49
N PRO A 785 -40.15 13.38 12.92
CA PRO A 785 -40.81 13.18 14.19
C PRO A 785 -39.79 13.21 15.34
N LYS A 786 -40.25 13.77 16.47
CA LYS A 786 -39.68 13.64 17.82
C LYS A 786 -40.04 12.25 18.37
N TYR A 787 -39.15 11.67 19.17
CA TYR A 787 -39.33 10.91 20.44
C TYR A 787 -38.03 10.08 20.65
N LEU A 788 -37.59 9.71 21.85
CA LEU A 788 -37.28 10.46 23.07
C LEU A 788 -36.29 9.58 23.87
N SER A 789 -35.59 10.18 24.81
CA SER A 789 -34.94 9.50 25.92
C SER A 789 -35.87 8.53 26.66
N LEU A 790 -35.37 7.38 27.11
CA LEU A 790 -35.36 6.88 28.50
C LEU A 790 -34.98 5.40 28.55
N PHE A 791 -33.82 5.07 29.12
CA PHE A 791 -33.70 4.21 30.30
C PHE A 791 -32.23 4.15 30.73
N SER A 792 -31.90 5.00 31.70
CA SER A 792 -30.97 4.64 32.75
C SER A 792 -31.63 3.57 33.63
N HIS A 793 -30.91 2.51 33.99
CA HIS A 793 -30.84 1.94 35.34
C HIS A 793 -29.76 0.84 35.31
N GLY A 794 -28.71 1.06 36.10
CA GLY A 794 -27.45 0.34 36.00
C GLY A 794 -27.44 -1.06 36.60
N LYS A 795 -26.52 -1.88 36.09
CA LYS A 795 -25.69 -2.76 36.90
C LYS A 795 -24.23 -2.54 36.51
N VAL A 796 -23.53 -1.90 37.43
CA VAL A 796 -22.08 -1.78 37.48
C VAL A 796 -21.47 -3.18 37.47
N CYS A 797 -20.61 -3.45 36.49
CA CYS A 797 -19.56 -4.46 36.63
C CYS A 797 -18.22 -3.76 36.41
N VAL A 798 -17.48 -3.65 37.50
CA VAL A 798 -16.19 -3.00 37.66
C VAL A 798 -15.14 -3.71 36.82
N MET A 799 -14.48 -3.00 35.92
CA MET A 799 -13.07 -3.26 35.60
C MET A 799 -12.33 -1.93 35.48
N ASP A 800 -11.32 -1.81 36.33
CA ASP A 800 -10.44 -0.66 36.52
C ASP A 800 -9.86 -0.13 35.21
N GLN A 801 -10.31 1.06 34.81
CA GLN A 801 -9.46 2.01 34.11
C GLN A 801 -9.21 3.17 35.07
N GLN A 802 -7.93 3.45 35.32
CA GLN A 802 -7.49 4.66 36.02
C GLN A 802 -8.06 5.88 35.30
N LEU A 803 -9.15 6.45 35.83
CA LEU A 803 -9.64 7.76 35.40
C LEU A 803 -8.60 8.81 35.79
N SER A 804 -7.93 9.37 34.79
CA SER A 804 -7.54 10.77 34.86
C SER A 804 -8.82 11.61 35.01
N PRO A 805 -8.83 12.66 35.85
CA PRO A 805 -10.01 13.51 36.02
C PRO A 805 -10.49 14.06 34.67
N GLU A 806 -11.79 14.02 34.39
CA GLU A 806 -12.35 14.65 33.19
C GLU A 806 -11.95 16.13 33.17
N PRO A 807 -11.36 16.64 32.07
CA PRO A 807 -10.88 18.00 32.01
C PRO A 807 -12.05 18.99 32.09
N GLU A 808 -11.88 20.04 32.88
CA GLU A 808 -12.87 21.09 33.07
C GLU A 808 -13.25 21.75 31.73
N VAL A 809 -14.55 21.86 31.43
CA VAL A 809 -15.02 22.42 30.14
C VAL A 809 -15.11 23.95 30.25
N ILE A 810 -14.38 24.67 29.40
CA ILE A 810 -14.34 26.14 29.36
C ILE A 810 -15.65 26.71 28.79
N ILE A 811 -16.15 26.10 27.72
CA ILE A 811 -17.38 26.49 27.03
C ILE A 811 -17.95 25.27 26.31
N ILE A 812 -19.28 25.13 26.36
CA ILE A 812 -20.05 24.14 25.63
C ILE A 812 -21.34 24.81 25.16
N ASP A 813 -21.68 24.65 23.89
CA ASP A 813 -22.92 25.21 23.34
C ASP A 813 -23.40 24.38 22.14
N MET A 814 -24.69 24.52 21.83
CA MET A 814 -25.27 23.98 20.60
C MET A 814 -25.01 24.93 19.44
N VAL A 815 -24.55 24.37 18.33
CA VAL A 815 -24.18 25.10 17.11
C VAL A 815 -24.73 24.37 15.88
N LEU A 816 -24.83 25.08 14.76
CA LEU A 816 -25.14 24.50 13.45
C LEU A 816 -23.85 24.21 12.68
N VAL A 817 -23.65 22.95 12.27
CA VAL A 817 -22.56 22.52 11.37
C VAL A 817 -23.22 21.93 10.14
N ASP A 818 -22.91 22.46 8.95
CA ASP A 818 -23.52 22.02 7.67
C ASP A 818 -25.07 21.92 7.72
N ASP A 819 -25.70 22.88 8.41
CA ASP A 819 -27.15 22.98 8.66
C ASP A 819 -27.76 21.90 9.60
N GLU A 820 -26.92 21.12 10.30
CA GLU A 820 -27.32 20.16 11.35
C GLU A 820 -26.92 20.64 12.75
N PHE A 821 -27.70 20.27 13.78
CA PHE A 821 -27.38 20.63 15.17
C PHE A 821 -26.28 19.74 15.74
N ALA A 822 -25.21 20.37 16.19
CA ALA A 822 -24.09 19.71 16.85
C ALA A 822 -23.76 20.41 18.18
N VAL A 823 -23.05 19.71 19.07
CA VAL A 823 -22.50 20.32 20.28
C VAL A 823 -20.99 20.51 20.09
N VAL A 824 -20.55 21.75 20.28
CA VAL A 824 -19.13 22.10 20.29
C VAL A 824 -18.73 22.47 21.71
N SER A 825 -17.63 21.91 22.19
CA SER A 825 -17.05 22.27 23.48
C SER A 825 -15.55 22.54 23.35
N LEU A 826 -15.03 23.43 24.20
CA LEU A 826 -13.61 23.68 24.38
C LEU A 826 -13.26 23.36 25.83
N THR A 827 -12.29 22.48 26.04
CA THR A 827 -11.84 22.03 27.35
C THR A 827 -10.65 22.86 27.87
N ALA A 828 -10.38 22.81 29.17
CA ALA A 828 -9.31 23.55 29.84
C ALA A 828 -7.91 23.17 29.36
N ASP A 829 -7.72 21.91 28.98
CA ASP A 829 -6.52 21.38 28.33
C ASP A 829 -6.39 21.78 26.85
N GLY A 830 -7.35 22.52 26.29
CA GLY A 830 -7.28 23.08 24.95
C GLY A 830 -7.69 22.13 23.84
N VAL A 831 -8.63 21.23 24.12
CA VAL A 831 -9.21 20.35 23.10
C VAL A 831 -10.56 20.93 22.67
N LEU A 832 -10.68 21.25 21.39
CA LEU A 832 -11.95 21.60 20.76
C LEU A 832 -12.63 20.30 20.33
N GLN A 833 -13.77 19.98 20.92
CA GLN A 833 -14.52 18.76 20.67
C GLN A 833 -15.83 19.08 19.96
N LEU A 834 -16.12 18.30 18.92
CA LEU A 834 -17.39 18.31 18.20
C LEU A 834 -18.04 16.94 18.38
N SER A 835 -19.25 16.93 18.92
CA SER A 835 -20.08 15.72 19.03
C SER A 835 -21.30 15.82 18.12
N GLU A 836 -21.35 14.92 17.14
CA GLU A 836 -22.41 14.76 16.14
C GLU A 836 -22.83 13.29 16.13
N TYR A 837 -24.11 12.98 16.40
CA TYR A 837 -24.70 11.64 16.21
C TYR A 837 -23.82 10.46 16.69
N GLY A 838 -23.20 10.57 17.88
CA GLY A 838 -22.34 9.53 18.47
C GLY A 838 -20.88 9.50 17.97
N ARG A 839 -20.51 10.30 16.95
CA ARG A 839 -19.12 10.53 16.55
C ARG A 839 -18.54 11.74 17.28
N ARG A 840 -17.36 11.59 17.87
CA ARG A 840 -16.60 12.67 18.50
C ARG A 840 -15.37 12.98 17.65
N ARG A 841 -15.25 14.22 17.19
CA ARG A 841 -14.02 14.76 16.60
C ARG A 841 -13.36 15.69 17.60
N TYR A 842 -12.04 15.66 17.65
CA TYR A 842 -11.24 16.52 18.52
C TYR A 842 -10.16 17.23 17.71
N TRP A 843 -9.88 18.48 18.06
CA TRP A 843 -8.75 19.25 17.56
C TRP A 843 -8.00 19.84 18.74
N SER A 844 -6.68 19.66 18.75
CA SER A 844 -5.82 20.35 19.72
C SER A 844 -5.67 21.80 19.31
N MET A 845 -6.03 22.73 20.20
CA MET A 845 -5.80 24.17 19.99
C MET A 845 -4.32 24.50 19.83
N LYS A 846 -3.44 23.74 20.50
CA LYS A 846 -1.99 23.91 20.43
C LYS A 846 -1.41 23.39 19.11
N LYS A 847 -1.81 22.19 18.69
CA LYS A 847 -1.23 21.47 17.52
C LYS A 847 -1.94 21.79 16.21
N ASP A 848 -3.27 21.69 16.18
CA ASP A 848 -4.04 21.58 14.93
C ASP A 848 -4.68 22.92 14.51
N VAL A 849 -5.05 23.77 15.48
CA VAL A 849 -5.68 25.07 15.21
C VAL A 849 -4.62 26.16 15.04
N ILE A 850 -4.61 26.83 13.89
CA ILE A 850 -3.71 27.97 13.61
C ILE A 850 -4.35 29.32 13.95
N GLY A 851 -5.66 29.44 13.76
CA GLY A 851 -6.42 30.65 14.07
C GLY A 851 -7.92 30.49 13.79
N PHE A 852 -8.68 31.57 13.83
CA PHE A 852 -10.10 31.55 13.49
C PHE A 852 -10.57 32.90 12.92
N VAL A 853 -11.62 32.85 12.09
CA VAL A 853 -12.24 34.02 11.46
C VAL A 853 -13.75 33.99 11.72
N VAL A 854 -14.35 35.17 11.88
CA VAL A 854 -15.80 35.32 12.04
C VAL A 854 -16.40 35.88 10.75
N GLU A 855 -17.29 35.11 10.11
CA GLU A 855 -17.95 35.45 8.85
C GLU A 855 -19.45 35.61 9.10
N GLY A 856 -19.86 36.83 9.49
CA GLY A 856 -21.26 37.12 9.83
C GLY A 856 -21.70 36.36 11.10
N LYS A 857 -22.56 35.35 10.93
CA LYS A 857 -23.01 34.47 12.02
C LYS A 857 -22.11 33.25 12.24
N LYS A 858 -21.28 32.88 11.25
CA LYS A 858 -20.46 31.67 11.27
C LYS A 858 -19.09 31.94 11.88
N ILE A 859 -18.57 30.99 12.66
CA ILE A 859 -17.19 30.94 13.14
C ILE A 859 -16.45 29.88 12.32
N ARG A 860 -15.38 30.29 11.66
CA ARG A 860 -14.50 29.44 10.86
C ARG A 860 -13.20 29.23 11.61
N ILE A 861 -12.99 28.02 12.13
CA ILE A 861 -11.73 27.57 12.71
C ILE A 861 -10.79 27.16 11.59
N LYS A 862 -9.61 27.79 11.53
CA LYS A 862 -8.54 27.47 10.59
C LYS A 862 -7.69 26.37 11.20
N THR A 863 -7.74 25.19 10.61
CA THR A 863 -6.95 24.04 11.06
C THR A 863 -5.96 23.57 10.01
N VAL A 864 -4.90 22.93 10.47
CA VAL A 864 -3.96 22.21 9.60
C VAL A 864 -3.99 20.74 9.94
N VAL A 865 -4.06 19.92 8.89
CA VAL A 865 -4.04 18.46 9.01
C VAL A 865 -2.74 17.97 8.42
N GLU A 866 -2.08 17.08 9.16
CA GLU A 866 -0.90 16.38 8.70
C GLU A 866 -1.34 15.32 7.68
N ARG A 867 -0.68 15.25 6.52
CA ARG A 867 -0.90 14.15 5.58
C ARG A 867 -0.49 12.84 6.26
N GLU A 868 -1.45 12.00 6.57
CA GLU A 868 -1.20 10.60 6.87
C GLU A 868 -0.77 9.93 5.56
N GLU A 869 0.44 9.36 5.55
CA GLU A 869 0.90 8.54 4.45
C GLU A 869 0.01 7.29 4.35
N GLY A 870 -0.59 7.09 3.18
CA GLY A 870 -0.88 5.73 2.72
C GLY A 870 0.42 4.92 2.75
N ILE A 871 0.32 3.66 3.16
CA ILE A 871 1.45 2.77 3.47
C ILE A 871 2.34 2.58 2.22
N CYS A 872 3.32 3.47 2.03
CA CYS A 872 4.37 3.40 1.03
C CYS A 872 5.64 3.98 1.64
N CYS A 873 6.73 3.23 1.57
CA CYS A 873 7.94 3.48 2.33
C CYS A 873 8.64 4.81 1.98
N GLY A 874 8.59 5.75 2.90
CA GLY A 874 9.61 6.77 3.14
C GLY A 874 9.45 7.23 4.58
N LYS A 875 10.47 7.12 5.44
CA LYS A 875 10.38 7.55 6.84
C LYS A 875 10.32 9.09 6.94
N HIS A 876 9.30 9.79 6.44
CA HIS A 876 9.05 11.20 6.74
C HIS A 876 7.58 11.56 6.47
N GLY A 877 6.72 11.43 7.49
CA GLY A 877 5.44 12.13 7.51
C GLY A 877 5.61 13.65 7.49
N GLY A 878 4.53 14.41 7.32
CA GLY A 878 4.56 15.82 7.71
C GLY A 878 4.51 16.85 6.57
N ASP A 879 3.70 16.63 5.53
CA ASP A 879 3.16 17.77 4.77
C ASP A 879 1.85 18.23 5.43
N TYR A 880 1.77 19.50 5.84
CA TYR A 880 0.53 20.10 6.33
C TYR A 880 -0.31 20.65 5.17
N TYR A 881 -1.62 20.37 5.19
CA TYR A 881 -2.59 21.06 4.34
C TYR A 881 -3.68 21.73 5.18
N ARG A 882 -4.24 22.80 4.63
CA ARG A 882 -5.27 23.60 5.29
C ARG A 882 -6.61 22.89 5.22
N LYS A 883 -7.31 22.83 6.35
CA LYS A 883 -8.70 22.36 6.44
C LYS A 883 -9.47 23.31 7.35
N ASP A 884 -10.59 23.82 6.86
CA ASP A 884 -11.43 24.71 7.65
C ASP A 884 -12.55 23.90 8.31
N PHE A 885 -12.82 24.22 9.58
CA PHE A 885 -14.00 23.75 10.30
C PHE A 885 -14.90 24.96 10.56
N VAL A 886 -16.16 24.90 10.15
CA VAL A 886 -17.10 26.03 10.23
C VAL A 886 -18.33 25.61 11.05
N PHE A 887 -18.71 26.45 12.00
CA PHE A 887 -19.95 26.26 12.77
C PHE A 887 -20.64 27.59 13.02
N GLU A 888 -21.96 27.56 13.20
CA GLU A 888 -22.79 28.73 13.47
C GLU A 888 -23.43 28.63 14.86
N PRO A 889 -23.02 29.46 15.83
CA PRO A 889 -23.68 29.55 17.13
C PRO A 889 -25.14 30.04 16.98
N LEU A 890 -26.06 29.46 17.74
CA LEU A 890 -27.50 29.75 17.64
C LEU A 890 -27.87 31.19 18.03
N TYR A 891 -27.07 31.83 18.88
CA TYR A 891 -27.32 33.17 19.40
C TYR A 891 -26.06 34.05 19.32
N ASP A 892 -26.24 35.37 19.15
CA ASP A 892 -25.12 36.31 19.10
C ASP A 892 -24.26 36.31 20.39
N ASP A 893 -24.88 36.07 21.56
CA ASP A 893 -24.16 35.94 22.83
C ASP A 893 -23.22 34.73 22.84
N ALA A 894 -23.72 33.57 22.39
CA ALA A 894 -22.92 32.35 22.26
C ALA A 894 -21.73 32.54 21.31
N ARG A 895 -21.93 33.23 20.18
CA ARG A 895 -20.85 33.61 19.25
C ARG A 895 -19.79 34.45 19.95
N ASN A 896 -20.19 35.48 20.69
CA ASN A 896 -19.26 36.36 21.38
C ASN A 896 -18.47 35.62 22.46
N ARG A 897 -19.12 34.71 23.21
CA ARG A 897 -18.45 33.86 24.21
C ARG A 897 -17.42 32.93 23.57
N PHE A 898 -17.77 32.24 22.48
CA PHE A 898 -16.81 31.40 21.73
C PHE A 898 -15.63 32.22 21.22
N CYS A 899 -15.88 33.37 20.59
CA CYS A 899 -14.83 34.23 20.08
C CYS A 899 -13.89 34.72 21.20
N TYR A 900 -14.45 35.10 22.36
CA TYR A 900 -13.65 35.52 23.52
C TYR A 900 -12.79 34.38 24.05
N ARG A 901 -13.36 33.18 24.27
CA ARG A 901 -12.63 32.03 24.83
C ARG A 901 -11.57 31.48 23.87
N LEU A 902 -11.88 31.36 22.57
CA LEU A 902 -10.93 30.92 21.55
C LEU A 902 -9.74 31.90 21.46
N ARG A 903 -10.02 33.21 21.44
CA ARG A 903 -8.98 34.24 21.37
C ARG A 903 -8.13 34.25 22.64
N GLN A 904 -8.76 34.16 23.82
CA GLN A 904 -8.07 34.05 25.10
C GLN A 904 -7.13 32.84 25.15
N TYR A 905 -7.57 31.67 24.67
CA TYR A 905 -6.74 30.47 24.65
C TYR A 905 -5.58 30.60 23.66
N LEU A 906 -5.83 31.07 22.43
CA LEU A 906 -4.77 31.27 21.44
C LEU A 906 -3.73 32.30 21.89
N ASP A 907 -4.15 33.39 22.54
CA ASP A 907 -3.25 34.39 23.13
C ASP A 907 -2.36 33.79 24.24
N SER A 908 -2.86 32.80 24.98
CA SER A 908 -2.09 32.14 26.04
C SER A 908 -0.94 31.26 25.53
N LEU A 909 -0.96 30.87 24.24
CA LEU A 909 0.07 30.02 23.64
C LEU A 909 1.38 30.78 23.33
N GLY A 910 1.41 32.11 23.46
CA GLY A 910 2.62 32.90 23.21
C GLY A 910 3.09 32.91 21.74
N ARG A 911 2.16 32.70 20.80
CA ARG A 911 2.44 32.75 19.35
C ARG A 911 2.84 34.17 18.90
N PRO A 912 3.73 34.32 17.90
CA PRO A 912 4.13 35.64 17.40
C PRO A 912 2.94 36.37 16.77
N LYS A 913 2.86 37.69 16.95
CA LYS A 913 1.78 38.53 16.42
C LYS A 913 2.25 39.42 15.27
N ARG A 914 3.52 39.82 15.26
CA ARG A 914 4.09 40.66 14.21
C ARG A 914 5.48 40.20 13.78
N LEU A 915 5.63 39.89 12.49
CA LEU A 915 6.87 39.37 11.92
C LEU A 915 7.41 40.26 10.80
N LEU A 916 8.73 40.45 10.78
CA LEU A 916 9.45 41.04 9.65
C LEU A 916 9.87 39.92 8.69
N VAL A 917 9.43 39.97 7.43
CA VAL A 917 9.67 38.91 6.45
C VAL A 917 10.60 39.41 5.34
N PHE A 918 11.77 38.80 5.20
CA PHE A 918 12.64 39.00 4.04
C PHE A 918 12.34 37.97 2.96
N VAL A 919 12.03 38.43 1.75
CA VAL A 919 11.79 37.57 0.58
C VAL A 919 12.88 37.84 -0.44
N ASN A 920 13.64 36.79 -0.80
CA ASN A 920 14.63 36.91 -1.86
C ASN A 920 14.06 36.43 -3.20
N PRO A 921 13.69 37.32 -4.14
CA PRO A 921 13.06 36.93 -5.41
C PRO A 921 13.98 36.06 -6.30
N PHE A 922 15.29 36.06 -6.04
CA PHE A 922 16.27 35.24 -6.76
C PHE A 922 16.60 33.91 -6.06
N GLY A 923 15.89 33.56 -4.98
CA GLY A 923 16.03 32.29 -4.29
C GLY A 923 15.66 31.09 -5.18
N GLY A 924 16.48 30.03 -5.13
CA GLY A 924 16.26 28.79 -5.86
C GLY A 924 16.16 29.01 -7.38
N LYS A 925 15.09 28.49 -8.00
CA LYS A 925 14.74 28.73 -9.41
C LYS A 925 13.95 30.03 -9.61
N LYS A 926 14.23 31.08 -8.82
CA LYS A 926 13.46 32.34 -8.75
C LYS A 926 12.00 32.15 -8.32
N SER A 927 11.75 31.15 -7.47
CA SER A 927 10.41 30.74 -7.05
C SER A 927 10.01 31.28 -5.67
N ALA A 928 10.93 31.87 -4.90
CA ALA A 928 10.68 32.28 -3.51
C ALA A 928 9.49 33.26 -3.35
N LYS A 929 9.34 34.23 -4.27
CA LYS A 929 8.18 35.14 -4.28
C LYS A 929 6.87 34.39 -4.51
N THR A 930 6.88 33.39 -5.40
CA THR A 930 5.72 32.54 -5.67
C THR A 930 5.36 31.66 -4.47
N ILE A 931 6.36 31.04 -3.83
CA ILE A 931 6.20 30.23 -2.61
C ILE A 931 5.62 31.10 -1.49
N PHE A 932 6.18 32.31 -1.30
CA PHE A 932 5.68 33.25 -0.30
C PHE A 932 4.20 33.57 -0.51
N VAL A 933 3.81 33.97 -1.72
CA VAL A 933 2.43 34.38 -2.01
C VAL A 933 1.44 33.21 -1.97
N LYS A 934 1.82 32.03 -2.46
CA LYS A 934 0.90 30.89 -2.60
C LYS A 934 0.76 30.04 -1.34
N GLU A 935 1.84 29.89 -0.57
CA GLU A 935 1.91 28.91 0.52
C GLU A 935 2.11 29.56 1.89
N VAL A 936 3.06 30.48 2.00
CA VAL A 936 3.49 31.04 3.30
C VAL A 936 2.53 32.12 3.81
N LYS A 937 2.28 33.15 2.99
CA LYS A 937 1.46 34.30 3.35
C LYS A 937 0.05 33.89 3.81
N PRO A 938 -0.66 32.97 3.11
CA PRO A 938 -1.98 32.55 3.56
C PRO A 938 -2.00 31.88 4.94
N LEU A 939 -0.95 31.12 5.30
CA LEU A 939 -0.87 30.47 6.62
C LEU A 939 -0.66 31.48 7.75
N PHE A 940 0.17 32.51 7.52
CA PHE A 940 0.33 33.60 8.49
C PHE A 940 -0.93 34.45 8.62
N GLU A 941 -1.65 34.69 7.52
CA GLU A 941 -2.94 35.39 7.54
C GLU A 941 -4.02 34.57 8.28
N ASP A 942 -4.09 33.26 8.06
CA ASP A 942 -4.99 32.35 8.79
C ASP A 942 -4.68 32.30 10.31
N ALA A 943 -3.44 32.61 10.70
CA ALA A 943 -2.99 32.70 12.09
C ALA A 943 -3.09 34.12 12.72
N ASP A 944 -3.67 35.09 11.99
CA ASP A 944 -3.80 36.50 12.42
C ASP A 944 -2.45 37.19 12.74
N ILE A 945 -1.40 36.85 11.98
CA ILE A 945 -0.06 37.41 12.14
C ILE A 945 0.15 38.56 11.15
N GLN A 946 0.53 39.73 11.68
CA GLN A 946 0.86 40.90 10.86
C GLN A 946 2.26 40.76 10.25
N LEU A 947 2.33 40.82 8.92
CA LEU A 947 3.58 40.70 8.17
C LEU A 947 4.04 42.05 7.63
N ASP A 948 5.30 42.41 7.90
CA ASP A 948 6.01 43.48 7.19
C ASP A 948 6.99 42.83 6.21
N VAL A 949 6.72 42.95 4.91
CA VAL A 949 7.43 42.18 3.88
C VAL A 949 8.44 43.07 3.16
N GLN A 950 9.70 42.66 3.16
CA GLN A 950 10.81 43.35 2.50
C GLN A 950 11.44 42.44 1.43
N GLU A 951 11.37 42.85 0.16
CA GLU A 951 12.01 42.12 -0.94
C GLU A 951 13.49 42.54 -1.07
N THR A 952 14.41 41.57 -1.10
CA THR A 952 15.84 41.87 -1.26
C THR A 952 16.17 42.22 -2.72
N LYS A 953 16.96 43.27 -2.95
CA LYS A 953 17.26 43.78 -4.30
C LYS A 953 18.62 43.35 -4.85
N TYR A 954 19.61 43.21 -3.99
CA TYR A 954 20.98 42.83 -4.32
C TYR A 954 21.61 42.08 -3.13
N GLN A 955 22.79 41.49 -3.33
CA GLN A 955 23.53 40.77 -2.28
C GLN A 955 23.89 41.70 -1.13
N LEU A 956 23.78 41.24 0.13
CA LEU A 956 23.99 42.03 1.36
C LEU A 956 22.90 43.07 1.66
N HIS A 957 21.82 43.16 0.87
CA HIS A 957 20.74 44.11 1.12
C HIS A 957 19.98 43.81 2.43
N ALA A 958 19.83 42.53 2.83
CA ALA A 958 19.16 42.19 4.09
C ALA A 958 20.00 42.64 5.29
N LYS A 959 21.33 42.51 5.19
CA LYS A 959 22.28 43.00 6.20
C LYS A 959 22.14 44.51 6.43
N GLU A 960 22.10 45.30 5.37
CA GLU A 960 21.97 46.77 5.46
C GLU A 960 20.63 47.21 6.05
N MET A 961 19.54 46.54 5.68
CA MET A 961 18.21 46.82 6.23
C MET A 961 18.15 46.52 7.72
N VAL A 962 18.58 45.33 8.14
CA VAL A 962 18.56 44.92 9.55
C VAL A 962 19.48 45.79 10.41
N LYS A 963 20.59 46.29 9.86
CA LYS A 963 21.50 47.20 10.56
C LYS A 963 20.87 48.58 10.87
N SER A 964 19.97 49.06 10.02
CA SER A 964 19.40 50.41 10.11
C SER A 964 17.97 50.46 10.65
N MET A 965 17.23 49.36 10.58
CA MET A 965 15.81 49.30 10.95
C MET A 965 15.61 49.24 12.48
N ASP A 966 14.51 49.80 12.97
CA ASP A 966 14.05 49.56 14.34
C ASP A 966 13.32 48.21 14.43
N LEU A 967 13.90 47.29 15.18
CA LEU A 967 13.44 45.91 15.33
C LEU A 967 12.61 45.69 16.60
N SER A 968 12.52 46.69 17.50
CA SER A 968 11.85 46.57 18.79
C SER A 968 10.35 46.27 18.71
N LYS A 969 9.75 46.52 17.54
CA LYS A 969 8.31 46.35 17.25
C LYS A 969 7.93 44.99 16.66
N TYR A 970 8.88 44.09 16.41
CA TYR A 970 8.62 42.76 15.85
C TYR A 970 8.89 41.68 16.90
N ASP A 971 8.16 40.57 16.80
CA ASP A 971 8.33 39.39 17.66
C ASP A 971 9.38 38.42 17.08
N GLY A 972 9.75 38.60 15.81
CA GLY A 972 10.71 37.76 15.09
C GLY A 972 10.98 38.22 13.65
N ILE A 973 12.06 37.68 13.06
CA ILE A 973 12.44 37.90 11.65
C ILE A 973 12.28 36.58 10.91
N VAL A 974 11.69 36.58 9.71
CA VAL A 974 11.51 35.38 8.87
C VAL A 974 12.23 35.54 7.54
N CYS A 975 13.06 34.58 7.18
CA CYS A 975 13.78 34.55 5.92
C CYS A 975 13.13 33.55 4.95
N VAL A 976 12.54 34.04 3.86
CA VAL A 976 12.00 33.23 2.75
C VAL A 976 13.02 33.20 1.62
N SER A 977 14.00 32.31 1.76
CA SER A 977 15.17 32.19 0.89
C SER A 977 15.89 30.85 1.15
N GLY A 978 17.12 30.71 0.67
CA GLY A 978 18.09 29.74 1.20
C GLY A 978 18.90 30.31 2.35
N ASP A 979 19.90 29.56 2.80
CA ASP A 979 20.71 29.88 3.99
C ASP A 979 21.41 31.26 3.92
N GLY A 980 21.79 31.76 2.74
CA GLY A 980 22.53 33.03 2.61
C GLY A 980 21.83 34.28 3.19
N VAL A 981 20.50 34.38 3.13
CA VAL A 981 19.79 35.54 3.72
C VAL A 981 19.81 35.49 5.25
N LEU A 982 19.78 34.29 5.84
CA LEU A 982 19.96 34.14 7.29
C LEU A 982 21.31 34.72 7.72
N VAL A 983 22.36 34.42 6.96
CA VAL A 983 23.73 34.89 7.23
C VAL A 983 23.82 36.40 7.15
N GLU A 984 23.21 37.00 6.13
CA GLU A 984 23.11 38.46 5.99
C GLU A 984 22.41 39.09 7.21
N VAL A 985 21.30 38.51 7.65
CA VAL A 985 20.54 38.99 8.82
C VAL A 985 21.38 38.87 10.10
N VAL A 986 22.02 37.73 10.35
CA VAL A 986 22.84 37.50 11.55
C VAL A 986 24.01 38.48 11.62
N ASN A 987 24.75 38.63 10.52
CA ASN A 987 25.87 39.58 10.46
C ASN A 987 25.37 41.03 10.55
N GLY A 988 24.17 41.33 10.05
CA GLY A 988 23.53 42.64 10.20
C GLY A 988 23.17 42.97 11.64
N LEU A 989 22.63 42.00 12.39
CA LEU A 989 22.28 42.16 13.81
C LEU A 989 23.52 42.37 14.68
N LEU A 990 24.58 41.59 14.45
CA LEU A 990 25.79 41.62 15.28
C LEU A 990 26.68 42.85 15.04
N GLU A 991 26.52 43.56 13.92
CA GLU A 991 27.18 44.84 13.66
C GLU A 991 26.51 46.05 14.31
N ARG A 992 25.34 45.87 14.94
CA ARG A 992 24.59 46.97 15.57
C ARG A 992 25.18 47.38 16.92
N GLU A 993 24.88 48.60 17.37
CA GLU A 993 25.25 49.05 18.72
C GLU A 993 24.43 48.33 19.80
N ASP A 994 23.14 48.12 19.52
CA ASP A 994 22.14 47.47 20.37
C ASP A 994 22.02 45.95 20.09
N TRP A 995 23.10 45.33 19.61
CA TRP A 995 23.12 43.90 19.26
C TRP A 995 22.70 43.01 20.43
N LYS A 996 23.01 43.37 21.69
CA LYS A 996 22.68 42.57 22.88
C LYS A 996 21.19 42.35 23.07
N THR A 997 20.37 43.36 22.75
CA THR A 997 18.91 43.29 22.88
C THR A 997 18.27 42.77 21.60
N THR A 998 18.78 43.16 20.43
CA THR A 998 18.21 42.77 19.13
C THR A 998 18.55 41.34 18.71
N PHE A 999 19.68 40.79 19.13
CA PHE A 999 20.09 39.42 18.77
C PHE A 999 19.31 38.32 19.52
N GLN A 1000 18.56 38.69 20.58
CA GLN A 1000 17.61 37.78 21.24
C GLN A 1000 16.32 37.56 20.43
N LEU A 1001 16.12 38.34 19.36
CA LEU A 1001 14.97 38.23 18.48
C LEU A 1001 15.05 36.92 17.68
N PRO A 1002 14.03 36.04 17.74
CA PRO A 1002 14.07 34.75 17.06
C PRO A 1002 14.03 34.91 15.54
N ILE A 1003 14.85 34.10 14.85
CA ILE A 1003 14.91 34.07 13.39
C ILE A 1003 14.24 32.79 12.86
N GLY A 1004 13.28 32.94 11.96
CA GLY A 1004 12.57 31.87 11.28
C GLY A 1004 13.06 31.70 9.85
N MET A 1005 12.99 30.49 9.34
CA MET A 1005 13.51 30.15 8.02
C MET A 1005 12.46 29.37 7.24
N ILE A 1006 12.28 29.71 5.98
CA ILE A 1006 11.35 29.04 5.08
C ILE A 1006 12.12 28.61 3.83
N PRO A 1007 12.15 27.31 3.49
CA PRO A 1007 12.96 26.78 2.41
C PRO A 1007 12.46 27.29 1.06
N ALA A 1008 13.20 28.24 0.48
CA ALA A 1008 12.94 28.75 -0.87
C ALA A 1008 14.23 28.91 -1.70
N GLY A 1009 15.36 28.44 -1.17
CA GLY A 1009 16.67 28.50 -1.81
C GLY A 1009 17.11 27.18 -2.45
N THR A 1010 18.34 27.20 -2.99
CA THR A 1010 19.01 26.01 -3.53
C THR A 1010 19.70 25.19 -2.44
N GLY A 1011 20.18 25.85 -1.37
CA GLY A 1011 20.67 25.25 -0.13
C GLY A 1011 19.75 25.66 1.01
N ASN A 1012 19.19 24.67 1.71
CA ASN A 1012 18.25 24.83 2.83
C ASN A 1012 18.72 23.98 4.04
N GLY A 1013 20.04 23.94 4.28
CA GLY A 1013 20.66 23.05 5.26
C GLY A 1013 20.23 23.33 6.70
N MET A 1014 20.09 24.60 7.07
CA MET A 1014 19.73 24.96 8.44
C MET A 1014 18.27 24.59 8.76
N ILE A 1015 17.33 24.89 7.86
CA ILE A 1015 15.91 24.53 8.09
C ILE A 1015 15.69 23.02 8.00
N LYS A 1016 16.42 22.31 7.13
CA LYS A 1016 16.45 20.83 7.13
C LYS A 1016 16.95 20.30 8.48
N SER A 1017 17.99 20.89 9.06
CA SER A 1017 18.50 20.54 10.40
C SER A 1017 17.51 20.78 11.53
N LEU A 1018 16.57 21.72 11.36
CA LEU A 1018 15.51 21.99 12.33
C LEU A 1018 14.32 21.03 12.18
N LEU A 1019 13.96 20.61 10.98
CA LEU A 1019 12.75 19.82 10.72
C LEU A 1019 12.99 18.30 10.74
N ASP A 1020 14.16 17.85 10.28
CA ASP A 1020 14.48 16.43 10.14
C ASP A 1020 14.43 15.63 11.45
N PRO A 1021 14.95 16.12 12.60
CA PRO A 1021 14.95 15.31 13.83
C PRO A 1021 13.57 15.07 14.44
N VAL A 1022 12.59 15.93 14.15
CA VAL A 1022 11.18 15.75 14.56
C VAL A 1022 10.36 14.98 13.52
N GLY A 1023 11.00 14.51 12.44
CA GLY A 1023 10.37 13.74 11.37
C GLY A 1023 9.61 14.58 10.34
N LEU A 1024 9.68 15.92 10.39
CA LEU A 1024 8.98 16.80 9.46
C LEU A 1024 9.75 16.98 8.15
N ARG A 1025 9.02 17.02 7.03
CA ARG A 1025 9.59 17.31 5.71
C ARG A 1025 10.09 18.75 5.61
N CYS A 1026 11.21 18.96 4.92
CA CYS A 1026 11.74 20.29 4.61
C CYS A 1026 10.91 20.97 3.51
N CYS A 1027 9.76 21.52 3.88
CA CYS A 1027 8.86 22.25 2.97
C CYS A 1027 8.40 23.58 3.60
N ALA A 1028 7.86 24.48 2.76
CA ALA A 1028 7.47 25.82 3.20
C ALA A 1028 6.32 25.81 4.23
N SER A 1029 5.36 24.90 4.09
CA SER A 1029 4.23 24.78 5.03
C SER A 1029 4.70 24.35 6.42
N SER A 1030 5.49 23.28 6.54
CA SER A 1030 5.98 22.77 7.83
C SER A 1030 6.89 23.77 8.56
N ALA A 1031 7.72 24.49 7.82
CA ALA A 1031 8.51 25.61 8.35
C ALA A 1031 7.61 26.75 8.86
N THR A 1032 6.61 27.16 8.08
CA THR A 1032 5.68 28.25 8.43
C THR A 1032 4.87 27.90 9.67
N ILE A 1033 4.36 26.68 9.79
CA ILE A 1033 3.61 26.20 10.96
C ILE A 1033 4.49 26.17 12.21
N SER A 1034 5.77 25.78 12.08
CA SER A 1034 6.71 25.82 13.20
C SER A 1034 6.93 27.26 13.71
N ILE A 1035 7.01 28.24 12.81
CA ILE A 1035 7.10 29.67 13.17
C ILE A 1035 5.80 30.15 13.84
N ILE A 1036 4.63 29.79 13.30
CA ILE A 1036 3.33 30.15 13.88
C ILE A 1036 3.17 29.61 15.30
N ARG A 1037 3.64 28.38 15.56
CA ARG A 1037 3.59 27.78 16.90
C ARG A 1037 4.50 28.48 17.90
N GLY A 1038 5.55 29.18 17.45
CA GLY A 1038 6.35 30.07 18.27
C GLY A 1038 7.39 29.40 19.18
N HIS A 1039 7.63 28.09 19.03
CA HIS A 1039 8.70 27.41 19.76
C HIS A 1039 10.07 27.90 19.29
N LYS A 1040 11.04 27.92 20.22
CA LYS A 1040 12.35 28.53 20.03
C LYS A 1040 13.45 27.54 20.38
N ARG A 1041 14.57 27.61 19.65
CA ARG A 1041 15.77 26.82 19.89
C ARG A 1041 17.01 27.70 19.81
N SER A 1042 17.92 27.53 20.76
CA SER A 1042 19.22 28.21 20.72
C SER A 1042 20.15 27.60 19.67
N LEU A 1043 21.00 28.43 19.08
CA LEU A 1043 21.95 28.08 18.03
C LEU A 1043 23.33 28.65 18.37
N ASP A 1044 24.36 27.84 18.18
CA ASP A 1044 25.76 28.24 18.30
C ASP A 1044 26.16 29.21 17.17
N VAL A 1045 27.08 30.14 17.41
CA VAL A 1045 27.56 31.05 16.36
C VAL A 1045 29.07 30.99 16.29
N ALA A 1046 29.60 30.70 15.10
CA ALA A 1046 31.03 30.67 14.85
C ALA A 1046 31.52 32.07 14.46
N THR A 1047 32.45 32.62 15.24
CA THR A 1047 33.17 33.85 14.92
C THR A 1047 34.45 33.50 14.16
N ILE A 1048 34.54 33.98 12.92
CA ILE A 1048 35.72 33.88 12.06
C ILE A 1048 36.43 35.23 12.07
N SER A 1049 37.70 35.26 12.49
CA SER A 1049 38.49 36.48 12.62
C SER A 1049 39.80 36.43 11.82
N GLN A 1050 40.11 37.57 11.19
CA GLN A 1050 41.40 37.85 10.56
C GLN A 1050 41.76 39.32 10.78
N GLY A 1051 42.69 39.58 11.70
CA GLY A 1051 43.01 40.94 12.12
C GLY A 1051 41.80 41.65 12.74
N THR A 1052 41.39 42.78 12.19
CA THR A 1052 40.20 43.55 12.62
C THR A 1052 38.91 43.11 11.94
N THR A 1053 39.00 42.28 10.89
CA THR A 1053 37.84 41.82 10.13
C THR A 1053 37.24 40.59 10.78
N LYS A 1054 35.91 40.61 10.98
CA LYS A 1054 35.14 39.52 11.60
C LYS A 1054 33.97 39.13 10.69
N PHE A 1055 33.66 37.84 10.67
CA PHE A 1055 32.50 37.27 10.00
C PHE A 1055 31.85 36.23 10.91
N PHE A 1056 30.53 36.24 10.98
CA PHE A 1056 29.77 35.32 11.83
C PHE A 1056 29.10 34.26 10.97
N SER A 1057 29.45 33.00 11.20
CA SER A 1057 28.90 31.84 10.53
C SER A 1057 27.96 31.06 11.46
N VAL A 1058 26.89 30.54 10.87
CA VAL A 1058 25.84 29.78 11.59
C VAL A 1058 25.64 28.38 11.04
N LEU A 1059 26.11 28.07 9.84
CA LEU A 1059 25.89 26.78 9.17
C LEU A 1059 27.21 25.98 9.03
N MET A 1060 28.12 26.46 8.19
CA MET A 1060 29.37 25.77 7.84
C MET A 1060 30.47 26.70 7.28
N LEU A 1061 31.71 26.20 7.34
CA LEU A 1061 32.85 26.71 6.59
C LEU A 1061 33.46 25.57 5.76
N ALA A 1062 33.81 25.85 4.50
CA ALA A 1062 34.44 24.90 3.60
C ALA A 1062 35.73 25.46 2.99
N TRP A 1063 36.73 24.58 2.88
CA TRP A 1063 37.95 24.81 2.11
C TRP A 1063 38.28 23.58 1.26
N GLY A 1064 38.74 23.79 0.03
CA GLY A 1064 39.09 22.73 -0.91
C GLY A 1064 37.94 22.31 -1.84
N LEU A 1065 37.75 21.00 -2.05
CA LEU A 1065 36.83 20.45 -3.04
C LEU A 1065 35.41 21.04 -2.99
N VAL A 1066 34.81 21.15 -1.79
CA VAL A 1066 33.43 21.65 -1.68
C VAL A 1066 33.33 23.15 -1.97
N ALA A 1067 34.26 23.95 -1.48
CA ALA A 1067 34.30 25.38 -1.82
C ALA A 1067 34.50 25.61 -3.33
N ASP A 1068 35.32 24.77 -3.98
CA ASP A 1068 35.47 24.79 -5.43
C ASP A 1068 34.14 24.44 -6.15
N ILE A 1069 33.39 23.48 -5.65
CA ILE A 1069 32.11 23.07 -6.24
C ILE A 1069 31.06 24.16 -6.06
N ASP A 1070 30.90 24.68 -4.85
CA ASP A 1070 29.83 25.63 -4.54
C ASP A 1070 30.02 26.93 -5.34
N ILE A 1071 31.22 27.50 -5.28
CA ILE A 1071 31.52 28.80 -5.88
C ILE A 1071 31.70 28.74 -7.40
N GLU A 1072 32.43 27.74 -7.93
CA GLU A 1072 32.66 27.71 -9.39
C GLU A 1072 31.45 27.20 -10.18
N SER A 1073 30.48 26.54 -9.53
CA SER A 1073 29.21 26.13 -10.15
C SER A 1073 28.19 27.27 -10.28
N GLU A 1074 28.40 28.43 -9.64
CA GLU A 1074 27.49 29.59 -9.68
C GLU A 1074 27.17 30.09 -11.10
N LYS A 1075 28.09 29.93 -12.04
CA LYS A 1075 27.84 30.22 -13.47
C LYS A 1075 26.69 29.40 -14.08
N PHE A 1076 26.33 28.29 -13.44
CA PHE A 1076 25.26 27.37 -13.82
C PHE A 1076 24.03 27.47 -12.91
N ARG A 1077 23.85 28.61 -12.21
CA ARG A 1077 22.71 28.83 -11.29
C ARG A 1077 21.34 28.55 -11.91
N TRP A 1078 21.22 28.66 -13.24
CA TRP A 1078 20.00 28.32 -13.98
C TRP A 1078 19.61 26.82 -13.93
N LEU A 1079 20.55 25.90 -13.64
CA LEU A 1079 20.25 24.47 -13.42
C LEU A 1079 19.65 24.15 -12.05
N GLY A 1080 19.63 25.09 -11.10
CA GLY A 1080 19.22 24.81 -9.72
C GLY A 1080 20.23 23.89 -9.00
N SER A 1081 19.75 22.99 -8.14
CA SER A 1081 20.59 22.10 -7.31
C SER A 1081 21.45 21.13 -8.13
N ALA A 1082 20.96 20.68 -9.30
CA ALA A 1082 21.69 19.76 -10.19
C ALA A 1082 23.08 20.28 -10.63
N ARG A 1083 23.32 21.60 -10.55
CA ARG A 1083 24.63 22.19 -10.85
C ARG A 1083 25.72 21.65 -9.92
N ILE A 1084 25.38 21.37 -8.65
CA ILE A 1084 26.32 20.92 -7.63
C ILE A 1084 26.80 19.52 -7.97
N ASP A 1085 25.88 18.60 -8.30
CA ASP A 1085 26.20 17.21 -8.65
C ASP A 1085 27.03 17.10 -9.93
N ILE A 1086 26.63 17.81 -10.98
CA ILE A 1086 27.34 17.82 -12.26
C ILE A 1086 28.77 18.37 -12.08
N TYR A 1087 28.89 19.45 -11.30
CA TYR A 1087 30.20 20.07 -11.08
C TYR A 1087 31.07 19.26 -10.13
N ALA A 1088 30.47 18.59 -9.14
CA ALA A 1088 31.14 17.64 -8.27
C ALA A 1088 31.75 16.50 -9.09
N LEU A 1089 30.99 15.88 -10.01
CA LEU A 1089 31.51 14.83 -10.88
C LEU A 1089 32.69 15.31 -11.74
N ARG A 1090 32.56 16.52 -12.33
CA ARG A 1090 33.65 17.15 -13.08
C ARG A 1090 34.91 17.36 -12.21
N ARG A 1091 34.73 17.78 -10.96
CA ARG A 1091 35.83 18.01 -10.01
C ARG A 1091 36.44 16.72 -9.48
N ILE A 1092 35.67 15.63 -9.35
CA ILE A 1092 36.21 14.30 -8.98
C ILE A 1092 37.10 13.75 -10.10
N ILE A 1093 36.71 13.93 -11.37
CA ILE A 1093 37.54 13.54 -12.52
C ILE A 1093 38.85 14.35 -12.54
N GLY A 1094 38.78 15.66 -12.32
CA GLY A 1094 39.92 16.58 -12.20
C GLY A 1094 40.20 16.99 -10.75
N LEU A 1095 40.45 16.01 -9.88
CA LEU A 1095 40.58 16.21 -8.43
C LEU A 1095 41.78 17.12 -8.10
N ARG A 1096 41.54 18.11 -7.25
CA ARG A 1096 42.57 19.02 -6.72
C ARG A 1096 42.89 18.64 -5.29
N GLN A 1097 44.16 18.79 -4.92
CA GLN A 1097 44.64 18.62 -3.55
C GLN A 1097 45.31 19.90 -3.08
N TYR A 1098 45.17 20.21 -1.80
CA TYR A 1098 45.62 21.46 -1.21
C TYR A 1098 46.60 21.17 -0.07
N ASN A 1099 47.77 21.81 -0.12
CA ASN A 1099 48.67 21.86 1.03
C ASN A 1099 48.13 22.88 2.03
N GLY A 1100 48.24 22.59 3.31
CA GLY A 1100 47.81 23.49 4.38
C GLY A 1100 48.04 22.87 5.74
N ARG A 1101 47.78 23.67 6.77
CA ARG A 1101 47.93 23.28 8.17
C ARG A 1101 46.67 23.69 8.92
N ILE A 1102 46.18 22.79 9.76
CA ILE A 1102 45.06 23.07 10.67
C ILE A 1102 45.51 22.89 12.10
N LEU A 1103 45.13 23.83 12.96
CA LEU A 1103 45.29 23.70 14.41
C LEU A 1103 43.91 23.72 15.06
N PHE A 1104 43.70 22.90 16.07
CA PHE A 1104 42.41 22.83 16.74
C PHE A 1104 42.53 22.45 18.21
N VAL A 1105 41.52 22.84 18.98
CA VAL A 1105 41.32 22.39 20.36
C VAL A 1105 40.24 21.30 20.33
N PRO A 1106 40.60 20.02 20.57
CA PRO A 1106 39.63 18.93 20.51
C PRO A 1106 38.59 19.03 21.64
N ALA A 1107 37.38 18.57 21.36
CA ALA A 1107 36.38 18.30 22.40
C ALA A 1107 36.78 17.04 23.21
N PRO A 1108 36.25 16.88 24.44
CA PRO A 1108 36.49 15.68 25.23
C PRO A 1108 36.21 14.38 24.45
N GLY A 1109 37.18 13.47 24.39
CA GLY A 1109 37.11 12.21 23.64
C GLY A 1109 37.74 12.24 22.23
N PHE A 1110 38.19 13.40 21.75
CA PHE A 1110 38.85 13.56 20.45
C PHE A 1110 40.34 13.90 20.56
N GLU A 1111 40.94 13.77 21.74
CA GLU A 1111 42.33 14.13 22.03
C GLU A 1111 43.35 13.22 21.33
N SER A 1112 42.92 12.05 20.83
CA SER A 1112 43.79 11.14 20.06
C SER A 1112 44.13 11.67 18.66
N TYR A 1113 43.40 12.66 18.15
CA TYR A 1113 43.59 13.20 16.81
C TYR A 1113 44.68 14.29 16.76
N GLY A 1114 45.47 14.29 15.68
CA GLY A 1114 46.55 15.27 15.45
C GLY A 1114 47.75 15.11 16.39
N GLN A 1115 48.80 15.90 16.16
CA GLN A 1115 49.99 15.97 17.01
C GLN A 1115 49.89 17.15 17.98
N PRO A 1116 50.40 17.06 19.23
CA PRO A 1116 50.45 18.21 20.14
C PRO A 1116 51.22 19.39 19.54
N ALA A 1117 50.67 20.59 19.63
CA ALA A 1117 51.27 21.81 19.12
C ALA A 1117 51.02 22.98 20.06
N SER A 1118 51.88 24.00 20.02
CA SER A 1118 51.64 25.29 20.68
C SER A 1118 51.11 26.30 19.67
N CYS A 1119 49.94 26.87 19.91
CA CYS A 1119 49.37 27.92 19.06
C CYS A 1119 49.35 29.26 19.80
N SER A 1120 50.06 30.27 19.28
CA SER A 1120 49.87 31.65 19.69
C SER A 1120 48.72 32.26 18.88
N LEU A 1121 47.57 32.49 19.52
CA LEU A 1121 46.46 33.23 18.91
C LEU A 1121 46.86 34.68 18.64
N TYR A 1122 46.18 35.33 17.68
CA TYR A 1122 46.37 36.76 17.44
C TYR A 1122 46.00 37.54 18.71
N LYS A 1123 46.96 38.31 19.25
CA LYS A 1123 46.64 39.35 20.23
C LYS A 1123 46.07 40.53 19.45
N GLU A 1124 44.78 40.81 19.63
CA GLU A 1124 44.19 42.04 19.10
C GLU A 1124 45.00 43.24 19.64
N PRO A 1125 45.40 44.21 18.78
CA PRO A 1125 45.94 45.46 19.28
C PRO A 1125 44.87 46.13 20.14
N ILE A 1126 45.25 46.62 21.32
CA ILE A 1126 44.37 47.42 22.18
C ILE A 1126 44.12 48.74 21.44
N VAL A 1127 43.05 48.79 20.66
CA VAL A 1127 42.58 50.03 20.02
C VAL A 1127 41.55 50.65 20.94
N SER A 1128 41.88 51.83 21.47
CA SER A 1128 40.97 52.71 22.18
C SER A 1128 39.90 53.27 21.23
N ASP A 1129 38.70 53.46 21.79
CA ASP A 1129 37.52 54.17 21.27
C ASP A 1129 36.52 53.38 20.41
N LYS A 1130 35.40 53.03 21.06
CA LYS A 1130 34.10 52.57 20.53
C LYS A 1130 34.18 51.60 19.35
N VAL A 1131 34.55 50.35 19.61
CA VAL A 1131 34.25 49.28 18.66
C VAL A 1131 32.74 49.02 18.68
N LEU A 1132 32.10 49.28 17.55
CA LEU A 1132 30.66 49.08 17.33
C LEU A 1132 30.42 47.60 16.96
N GLY A 1133 29.47 46.95 17.63
CA GLY A 1133 29.09 45.56 17.36
C GLY A 1133 29.80 44.50 18.21
N TYR A 1134 29.35 43.27 18.07
CA TYR A 1134 29.84 42.10 18.82
C TYR A 1134 31.27 41.73 18.43
N GLN A 1135 32.11 41.39 19.41
CA GLN A 1135 33.55 41.16 19.22
C GLN A 1135 33.96 39.68 19.21
N GLY A 1136 33.01 38.75 19.37
CA GLY A 1136 33.32 37.34 19.58
C GLY A 1136 33.48 36.99 21.07
N PRO A 1137 33.83 35.73 21.37
CA PRO A 1137 33.92 35.22 22.74
C PRO A 1137 35.19 35.71 23.46
N ASP A 1138 35.07 36.13 24.72
CA ASP A 1138 36.20 36.56 25.59
C ASP A 1138 37.11 35.41 26.07
N THR A 1139 37.09 34.26 25.39
CA THR A 1139 37.72 33.03 25.90
C THR A 1139 39.23 33.03 25.66
N LYS A 1140 40.03 32.96 26.74
CA LYS A 1140 41.48 32.77 26.66
C LYS A 1140 41.81 31.31 26.34
N PHE A 1141 42.43 31.03 25.19
CA PHE A 1141 42.85 29.68 24.78
C PHE A 1141 44.35 29.41 24.99
N GLU A 1142 45.05 30.28 25.72
CA GLU A 1142 46.51 30.22 25.92
C GLU A 1142 46.94 28.97 26.74
N ASP A 1143 46.05 28.41 27.57
CA ASP A 1143 46.32 27.22 28.42
C ASP A 1143 45.68 25.90 27.91
N ARG A 1144 45.18 25.87 26.66
CA ARG A 1144 44.48 24.70 26.10
C ARG A 1144 45.43 23.80 25.29
N GLU A 1145 45.18 22.50 25.28
CA GLU A 1145 45.94 21.52 24.48
C GLU A 1145 45.62 21.64 22.98
N TRP A 1146 46.38 22.47 22.27
CA TRP A 1146 46.27 22.58 20.82
C TRP A 1146 46.84 21.34 20.12
N ARG A 1147 46.14 20.90 19.07
CA ARG A 1147 46.55 19.80 18.20
C ARG A 1147 46.72 20.30 16.77
N GLU A 1148 47.57 19.64 16.01
CA GLU A 1148 47.92 20.02 14.66
C GLU A 1148 47.75 18.85 13.68
N MET A 1149 47.24 19.15 12.49
CA MET A 1149 47.29 18.27 11.32
C MET A 1149 47.79 19.03 10.08
N LYS A 1150 48.68 18.40 9.32
CA LYS A 1150 49.19 18.94 8.04
C LYS A 1150 48.63 18.15 6.86
N GLY A 1151 48.41 18.85 5.76
CA GLY A 1151 47.96 18.28 4.48
C GLY A 1151 49.04 17.42 3.80
N PRO A 1152 48.73 16.87 2.62
CA PRO A 1152 47.71 17.35 1.69
C PRO A 1152 46.27 16.97 2.07
N PHE A 1153 45.33 17.88 1.79
CA PHE A 1153 43.90 17.71 2.02
C PHE A 1153 43.12 17.79 0.70
N VAL A 1154 42.02 17.04 0.59
CA VAL A 1154 41.06 17.16 -0.51
C VAL A 1154 40.01 18.23 -0.19
N SER A 1155 39.45 18.19 1.03
CA SER A 1155 38.50 19.17 1.53
C SER A 1155 38.53 19.21 3.06
N ILE A 1156 38.22 20.36 3.64
CA ILE A 1156 38.02 20.55 5.08
C ILE A 1156 36.71 21.26 5.29
N TRP A 1157 35.85 20.71 6.14
CA TRP A 1157 34.57 21.30 6.51
C TRP A 1157 34.50 21.51 8.02
N LEU A 1158 33.93 22.63 8.42
CA LEU A 1158 33.48 22.87 9.79
C LEU A 1158 31.97 23.07 9.74
N HIS A 1159 31.23 22.36 10.58
CA HIS A 1159 29.78 22.43 10.62
C HIS A 1159 29.30 22.74 12.03
N ASN A 1160 28.27 23.57 12.09
CA ASN A 1160 27.57 23.93 13.31
C ASN A 1160 26.26 23.14 13.48
N VAL A 1161 25.69 22.68 12.36
CA VAL A 1161 24.45 21.89 12.32
C VAL A 1161 24.60 20.68 11.42
N PRO A 1162 23.74 19.64 11.56
CA PRO A 1162 23.94 18.38 10.86
C PRO A 1162 23.90 18.44 9.34
N TRP A 1163 22.94 19.18 8.79
CA TRP A 1163 22.72 19.24 7.35
C TRP A 1163 23.35 20.52 6.77
N GLY A 1164 24.22 20.37 5.77
CA GLY A 1164 24.76 21.50 4.98
C GLY A 1164 23.86 21.90 3.80
N ALA A 1165 23.00 20.99 3.36
CA ALA A 1165 21.95 21.22 2.35
C ALA A 1165 20.88 20.11 2.50
N GLU A 1166 19.79 20.16 1.72
CA GLU A 1166 18.67 19.20 1.84
C GLU A 1166 19.09 17.73 1.68
N ASN A 1167 20.12 17.46 0.87
CA ASN A 1167 20.62 16.12 0.56
C ASN A 1167 22.03 15.86 1.14
N THR A 1168 22.51 16.74 2.02
CA THR A 1168 23.90 16.73 2.49
C THR A 1168 23.94 16.68 4.01
N LEU A 1169 23.83 15.48 4.60
CA LEU A 1169 24.01 15.23 6.04
C LEU A 1169 25.50 15.24 6.38
N ALA A 1170 26.13 16.40 6.22
CA ALA A 1170 27.57 16.58 6.32
C ALA A 1170 28.14 16.24 7.70
N ALA A 1171 27.39 16.58 8.76
CA ALA A 1171 27.83 16.46 10.16
C ALA A 1171 26.81 15.70 11.02
N PRO A 1172 26.64 14.38 10.86
CA PRO A 1172 25.56 13.62 11.49
C PRO A 1172 25.53 13.67 13.02
N SER A 1173 26.65 14.00 13.68
CA SER A 1173 26.74 14.11 15.14
C SER A 1173 26.69 15.54 15.68
N ALA A 1174 26.53 16.55 14.81
CA ALA A 1174 26.40 17.95 15.22
C ALA A 1174 25.13 18.15 16.06
N LYS A 1175 25.21 19.00 17.08
CA LYS A 1175 24.08 19.31 17.96
C LYS A 1175 23.99 20.81 18.15
N PHE A 1176 22.77 21.32 18.12
CA PHE A 1176 22.51 22.73 18.43
C PHE A 1176 22.88 23.03 19.88
N SER A 1177 23.57 24.15 20.10
CA SER A 1177 23.88 24.66 21.44
C SER A 1177 24.82 23.78 22.26
N ASP A 1178 25.67 22.99 21.62
CA ASP A 1178 26.67 22.17 22.32
C ASP A 1178 28.00 22.92 22.52
N GLY A 1179 28.20 24.05 21.84
CA GLY A 1179 29.38 24.90 21.99
C GLY A 1179 30.63 24.33 21.32
N PHE A 1180 30.45 23.42 20.35
CA PHE A 1180 31.51 22.84 19.52
C PHE A 1180 31.18 22.98 18.03
N LEU A 1181 32.21 22.82 17.20
CA LEU A 1181 32.08 22.68 15.75
C LEU A 1181 32.51 21.27 15.35
N ASP A 1182 31.77 20.67 14.43
CA ASP A 1182 32.10 19.36 13.87
C ASP A 1182 33.05 19.57 12.68
N LEU A 1183 34.28 19.09 12.81
CA LEU A 1183 35.35 19.16 11.84
C LEU A 1183 35.43 17.86 11.03
N ILE A 1184 35.24 17.97 9.72
CA ILE A 1184 35.32 16.87 8.76
C ILE A 1184 36.49 17.12 7.82
N VAL A 1185 37.49 16.23 7.86
CA VAL A 1185 38.72 16.35 7.06
C VAL A 1185 38.80 15.22 6.06
N PHE A 1186 38.74 15.56 4.77
CA PHE A 1186 38.93 14.63 3.67
C PHE A 1186 40.41 14.53 3.33
N LYS A 1187 41.00 13.37 3.64
CA LYS A 1187 42.38 13.04 3.30
C LYS A 1187 42.48 12.63 1.83
N THR A 1188 43.72 12.56 1.33
CA THR A 1188 43.99 12.05 0.00
C THR A 1188 43.44 10.62 -0.16
N CYS A 1189 42.63 10.41 -1.19
CA CYS A 1189 41.98 9.13 -1.47
C CYS A 1189 41.85 8.86 -2.98
N PRO A 1190 41.69 7.58 -3.38
CA PRO A 1190 41.39 7.23 -4.77
C PRO A 1190 40.06 7.84 -5.26
N LYS A 1191 39.98 8.21 -6.54
CA LYS A 1191 38.78 8.85 -7.13
C LYS A 1191 37.50 8.01 -6.98
N LEU A 1192 37.59 6.68 -7.08
CA LEU A 1192 36.44 5.79 -6.86
C LEU A 1192 36.00 5.77 -5.39
N ALA A 1193 36.94 5.81 -4.45
CA ALA A 1193 36.63 5.93 -3.03
C ALA A 1193 35.99 7.29 -2.74
N LEU A 1194 36.49 8.38 -3.34
CA LEU A 1194 35.87 9.69 -3.24
C LEU A 1194 34.45 9.70 -3.81
N LEU A 1195 34.20 9.07 -4.96
CA LEU A 1195 32.85 8.94 -5.52
C LEU A 1195 31.90 8.20 -4.55
N SER A 1196 32.36 7.09 -3.95
CA SER A 1196 31.61 6.35 -2.93
C SER A 1196 31.32 7.20 -1.69
N ILE A 1197 32.31 7.95 -1.20
CA ILE A 1197 32.16 8.84 -0.05
C ILE A 1197 31.12 9.91 -0.38
N MET A 1198 31.17 10.52 -1.56
CA MET A 1198 30.22 11.56 -1.98
C MET A 1198 28.79 11.04 -2.07
N THR A 1199 28.57 9.78 -2.49
CA THR A 1199 27.23 9.17 -2.50
C THR A 1199 26.67 8.82 -1.12
N GLN A 1200 27.53 8.67 -0.11
CA GLN A 1200 27.18 8.34 1.28
C GLN A 1200 26.99 9.58 2.17
N ILE A 1201 27.06 10.79 1.61
CA ILE A 1201 26.86 12.02 2.40
C ILE A 1201 25.38 12.21 2.77
N SER A 1202 24.44 11.72 1.95
CA SER A 1202 23.00 11.91 2.16
C SER A 1202 22.46 11.15 3.38
N ASP A 1203 23.08 10.01 3.72
CA ASP A 1203 22.74 9.20 4.89
C ASP A 1203 23.77 9.33 6.04
N GLY A 1204 24.76 10.21 5.87
CA GLY A 1204 25.78 10.51 6.88
C GLY A 1204 26.84 9.43 7.06
N LYS A 1205 26.83 8.34 6.28
CA LYS A 1205 27.80 7.23 6.42
C LYS A 1205 29.18 7.56 5.88
N HIS A 1206 29.34 8.66 5.15
CA HIS A 1206 30.63 9.13 4.63
C HIS A 1206 31.70 9.30 5.73
N VAL A 1207 31.27 9.55 6.98
CA VAL A 1207 32.15 9.71 8.14
C VAL A 1207 32.80 8.40 8.60
N GLU A 1208 32.25 7.23 8.22
CA GLU A 1208 32.80 5.90 8.55
C GLU A 1208 33.97 5.51 7.64
N SER A 1209 34.19 6.25 6.55
CA SER A 1209 35.26 5.98 5.59
C SER A 1209 36.65 6.21 6.20
N PRO A 1210 37.64 5.34 5.94
CA PRO A 1210 39.00 5.51 6.46
C PRO A 1210 39.72 6.77 5.92
N TYR A 1211 39.19 7.37 4.85
CA TYR A 1211 39.72 8.59 4.24
C TYR A 1211 39.12 9.88 4.81
N VAL A 1212 38.13 9.77 5.69
CA VAL A 1212 37.47 10.91 6.35
C VAL A 1212 37.82 10.86 7.83
N ALA A 1213 38.26 11.99 8.38
CA ALA A 1213 38.39 12.15 9.82
C ALA A 1213 37.26 13.06 10.33
N TYR A 1214 36.51 12.59 11.31
CA TYR A 1214 35.40 13.30 11.94
C TYR A 1214 35.73 13.56 13.40
N LEU A 1215 35.77 14.84 13.80
CA LEU A 1215 36.01 15.20 15.20
C LEU A 1215 35.27 16.46 15.61
N LYS A 1216 35.01 16.61 16.91
CA LYS A 1216 34.47 17.85 17.47
C LYS A 1216 35.58 18.75 18.00
N VAL A 1217 35.50 20.04 17.72
CA VAL A 1217 36.51 21.04 18.09
C VAL A 1217 35.85 22.26 18.74
N LYS A 1218 36.54 22.86 19.72
CA LYS A 1218 36.07 24.09 20.40
C LYS A 1218 36.64 25.36 19.78
N ALA A 1219 37.83 25.26 19.20
CA ALA A 1219 38.48 26.34 18.47
C ALA A 1219 39.27 25.73 17.33
N PHE A 1220 39.37 26.46 16.23
CA PHE A 1220 40.01 25.99 15.01
C PHE A 1220 40.76 27.13 14.33
N VAL A 1221 41.90 26.80 13.73
CA VAL A 1221 42.73 27.73 12.98
C VAL A 1221 43.09 27.06 11.66
N LEU A 1222 42.74 27.72 10.56
CA LEU A 1222 43.07 27.30 9.20
C LEU A 1222 44.24 28.12 8.69
N GLU A 1223 45.35 27.47 8.35
CA GLU A 1223 46.46 28.05 7.58
C GLU A 1223 46.40 27.45 6.16
N PRO A 1224 45.68 28.11 5.23
CA PRO A 1224 45.46 27.59 3.89
C PRO A 1224 46.73 27.72 3.04
N GLY A 1225 47.02 26.73 2.20
CA GLY A 1225 48.17 26.77 1.28
C GLY A 1225 47.77 26.59 -0.19
N ALA A 1226 48.80 26.43 -1.02
CA ALA A 1226 48.68 26.26 -2.47
C ALA A 1226 48.29 24.83 -2.86
N ARG A 1227 47.89 24.64 -4.12
CA ARG A 1227 47.59 23.32 -4.69
C ARG A 1227 48.86 22.48 -4.80
N VAL A 1228 48.70 21.16 -4.60
CA VAL A 1228 49.81 20.20 -4.65
C VAL A 1228 50.44 20.15 -6.05
N ASP A 1229 49.61 20.02 -7.09
CA ASP A 1229 50.09 19.86 -8.47
C ASP A 1229 50.47 21.20 -9.14
N GLU A 1230 49.99 22.33 -8.60
CA GLU A 1230 50.15 23.66 -9.18
C GLU A 1230 50.46 24.69 -8.07
N PRO A 1231 51.72 24.83 -7.62
CA PRO A 1231 52.07 25.68 -6.48
C PRO A 1231 51.80 27.18 -6.70
N ASP A 1232 51.67 27.61 -7.96
CA ASP A 1232 51.28 28.98 -8.33
C ASP A 1232 49.77 29.26 -8.16
N LYS A 1233 48.95 28.24 -7.88
CA LYS A 1233 47.50 28.36 -7.73
C LYS A 1233 47.07 27.97 -6.34
N GLU A 1234 46.21 28.79 -5.76
CA GLU A 1234 45.67 28.62 -4.41
C GLU A 1234 44.20 28.13 -4.46
N GLY A 1235 43.49 28.19 -3.34
CA GLY A 1235 42.13 27.71 -3.16
C GLY A 1235 41.10 28.81 -2.86
N ILE A 1236 39.89 28.40 -2.54
CA ILE A 1236 38.78 29.27 -2.13
C ILE A 1236 38.35 28.85 -0.73
N ILE A 1237 38.12 29.83 0.14
CA ILE A 1237 37.49 29.62 1.46
C ILE A 1237 36.10 30.22 1.39
N ASP A 1238 35.13 29.37 1.68
CA ASP A 1238 33.70 29.68 1.68
C ASP A 1238 33.13 29.45 3.08
N SER A 1239 32.19 30.28 3.51
CA SER A 1239 31.42 30.06 4.72
C SER A 1239 29.97 30.47 4.52
N ASP A 1240 29.06 29.55 4.84
CA ASP A 1240 27.61 29.68 4.64
C ASP A 1240 27.19 30.12 3.22
N GLY A 1241 27.98 29.76 2.19
CA GLY A 1241 27.77 30.15 0.80
C GLY A 1241 28.32 31.54 0.42
N GLU A 1242 29.02 32.21 1.34
CA GLU A 1242 29.72 33.47 1.10
C GLU A 1242 31.24 33.28 1.03
N VAL A 1243 31.86 33.93 0.04
CA VAL A 1243 33.30 33.80 -0.20
C VAL A 1243 34.07 34.68 0.77
N LEU A 1244 34.74 34.06 1.73
CA LEU A 1244 35.58 34.75 2.69
C LEU A 1244 36.93 35.15 2.09
N ALA A 1245 37.60 34.23 1.39
CA ALA A 1245 38.93 34.48 0.83
C ALA A 1245 39.15 33.79 -0.51
N ARG A 1246 39.84 34.48 -1.42
CA ARG A 1246 40.25 33.95 -2.74
C ARG A 1246 41.77 33.95 -2.86
N GLY A 1247 42.33 32.81 -3.21
CA GLY A 1247 43.74 32.70 -3.49
C GLY A 1247 44.13 33.18 -4.89
N ARG A 1248 45.43 33.25 -5.17
CA ARG A 1248 45.97 33.61 -6.49
C ARG A 1248 45.51 32.64 -7.58
N ARG A 1249 45.16 33.21 -8.75
CA ARG A 1249 44.76 32.50 -9.97
C ARG A 1249 43.57 31.54 -9.80
N THR A 1250 42.70 31.80 -8.82
CA THR A 1250 41.42 31.09 -8.65
C THR A 1250 40.31 31.70 -9.50
N TYR A 1251 39.16 31.04 -9.59
CA TYR A 1251 37.98 31.59 -10.26
C TYR A 1251 37.60 32.94 -9.65
N GLN A 1252 37.45 33.96 -10.51
CA GLN A 1252 37.16 35.35 -10.13
C GLN A 1252 38.13 35.94 -9.09
N CYS A 1253 39.43 35.63 -9.17
CA CYS A 1253 40.43 36.11 -8.21
C CYS A 1253 40.56 37.64 -8.11
N ASP A 1254 40.14 38.38 -9.15
CA ASP A 1254 40.20 39.85 -9.16
C ASP A 1254 39.04 40.51 -8.41
N GLN A 1255 38.02 39.74 -8.00
CA GLN A 1255 36.93 40.25 -7.17
C GLN A 1255 37.40 40.40 -5.72
N LYS A 1256 37.02 41.52 -5.10
CA LYS A 1256 37.35 41.83 -3.70
C LYS A 1256 36.69 40.80 -2.77
N ALA A 1257 37.49 40.04 -2.04
CA ALA A 1257 37.05 39.15 -0.97
C ALA A 1257 37.02 39.88 0.39
N LEU A 1258 36.28 39.33 1.36
CA LEU A 1258 36.17 39.93 2.70
C LEU A 1258 37.49 39.85 3.48
N MET A 1259 38.20 38.73 3.33
CA MET A 1259 39.44 38.39 4.00
C MET A 1259 40.51 38.01 2.98
N SER A 1260 41.78 38.06 3.39
CA SER A 1260 42.91 37.57 2.61
C SER A 1260 43.02 36.05 2.71
N TYR A 1261 43.52 35.39 1.66
CA TYR A 1261 43.79 33.95 1.65
C TYR A 1261 45.04 33.65 2.47
N ASP A 1262 44.88 33.74 3.79
CA ASP A 1262 45.90 33.54 4.82
C ASP A 1262 45.23 32.95 6.07
N LYS A 1263 45.97 32.86 7.17
CA LYS A 1263 45.53 32.32 8.45
C LYS A 1263 44.18 32.90 8.91
N LEU A 1264 43.23 32.01 9.22
CA LEU A 1264 41.92 32.32 9.79
C LEU A 1264 41.78 31.67 11.15
N GLN A 1265 41.23 32.41 12.11
CA GLN A 1265 40.90 31.91 13.44
C GLN A 1265 39.38 31.78 13.57
N ILE A 1266 38.92 30.64 14.08
CA ILE A 1266 37.51 30.31 14.25
C ILE A 1266 37.26 29.89 15.70
N THR A 1267 36.31 30.55 16.34
CA THR A 1267 35.84 30.28 17.71
C THR A 1267 34.31 30.19 17.73
N VAL A 1268 33.73 29.47 18.68
CA VAL A 1268 32.27 29.28 18.76
C VAL A 1268 31.70 29.77 20.09
N ASP A 1269 30.56 30.45 20.01
CA ASP A 1269 29.76 30.87 21.17
C ASP A 1269 28.56 29.97 21.35
N GLN A 1270 28.43 29.43 22.57
CA GLN A 1270 27.41 28.45 22.87
C GLN A 1270 26.01 29.09 22.97
N GLY A 1271 25.05 28.62 22.18
CA GLY A 1271 23.63 28.98 22.26
C GLY A 1271 23.34 30.46 22.07
N PHE A 1272 24.15 31.15 21.28
CA PHE A 1272 24.16 32.61 21.17
C PHE A 1272 22.96 33.18 20.40
N ALA A 1273 22.56 32.53 19.29
CA ALA A 1273 21.41 32.94 18.47
C ALA A 1273 20.14 32.18 18.86
N THR A 1274 18.97 32.74 18.57
CA THR A 1274 17.68 32.07 18.77
C THR A 1274 16.95 31.87 17.44
N LEU A 1275 16.53 30.65 17.15
CA LEU A 1275 15.76 30.30 15.95
C LEU A 1275 14.33 29.91 16.34
N PHE A 1276 13.37 30.18 15.46
CA PHE A 1276 12.08 29.49 15.51
C PHE A 1276 12.27 28.03 15.12
N SER A 1277 11.63 27.11 15.83
CA SER A 1277 11.80 25.68 15.64
C SER A 1277 10.48 24.93 15.83
N PRO A 1278 10.37 23.67 15.37
CA PRO A 1278 9.29 22.80 15.83
C PRO A 1278 9.44 22.49 17.34
N GLU A 1279 8.40 21.88 17.91
CA GLU A 1279 8.43 21.31 19.26
C GLU A 1279 9.24 20.00 19.23
N TYR A 1280 10.27 19.88 20.07
CA TYR A 1280 11.22 18.75 20.12
C TYR A 1280 10.95 17.82 21.30
#